data_AF-A0A194Q472-F1
#
_entry.id   AF-A0A194Q472-F1
#
_cell.length_a   1.000
_cell.length_b   1.000
_cell.length_c   1.000
_cell.angle_alpha   90.00
_cell.angle_beta   90.00
_cell.angle_gamma   90.00
#
_symmetry.space_group_name_H-M   'P 1'
#
loop_
_entity.id
_entity.type
_entity.pdbx_description
1 polymer ?
#
loop_
_entity_poly.entity_id
_entity_poly.type
_entity_poly.pdbx_seq_one_letter_code
_entity_poly.pdbx_strand_id
1 'polypeptide(L)'
;MSYGNDPPFQSNVRHSRQAKVVQEYDLIDTSLCKSLCYRLSSVVFHATSLKFFLWFTSVSFIVSIFITQFVRTNEYKTISVLEEEAIQNVGLDYKYTEVYKKKERLSNEVKYILEWTPRDYEPLSQLRQGQIAFIKNNCSKINCYVTDNKDFFGGDLTKFDVIAFNGRNILHTKKSDLPKHRSPHQKYIYFNMESSDNFPLCNPVFDGFFNLTATYKLNSDILFPYIQIRDRSGEVVGPKIDMKWIENMTLDEDMSFLKDKSKAVAWFVSNCNSRSGRKELGKKIQSALQKYGLTLDIYGKCGTFECPRNKKKQCNEMLEKDYFFYLSFENSFAEDYVTEKVLTPFHHNAVPIVLGGANYSRFLPPDTYLDARILTPEDIASTVDRLMRSPEEYKKYFKWKSYYTYRDPSDTDSVCAVCEYLNNESLMKQQTVYNNFRAWCRDYVSISESSIQEALDNVAKDLRYVDVFRKKNRLPKNLKFILLWTPKEFAPFYNLGEGQRAFIKNNCSMSNCYVTDDKYFFGDDVTKFDAIAFNGRNIRTMLKYHIPKKRSPHQKYIYFNTESSDYYPVCNSMFDGFFNWTATYKLNSDILFTYIQIRNRSGEIVGPKKNMEWVKNMSLKNDFSIVQNKSKAVAWLVSNCNSRNKREDVVTQLQTYLRHYGLTVDIYGDCGSYKCPSEVTNSCATMLGQKYYFYMSLENSFAEDYVTEKLLTALNYNMIPIVYGGANYSRFLPPNAYLDILKMSPKELADTIAQLMISPDQYVRYFSWKSQYTYVDPSRSDNVCAVCAALNNKTMMEQRMIRNRSGTIVGPKKNMEWVKNMSLKNDSFIVHNKSKAVAWLVSNCNGRSGRDEIVRHLQNYLQRYKLTVDIYGYCGPYKCPRELMNSCLNMLGRKYYFYLSLENSFAEDYVTEKILSALNHNMIPIVYGGADYSRFLPPNTYLDALQMRRQELGDTIAQLMTSPQQYNQYFWWKSHYTYEHPRTMDTIRNRSGEIVGPKKNMEWMKDVSFRNDFSIVQNKTRAVVWLVSNCYSRSGREEIVWHLQKYLRLYKLKLDIYGFCGPYKCPREFMDTCLDMLGKNYYFYLALENSFAEDYVTEKILSALNHNMIPIVYGGADYSRFLPPNTYLDALQMRPKELAATIAQLMTSPEQYSQYFWWKSQYTYAYPQTMDNVCAVCAALNNKTMMQKRTVYDDFRIWWNPIYIGHNTKEVDSRLLHSTLAILLVRGGHGGGGEGDCDEEYVLDAHFSGSTPSIDIAGYYEPKAGGVM
;
A
#
# COMPACT_ATOMS: atom_id res chain seq x y z
N MET A 1 -19.01 -2.51 41.62
CA MET A 1 -17.87 -2.28 42.52
C MET A 1 -16.79 -3.27 42.13
N SER A 2 -15.54 -2.95 41.84
CA SER A 2 -14.84 -1.67 41.63
C SER A 2 -13.35 -2.03 41.41
N TYR A 3 -12.67 -1.23 40.58
CA TYR A 3 -11.25 -0.84 40.60
C TYR A 3 -10.33 -1.40 41.71
N GLY A 4 -9.06 -1.76 41.45
CA GLY A 4 -8.30 -1.73 40.19
C GLY A 4 -6.77 -1.80 40.39
N ASN A 5 -6.01 -1.63 39.31
CA ASN A 5 -4.58 -1.21 39.24
C ASN A 5 -3.45 -2.12 39.82
N ASP A 6 -2.80 -2.90 38.94
CA ASP A 6 -1.41 -2.71 38.41
C ASP A 6 -0.29 -1.95 39.19
N PRO A 7 1.03 -2.17 38.90
CA PRO A 7 1.68 -3.43 38.44
C PRO A 7 3.16 -3.78 38.86
N PRO A 8 3.98 -3.03 39.63
CA PRO A 8 5.32 -2.69 39.11
C PRO A 8 6.57 -3.40 39.72
N PHE A 9 7.39 -4.03 38.84
CA PHE A 9 8.80 -3.69 38.48
C PHE A 9 9.91 -3.54 39.59
N GLN A 10 11.22 -3.79 39.41
CA GLN A 10 12.05 -4.49 38.38
C GLN A 10 13.55 -4.56 38.85
N SER A 11 14.35 -5.50 38.31
CA SER A 11 15.79 -5.28 37.94
C SER A 11 16.87 -5.18 39.08
N ASN A 12 18.21 -5.15 38.86
CA ASN A 12 19.03 -5.24 37.62
C ASN A 12 20.53 -5.65 37.81
N VAL A 13 21.14 -6.10 36.70
CA VAL A 13 22.53 -5.84 36.19
C VAL A 13 23.83 -6.25 36.94
N ARG A 14 24.58 -7.20 36.31
CA ARG A 14 26.00 -7.22 35.81
C ARG A 14 27.18 -6.69 36.71
N HIS A 15 28.49 -6.84 36.40
CA HIS A 15 29.17 -7.01 35.10
C HIS A 15 30.62 -7.56 35.15
N SER A 16 30.98 -8.34 34.11
CA SER A 16 32.34 -8.50 33.55
C SER A 16 33.36 -9.33 34.36
N ARG A 17 34.46 -9.85 33.79
CA ARG A 17 35.00 -9.78 32.42
C ARG A 17 35.79 -11.08 32.12
N GLN A 18 35.97 -11.46 30.84
CA GLN A 18 36.65 -12.70 30.48
C GLN A 18 37.66 -12.51 29.33
N ALA A 19 38.82 -13.16 29.46
CA ALA A 19 39.80 -13.50 28.42
C ALA A 19 40.73 -14.58 29.04
N LYS A 20 41.19 -15.63 28.35
CA LYS A 20 40.99 -16.09 26.97
C LYS A 20 41.47 -17.56 26.91
N VAL A 21 40.86 -18.43 26.07
CA VAL A 21 41.55 -19.55 25.33
C VAL A 21 42.24 -20.68 26.17
N VAL A 22 42.09 -21.99 25.91
CA VAL A 22 41.24 -22.80 24.99
C VAL A 22 41.35 -24.30 25.34
N GLN A 23 40.40 -25.15 24.93
CA GLN A 23 40.46 -26.64 24.85
C GLN A 23 40.73 -27.45 26.15
N GLU A 24 40.35 -28.73 26.29
CA GLU A 24 39.20 -29.49 25.74
C GLU A 24 38.91 -30.73 26.63
N TYR A 25 37.78 -31.40 26.39
CA TYR A 25 37.42 -32.77 26.83
C TYR A 25 37.76 -33.28 28.26
N ASP A 26 36.75 -33.14 29.12
CA ASP A 26 36.01 -34.27 29.75
C ASP A 26 36.46 -35.01 31.03
N LEU A 27 35.41 -35.40 31.79
CA LEU A 27 35.26 -36.50 32.75
C LEU A 27 35.97 -36.53 34.13
N ILE A 28 35.12 -36.39 35.16
CA ILE A 28 35.04 -37.22 36.39
C ILE A 28 36.10 -37.03 37.51
N ASP A 29 35.75 -36.09 38.41
CA ASP A 29 35.41 -36.33 39.83
C ASP A 29 36.49 -36.63 40.92
N THR A 30 36.08 -36.37 42.17
CA THR A 30 36.68 -36.75 43.47
C THR A 30 37.99 -36.11 43.96
N SER A 31 37.79 -34.99 44.67
CA SER A 31 38.17 -34.85 46.10
C SER A 31 39.53 -34.24 46.56
N LEU A 32 39.38 -33.32 47.53
CA LEU A 32 40.18 -33.02 48.73
C LEU A 32 41.73 -32.95 48.70
N CYS A 33 42.18 -31.68 48.81
CA CYS A 33 42.86 -31.13 50.00
C CYS A 33 44.40 -31.25 50.19
N LYS A 34 45.06 -30.08 50.09
CA LYS A 34 46.13 -29.54 50.97
C LYS A 34 46.37 -28.08 50.53
N SER A 35 45.78 -27.06 51.16
CA SER A 35 46.13 -26.47 52.47
C SER A 35 47.56 -25.90 52.53
N LEU A 36 47.68 -24.56 52.44
CA LEU A 36 48.55 -23.74 53.32
C LEU A 36 48.30 -22.21 53.16
N CYS A 37 48.30 -21.50 54.29
CA CYS A 37 48.73 -20.10 54.52
C CYS A 37 48.09 -18.85 53.84
N TYR A 38 47.82 -17.86 54.72
CA TYR A 38 47.68 -16.39 54.52
C TYR A 38 46.62 -15.79 53.57
N ARG A 39 45.50 -15.31 54.17
CA ARG A 39 44.87 -14.01 53.83
C ARG A 39 44.28 -13.33 55.07
N LEU A 40 44.98 -12.31 55.61
CA LEU A 40 44.53 -11.50 56.75
C LEU A 40 44.98 -10.02 56.61
N SER A 41 44.42 -9.29 55.65
CA SER A 41 44.52 -7.82 55.56
C SER A 41 43.49 -7.23 54.56
N SER A 42 42.22 -7.11 54.99
CA SER A 42 41.16 -6.48 54.18
C SER A 42 39.90 -6.12 54.98
N VAL A 43 39.65 -6.77 56.12
CA VAL A 43 38.39 -6.68 56.90
C VAL A 43 38.05 -5.25 57.35
N VAL A 44 39.05 -4.41 57.63
CA VAL A 44 38.85 -3.04 58.15
C VAL A 44 38.25 -2.10 57.10
N PHE A 45 38.53 -2.29 55.80
CA PHE A 45 38.12 -1.33 54.76
C PHE A 45 36.69 -1.54 54.23
N HIS A 46 36.05 -2.68 54.51
CA HIS A 46 34.65 -2.93 54.14
C HIS A 46 33.63 -2.43 55.19
N ALA A 47 34.06 -2.22 56.45
CA ALA A 47 33.18 -1.81 57.55
C ALA A 47 32.58 -0.38 57.38
N THR A 48 33.24 0.49 56.61
CA THR A 48 32.77 1.84 56.30
C THR A 48 31.74 1.85 55.16
N SER A 49 31.96 1.04 54.11
CA SER A 49 31.06 0.93 52.96
C SER A 49 29.66 0.44 53.34
N LEU A 50 29.56 -0.55 54.24
CA LEU A 50 28.28 -1.10 54.67
C LEU A 50 27.41 -0.07 55.41
N LYS A 51 28.02 0.81 56.22
CA LYS A 51 27.32 1.88 56.94
C LYS A 51 26.79 2.95 55.98
N PHE A 52 27.56 3.33 54.97
CA PHE A 52 27.11 4.28 53.94
C PHE A 52 25.94 3.71 53.12
N PHE A 53 26.02 2.44 52.72
CA PHE A 53 24.95 1.77 51.98
C PHE A 53 23.67 1.65 52.81
N LEU A 54 23.77 1.19 54.07
CA LEU A 54 22.63 1.11 54.99
C LEU A 54 22.00 2.47 55.28
N TRP A 55 22.79 3.54 55.37
CA TRP A 55 22.26 4.90 55.52
C TRP A 55 21.46 5.33 54.29
N PHE A 56 22.00 5.13 53.08
CA PHE A 56 21.31 5.48 51.84
C PHE A 56 20.03 4.66 51.62
N THR A 57 20.02 3.36 51.92
CA THR A 57 18.80 2.54 51.86
C THR A 57 17.80 2.94 52.94
N SER A 58 18.25 3.32 54.14
CA SER A 58 17.34 3.79 55.21
C SER A 58 16.71 5.14 54.87
N VAL A 59 17.48 6.09 54.32
CA VAL A 59 16.94 7.38 53.85
C VAL A 59 15.98 7.15 52.68
N SER A 60 16.32 6.28 51.72
CA SER A 60 15.40 5.92 50.63
C SER A 60 14.11 5.26 51.15
N PHE A 61 14.20 4.39 52.16
CA PHE A 61 13.04 3.73 52.76
C PHE A 61 12.17 4.70 53.57
N ILE A 62 12.78 5.63 54.33
CA ILE A 62 12.07 6.70 55.05
C ILE A 62 11.40 7.67 54.06
N VAL A 63 12.08 8.05 52.97
CA VAL A 63 11.49 8.87 51.90
C VAL A 63 10.36 8.12 51.19
N SER A 64 10.51 6.82 50.91
CA SER A 64 9.41 6.00 50.39
C SER A 64 8.24 5.90 51.38
N ILE A 65 8.48 5.77 52.69
CA ILE A 65 7.43 5.80 53.72
C ILE A 65 6.74 7.17 53.76
N PHE A 66 7.48 8.27 53.74
CA PHE A 66 6.93 9.63 53.69
C PHE A 66 6.11 9.86 52.42
N ILE A 67 6.59 9.42 51.25
CA ILE A 67 5.83 9.47 50.00
C ILE A 67 4.57 8.60 50.10
N THR A 68 4.67 7.39 50.68
CA THR A 68 3.52 6.48 50.85
C THR A 68 2.51 7.01 51.87
N GLN A 69 2.95 7.72 52.91
CA GLN A 69 2.08 8.39 53.88
C GLN A 69 1.50 9.72 53.34
N PHE A 70 2.22 10.44 52.48
CA PHE A 70 1.72 11.64 51.82
C PHE A 70 0.73 11.29 50.70
N VAL A 71 1.00 10.22 49.95
CA VAL A 71 0.03 9.60 49.03
C VAL A 71 -1.16 9.07 49.83
N ARG A 72 -0.98 8.30 50.91
CA ARG A 72 -2.11 7.82 51.73
C ARG A 72 -2.92 8.93 52.39
N THR A 73 -2.32 10.04 52.83
CA THR A 73 -3.08 11.15 53.43
C THR A 73 -3.81 11.98 52.38
N ASN A 74 -3.28 12.11 51.17
CA ASN A 74 -4.05 12.61 50.03
C ASN A 74 -5.13 11.61 49.57
N GLU A 75 -4.86 10.31 49.54
CA GLU A 75 -5.86 9.27 49.26
C GLU A 75 -6.99 9.35 50.29
N TYR A 76 -6.74 9.37 51.60
CA TYR A 76 -7.81 9.50 52.60
C TYR A 76 -8.62 10.79 52.43
N LYS A 77 -7.98 11.90 52.05
CA LYS A 77 -8.66 13.19 51.79
C LYS A 77 -9.39 13.23 50.43
N THR A 78 -9.01 12.38 49.48
CA THR A 78 -9.73 12.15 48.23
C THR A 78 -10.82 11.09 48.41
N ILE A 79 -10.63 10.10 49.29
CA ILE A 79 -11.61 9.06 49.63
C ILE A 79 -12.79 9.67 50.37
N SER A 80 -12.59 10.57 51.33
CA SER A 80 -13.73 11.26 51.97
C SER A 80 -14.55 12.09 50.97
N VAL A 81 -13.89 12.71 49.99
CA VAL A 81 -14.56 13.45 48.90
C VAL A 81 -15.23 12.51 47.91
N LEU A 82 -14.61 11.37 47.57
CA LEU A 82 -15.18 10.32 46.72
C LEU A 82 -16.28 9.53 47.44
N GLU A 83 -16.31 9.49 48.77
CA GLU A 83 -17.39 8.92 49.57
C GLU A 83 -18.58 9.88 49.63
N GLU A 84 -18.38 11.20 49.82
CA GLU A 84 -19.46 12.18 49.65
C GLU A 84 -19.96 12.26 48.20
N GLU A 85 -19.08 12.20 47.20
CA GLU A 85 -19.44 12.16 45.78
C GLU A 85 -20.10 10.82 45.40
N ALA A 86 -19.68 9.69 45.98
CA ALA A 86 -20.37 8.40 45.81
C ALA A 86 -21.72 8.38 46.54
N ILE A 87 -21.85 9.00 47.71
CA ILE A 87 -23.13 9.12 48.44
C ILE A 87 -24.08 10.07 47.70
N GLN A 88 -23.58 11.15 47.07
CA GLN A 88 -24.39 11.95 46.14
C GLN A 88 -24.80 11.14 44.90
N ASN A 89 -23.88 10.41 44.27
CA ASN A 89 -24.18 9.63 43.06
C ASN A 89 -25.09 8.42 43.32
N VAL A 90 -24.95 7.74 44.47
CA VAL A 90 -25.86 6.66 44.91
C VAL A 90 -27.18 7.25 45.43
N GLY A 91 -27.18 8.44 46.03
CA GLY A 91 -28.39 9.20 46.35
C GLY A 91 -29.18 9.64 45.11
N LEU A 92 -28.47 9.96 44.02
CA LEU A 92 -29.06 10.15 42.69
C LEU A 92 -29.59 8.84 42.11
N ASP A 93 -28.90 7.71 42.28
CA ASP A 93 -29.33 6.39 41.82
C ASP A 93 -30.61 5.91 42.53
N TYR A 94 -30.73 6.16 43.84
CA TYR A 94 -32.00 5.96 44.57
C TYR A 94 -33.15 6.81 43.99
N LYS A 95 -32.87 8.01 43.47
CA LYS A 95 -33.85 8.85 42.78
C LYS A 95 -34.30 8.27 41.43
N TYR A 96 -33.51 7.40 40.80
CA TYR A 96 -33.93 6.61 39.64
C TYR A 96 -34.79 5.38 40.03
N THR A 97 -34.64 4.81 41.23
CA THR A 97 -35.50 3.69 41.67
C THR A 97 -36.99 4.06 41.81
N GLU A 98 -37.30 5.35 42.07
CA GLU A 98 -38.67 5.90 41.99
C GLU A 98 -39.23 5.86 40.55
N VAL A 99 -38.39 6.16 39.55
CA VAL A 99 -38.78 6.13 38.12
C VAL A 99 -39.09 4.70 37.68
N TYR A 100 -38.27 3.73 38.09
CA TYR A 100 -38.49 2.30 37.80
C TYR A 100 -39.65 1.67 38.58
N LYS A 101 -40.19 2.33 39.62
CA LYS A 101 -41.35 1.82 40.38
C LYS A 101 -42.71 2.11 39.75
N LYS A 102 -42.84 3.06 38.81
CA LYS A 102 -44.10 3.30 38.07
C LYS A 102 -44.30 2.31 36.91
N LYS A 103 -44.30 1.02 37.27
CA LYS A 103 -44.48 -0.12 36.37
C LYS A 103 -45.86 -0.17 35.69
N GLU A 104 -46.79 0.67 36.14
CA GLU A 104 -48.15 0.86 35.59
C GLU A 104 -48.24 2.03 34.58
N ARG A 105 -47.11 2.58 34.12
CA ARG A 105 -47.08 3.61 33.05
C ARG A 105 -46.16 3.29 31.86
N LEU A 106 -45.63 2.07 31.77
CA LEU A 106 -45.08 1.56 30.52
C LEU A 106 -46.23 1.00 29.68
N SER A 107 -46.73 1.79 28.72
CA SER A 107 -47.71 1.34 27.74
C SER A 107 -47.09 0.38 26.71
N ASN A 108 -47.93 -0.28 25.91
CA ASN A 108 -47.52 -1.19 24.83
C ASN A 108 -46.90 -0.46 23.60
N GLU A 109 -46.29 0.71 23.82
CA GLU A 109 -45.94 1.70 22.78
C GLU A 109 -44.44 2.09 22.80
N VAL A 110 -43.59 1.30 23.46
CA VAL A 110 -42.13 1.53 23.46
C VAL A 110 -41.56 1.30 22.06
N LYS A 111 -40.73 2.25 21.60
CA LYS A 111 -40.10 2.23 20.27
C LYS A 111 -38.65 1.76 20.35
N TYR A 112 -38.32 0.67 19.67
CA TYR A 112 -37.02 0.01 19.81
C TYR A 112 -36.08 0.34 18.64
N ILE A 113 -34.89 0.85 18.99
CA ILE A 113 -33.85 1.29 18.06
C ILE A 113 -32.62 0.38 18.25
N LEU A 114 -32.26 -0.37 17.20
CA LEU A 114 -31.03 -1.16 17.16
C LEU A 114 -29.90 -0.39 16.48
N GLU A 115 -28.84 -0.05 17.19
CA GLU A 115 -27.57 0.40 16.61
C GLU A 115 -26.85 -0.80 15.97
N TRP A 116 -26.82 -0.83 14.64
CA TRP A 116 -26.29 -1.98 13.89
C TRP A 116 -24.77 -1.94 13.72
N THR A 117 -24.24 -0.72 13.60
CA THR A 117 -22.82 -0.38 13.49
C THR A 117 -22.34 0.21 14.82
N PRO A 118 -21.03 0.14 15.15
CA PRO A 118 -20.50 0.72 16.38
C PRO A 118 -20.88 2.18 16.62
N ARG A 119 -21.01 2.55 17.90
CA ARG A 119 -21.38 3.88 18.40
C ARG A 119 -20.27 4.93 18.26
N ASP A 120 -19.07 4.55 17.82
CA ASP A 120 -17.82 5.34 17.85
C ASP A 120 -17.85 6.70 17.11
N TYR A 121 -18.92 7.02 16.38
CA TYR A 121 -19.05 8.23 15.57
C TYR A 121 -20.45 8.84 15.64
N GLU A 122 -20.50 10.17 15.60
CA GLU A 122 -21.76 10.91 15.54
C GLU A 122 -22.56 10.62 14.26
N PRO A 123 -23.90 10.61 14.35
CA PRO A 123 -24.72 10.97 15.53
C PRO A 123 -25.16 9.78 16.41
N LEU A 124 -24.52 8.61 16.33
CA LEU A 124 -24.93 7.47 17.18
C LEU A 124 -24.47 7.64 18.64
N SER A 125 -23.31 8.23 18.89
CA SER A 125 -22.83 8.52 20.24
C SER A 125 -23.73 9.50 21.02
N GLN A 126 -24.43 10.39 20.32
CA GLN A 126 -25.48 11.25 20.89
C GLN A 126 -26.72 10.49 21.40
N LEU A 127 -27.12 9.37 20.79
CA LEU A 127 -28.35 8.64 21.16
C LEU A 127 -28.25 7.92 22.52
N ARG A 128 -27.06 7.43 22.87
CA ARG A 128 -26.75 6.68 24.12
C ARG A 128 -27.58 5.38 24.29
N GLN A 129 -27.28 4.59 25.32
CA GLN A 129 -28.03 3.37 25.61
C GLN A 129 -29.35 3.65 26.35
N GLY A 130 -30.37 2.85 26.06
CA GLY A 130 -31.69 2.89 26.71
C GLY A 130 -32.50 4.13 26.34
N GLN A 131 -33.14 4.73 27.34
CA GLN A 131 -33.95 5.96 27.20
C GLN A 131 -33.20 7.23 27.63
N ILE A 132 -31.93 7.10 28.04
CA ILE A 132 -31.21 8.12 28.83
C ILE A 132 -31.11 9.47 28.12
N ALA A 133 -30.81 9.49 26.81
CA ALA A 133 -30.67 10.75 26.10
C ALA A 133 -32.00 11.50 25.96
N PHE A 134 -33.10 10.81 25.64
CA PHE A 134 -34.42 11.44 25.49
C PHE A 134 -34.94 12.01 26.82
N ILE A 135 -34.71 11.29 27.93
CA ILE A 135 -35.05 11.76 29.29
C ILE A 135 -34.18 12.96 29.67
N LYS A 136 -32.84 12.87 29.48
CA LYS A 136 -31.90 13.94 29.83
C LYS A 136 -32.18 15.24 29.06
N ASN A 137 -32.53 15.12 27.78
CA ASN A 137 -32.81 16.26 26.92
C ASN A 137 -34.24 16.80 27.04
N ASN A 138 -35.07 16.23 27.94
CA ASN A 138 -36.45 16.64 28.19
C ASN A 138 -37.31 16.66 26.90
N CYS A 139 -37.15 15.64 26.05
CA CYS A 139 -37.86 15.52 24.78
C CYS A 139 -39.37 15.32 24.97
N SER A 140 -40.20 15.77 24.02
CA SER A 140 -41.66 15.59 24.12
C SER A 140 -42.10 14.12 24.04
N LYS A 141 -41.23 13.26 23.51
CA LYS A 141 -41.35 11.80 23.48
C LYS A 141 -40.09 11.16 24.07
N ILE A 142 -40.29 10.25 25.03
CA ILE A 142 -39.22 9.56 25.78
C ILE A 142 -39.36 8.03 25.77
N ASN A 143 -40.38 7.50 25.09
CA ASN A 143 -40.68 6.07 24.97
C ASN A 143 -39.80 5.32 23.95
N CYS A 144 -38.65 5.88 23.56
CA CYS A 144 -37.72 5.25 22.62
C CYS A 144 -36.53 4.63 23.35
N TYR A 145 -36.26 3.35 23.09
CA TYR A 145 -35.21 2.57 23.75
C TYR A 145 -34.13 2.16 22.74
N VAL A 146 -32.91 2.63 22.96
CA VAL A 146 -31.75 2.38 22.10
C VAL A 146 -30.89 1.24 22.65
N THR A 147 -30.45 0.32 21.79
CA THR A 147 -29.54 -0.76 22.14
C THR A 147 -28.63 -1.13 20.97
N ASP A 148 -27.41 -1.57 21.25
CA ASP A 148 -26.47 -2.20 20.32
C ASP A 148 -26.56 -3.74 20.34
N ASN A 149 -27.24 -4.30 21.36
CA ASN A 149 -27.41 -5.74 21.52
C ASN A 149 -28.39 -6.32 20.48
N LYS A 150 -27.85 -7.00 19.47
CA LYS A 150 -28.60 -7.67 18.40
C LYS A 150 -29.44 -8.85 18.91
N ASP A 151 -29.08 -9.43 20.05
CA ASP A 151 -29.77 -10.55 20.68
C ASP A 151 -30.83 -10.12 21.71
N PHE A 152 -31.10 -8.82 21.87
CA PHE A 152 -32.05 -8.26 22.85
C PHE A 152 -33.46 -8.89 22.79
N PHE A 153 -33.90 -9.33 21.61
CA PHE A 153 -35.16 -10.07 21.41
C PHE A 153 -34.95 -11.55 21.03
N GLY A 154 -33.85 -12.17 21.48
CA GLY A 154 -33.48 -13.55 21.12
C GLY A 154 -33.01 -13.69 19.67
N GLY A 155 -32.28 -12.69 19.16
CA GLY A 155 -31.80 -12.62 17.78
C GLY A 155 -32.87 -12.21 16.74
N ASP A 156 -34.13 -12.05 17.15
CA ASP A 156 -35.21 -11.63 16.25
C ASP A 156 -35.15 -10.13 15.95
N LEU A 157 -34.41 -9.80 14.90
CA LEU A 157 -34.26 -8.44 14.40
C LEU A 157 -35.59 -7.79 13.95
N THR A 158 -36.67 -8.55 13.70
CA THR A 158 -37.91 -7.99 13.16
C THR A 158 -38.75 -7.21 14.18
N LYS A 159 -38.44 -7.35 15.48
CA LYS A 159 -39.10 -6.69 16.61
C LYS A 159 -38.64 -5.26 16.90
N PHE A 160 -37.54 -4.81 16.28
CA PHE A 160 -37.11 -3.41 16.39
C PHE A 160 -37.89 -2.54 15.40
N ASP A 161 -38.49 -1.42 15.84
CA ASP A 161 -39.06 -0.42 14.94
C ASP A 161 -38.00 0.16 13.99
N VAL A 162 -36.75 0.26 14.47
CA VAL A 162 -35.63 0.87 13.76
C VAL A 162 -34.37 0.00 13.80
N ILE A 163 -33.66 -0.04 12.67
CA ILE A 163 -32.24 -0.40 12.64
C ILE A 163 -31.44 0.81 12.12
N ALA A 164 -30.48 1.26 12.92
CA ALA A 164 -29.69 2.47 12.73
C ALA A 164 -28.25 2.15 12.27
N PHE A 165 -27.76 2.86 11.25
CA PHE A 165 -26.43 2.63 10.67
C PHE A 165 -25.65 3.94 10.57
N ASN A 166 -24.45 3.99 11.15
CA ASN A 166 -23.55 5.13 11.00
C ASN A 166 -22.86 5.11 9.62
N GLY A 167 -22.92 6.23 8.91
CA GLY A 167 -22.43 6.34 7.54
C GLY A 167 -20.93 6.20 7.36
N ARG A 168 -20.13 6.53 8.38
CA ARG A 168 -18.68 6.34 8.37
C ARG A 168 -18.29 4.87 8.61
N ASN A 169 -19.03 4.17 9.47
CA ASN A 169 -18.81 2.74 9.71
C ASN A 169 -19.30 1.86 8.55
N ILE A 170 -20.46 2.18 7.95
CA ILE A 170 -21.08 1.33 6.93
C ILE A 170 -20.30 1.25 5.61
N LEU A 171 -19.36 2.18 5.36
CA LEU A 171 -18.41 2.13 4.24
C LEU A 171 -17.51 0.88 4.27
N HIS A 172 -17.27 0.31 5.45
CA HIS A 172 -16.42 -0.85 5.67
C HIS A 172 -17.22 -2.15 5.93
N THR A 173 -18.56 -2.07 5.96
CA THR A 173 -19.46 -3.21 6.21
C THR A 173 -19.73 -4.03 4.95
N LYS A 174 -19.64 -5.36 5.06
CA LYS A 174 -19.80 -6.32 3.95
C LYS A 174 -21.27 -6.76 3.81
N LYS A 175 -21.68 -7.32 2.66
CA LYS A 175 -23.11 -7.49 2.30
C LYS A 175 -24.00 -8.29 3.27
N SER A 176 -23.49 -9.24 4.06
CA SER A 176 -24.27 -9.96 5.10
C SER A 176 -23.76 -9.76 6.52
N ASP A 177 -22.84 -8.80 6.70
CA ASP A 177 -22.77 -8.04 7.95
C ASP A 177 -23.91 -7.01 8.01
N LEU A 178 -24.70 -6.85 6.93
CA LEU A 178 -26.00 -6.17 6.93
C LEU A 178 -27.12 -7.17 7.31
N PRO A 179 -28.24 -6.70 7.89
CA PRO A 179 -29.38 -7.56 8.19
C PRO A 179 -29.93 -8.28 6.95
N LYS A 180 -30.25 -9.57 7.11
CA LYS A 180 -30.75 -10.43 6.02
C LYS A 180 -32.27 -10.35 5.83
N HIS A 181 -33.00 -9.84 6.82
CA HIS A 181 -34.47 -9.77 6.85
C HIS A 181 -34.92 -8.44 7.48
N ARG A 182 -35.97 -7.82 6.92
CA ARG A 182 -36.63 -6.62 7.47
C ARG A 182 -38.15 -6.80 7.52
N SER A 183 -38.79 -6.32 8.58
CA SER A 183 -40.25 -6.26 8.67
C SER A 183 -40.80 -5.14 7.77
N PRO A 184 -42.00 -5.28 7.16
CA PRO A 184 -42.64 -4.19 6.39
C PRO A 184 -42.87 -2.89 7.18
N HIS A 185 -42.90 -2.97 8.52
CA HIS A 185 -43.12 -1.83 9.42
C HIS A 185 -41.81 -1.24 9.99
N GLN A 186 -40.68 -1.93 9.79
CA GLN A 186 -39.37 -1.55 10.32
C GLN A 186 -38.66 -0.56 9.40
N LYS A 187 -37.99 0.45 9.96
CA LYS A 187 -37.23 1.46 9.21
C LYS A 187 -35.72 1.24 9.34
N TYR A 188 -35.01 1.23 8.22
CA TYR A 188 -33.55 1.32 8.21
C TYR A 188 -33.13 2.77 8.02
N ILE A 189 -32.39 3.32 8.99
CA ILE A 189 -32.01 4.74 9.04
C ILE A 189 -30.52 4.90 8.78
N TYR A 190 -30.18 5.74 7.80
CA TYR A 190 -28.80 6.20 7.57
C TYR A 190 -28.50 7.42 8.44
N PHE A 191 -27.69 7.23 9.48
CA PHE A 191 -27.24 8.28 10.39
C PHE A 191 -25.85 8.76 10.00
N ASN A 192 -25.66 10.05 9.69
CA ASN A 192 -24.36 10.56 9.28
C ASN A 192 -24.22 12.09 9.42
N MET A 193 -23.26 12.56 10.22
CA MET A 193 -22.87 13.97 10.24
C MET A 193 -21.62 14.28 9.41
N GLU A 194 -20.84 13.26 9.00
CA GLU A 194 -19.61 13.45 8.24
C GLU A 194 -19.88 13.72 6.75
N SER A 195 -19.12 14.65 6.15
CA SER A 195 -19.33 15.09 4.77
C SER A 195 -19.32 13.95 3.74
N SER A 196 -20.33 13.91 2.87
CA SER A 196 -20.45 12.89 1.81
C SER A 196 -19.36 12.97 0.73
N ASP A 197 -18.65 14.10 0.58
CA ASP A 197 -17.42 14.15 -0.21
C ASP A 197 -16.34 13.24 0.38
N ASN A 198 -16.15 13.34 1.70
CA ASN A 198 -15.08 12.65 2.41
C ASN A 198 -15.40 11.18 2.61
N PHE A 199 -16.68 10.86 2.86
CA PHE A 199 -17.21 9.52 3.14
C PHE A 199 -18.31 9.11 2.12
N PRO A 200 -18.01 9.01 0.81
CA PRO A 200 -19.00 8.82 -0.24
C PRO A 200 -19.49 7.37 -0.31
N LEU A 201 -20.79 7.14 -0.11
CA LEU A 201 -21.40 5.83 -0.35
C LEU A 201 -21.47 5.52 -1.85
N CYS A 202 -20.52 4.72 -2.31
CA CYS A 202 -20.40 4.30 -3.71
C CYS A 202 -21.01 2.92 -4.01
N ASN A 203 -21.19 2.07 -2.98
CA ASN A 203 -21.59 0.67 -3.12
C ASN A 203 -23.10 0.51 -3.41
N PRO A 204 -23.51 -0.07 -4.57
CA PRO A 204 -24.92 -0.20 -4.96
C PRO A 204 -25.78 -1.08 -4.04
N VAL A 205 -25.19 -1.79 -3.07
CA VAL A 205 -25.95 -2.53 -2.05
C VAL A 205 -26.88 -1.63 -1.21
N PHE A 206 -26.62 -0.32 -1.16
CA PHE A 206 -27.39 0.65 -0.38
C PHE A 206 -28.54 1.32 -1.15
N ASP A 207 -28.62 1.15 -2.47
CA ASP A 207 -29.77 1.60 -3.26
C ASP A 207 -30.98 0.71 -2.92
N GLY A 208 -32.09 1.31 -2.47
CA GLY A 208 -33.27 0.59 -1.97
C GLY A 208 -33.14 -0.01 -0.56
N PHE A 209 -31.99 0.16 0.10
CA PHE A 209 -31.71 -0.39 1.43
C PHE A 209 -32.34 0.45 2.55
N PHE A 210 -32.10 1.76 2.55
CA PHE A 210 -32.57 2.68 3.58
C PHE A 210 -34.01 3.16 3.35
N ASN A 211 -34.73 3.33 4.45
CA ASN A 211 -36.06 3.94 4.50
C ASN A 211 -35.99 5.42 4.88
N LEU A 212 -35.07 5.78 5.78
CA LEU A 212 -34.95 7.13 6.33
C LEU A 212 -33.49 7.60 6.35
N THR A 213 -33.33 8.92 6.40
CA THR A 213 -32.05 9.62 6.48
C THR A 213 -32.03 10.55 7.70
N ALA A 214 -30.91 10.55 8.41
CA ALA A 214 -30.67 11.34 9.61
C ALA A 214 -29.30 12.01 9.50
N THR A 215 -29.25 13.14 8.80
CA THR A 215 -27.99 13.79 8.40
C THR A 215 -28.08 15.32 8.45
N TYR A 216 -26.95 15.99 8.19
CA TYR A 216 -26.86 17.44 8.07
C TYR A 216 -27.54 18.01 6.79
N LYS A 217 -27.83 17.20 5.77
CA LYS A 217 -28.50 17.67 4.54
C LYS A 217 -29.92 18.12 4.84
N LEU A 218 -30.32 19.28 4.32
CA LEU A 218 -31.63 19.91 4.59
C LEU A 218 -32.82 19.17 3.94
N ASN A 219 -32.54 18.14 3.14
CA ASN A 219 -33.53 17.23 2.55
C ASN A 219 -33.53 15.83 3.20
N SER A 220 -33.01 15.68 4.43
CA SER A 220 -33.14 14.44 5.21
C SER A 220 -34.50 14.32 5.90
N ASP A 221 -34.97 13.09 6.13
CA ASP A 221 -36.22 12.79 6.86
C ASP A 221 -36.19 13.27 8.32
N ILE A 222 -35.00 13.19 8.94
CA ILE A 222 -34.71 13.70 10.29
C ILE A 222 -33.47 14.60 10.16
N LEU A 223 -33.60 15.88 10.47
CA LEU A 223 -32.50 16.83 10.31
C LEU A 223 -31.53 16.76 11.51
N PHE A 224 -30.25 16.51 11.24
CA PHE A 224 -29.13 16.55 12.19
C PHE A 224 -28.13 17.65 11.77
N PRO A 225 -28.48 18.94 11.90
CA PRO A 225 -27.62 20.02 11.45
C PRO A 225 -26.67 20.42 12.58
N TYR A 226 -25.44 20.80 12.26
CA TYR A 226 -24.51 21.40 13.25
C TYR A 226 -24.97 22.78 13.76
N ILE A 227 -26.02 23.34 13.17
CA ILE A 227 -26.48 24.71 13.38
C ILE A 227 -28.00 24.71 13.43
N GLN A 228 -28.54 25.37 14.44
CA GLN A 228 -29.95 25.72 14.54
C GLN A 228 -30.08 27.23 14.70
N ILE A 229 -31.04 27.79 13.97
CA ILE A 229 -31.38 29.22 13.97
C ILE A 229 -32.73 29.36 14.67
N ARG A 230 -32.77 30.12 15.76
CA ARG A 230 -34.01 30.47 16.50
C ARG A 230 -34.27 31.97 16.43
N ASP A 231 -35.53 32.37 16.40
CA ASP A 231 -35.93 33.78 16.43
C ASP A 231 -36.01 34.37 17.87
N ARG A 232 -36.51 35.60 18.02
CA ARG A 232 -36.71 36.26 19.33
C ARG A 232 -37.67 35.52 20.27
N SER A 233 -38.65 34.81 19.74
CA SER A 233 -39.57 33.95 20.49
C SER A 233 -38.91 32.64 20.93
N GLY A 234 -37.74 32.32 20.35
CA GLY A 234 -37.05 31.05 20.52
C GLY A 234 -37.50 29.97 19.54
N GLU A 235 -38.31 30.28 18.53
CA GLU A 235 -38.86 29.28 17.60
C GLU A 235 -37.87 28.89 16.49
N VAL A 236 -37.90 27.63 16.05
CA VAL A 236 -36.90 27.07 15.12
C VAL A 236 -37.19 27.48 13.67
N VAL A 237 -36.67 28.64 13.29
CA VAL A 237 -36.83 29.21 11.95
C VAL A 237 -35.97 28.53 10.88
N GLY A 238 -34.79 28.01 11.20
CA GLY A 238 -33.91 27.37 10.22
C GLY A 238 -32.74 26.55 10.81
N PRO A 239 -31.82 26.04 9.97
CA PRO A 239 -31.73 26.20 8.51
C PRO A 239 -32.78 25.38 7.73
N LYS A 240 -33.19 25.87 6.55
CA LYS A 240 -34.21 25.26 5.65
C LYS A 240 -33.84 25.51 4.19
N ILE A 241 -34.40 24.72 3.25
CA ILE A 241 -34.11 24.85 1.81
C ILE A 241 -34.60 26.19 1.25
N ASP A 242 -35.84 26.57 1.59
CA ASP A 242 -36.44 27.89 1.37
C ASP A 242 -36.34 28.71 2.68
N MET A 243 -35.14 29.21 2.96
CA MET A 243 -34.89 30.04 4.15
C MET A 243 -35.25 31.50 3.86
N LYS A 244 -36.08 32.09 4.72
CA LYS A 244 -36.54 33.48 4.61
C LYS A 244 -36.03 34.30 5.79
N TRP A 245 -35.42 35.44 5.46
CA TRP A 245 -34.81 36.35 6.42
C TRP A 245 -35.63 37.64 6.51
N ILE A 246 -35.57 38.33 7.65
CA ILE A 246 -36.14 39.67 7.79
C ILE A 246 -35.27 40.64 6.99
N GLU A 247 -35.85 41.33 6.00
CA GLU A 247 -35.13 42.24 5.12
C GLU A 247 -34.69 43.52 5.87
N ASN A 248 -35.61 44.12 6.62
CA ASN A 248 -35.41 45.37 7.36
C ASN A 248 -34.87 45.15 8.78
N MET A 249 -33.74 44.43 8.91
CA MET A 249 -33.04 44.31 10.21
C MET A 249 -32.38 45.65 10.59
N THR A 250 -32.76 46.18 11.76
CA THR A 250 -32.07 47.30 12.42
C THR A 250 -30.73 46.86 12.99
N LEU A 251 -29.84 47.82 13.28
CA LEU A 251 -28.65 47.58 14.07
C LEU A 251 -29.00 47.66 15.57
N ASP A 252 -28.23 46.97 16.41
CA ASP A 252 -28.15 47.26 17.84
C ASP A 252 -27.20 48.46 18.09
N GLU A 253 -27.45 49.26 19.11
CA GLU A 253 -26.63 50.46 19.38
C GLU A 253 -25.36 50.15 20.19
N ASP A 254 -25.38 49.09 21.04
CA ASP A 254 -24.19 48.67 21.78
C ASP A 254 -23.21 47.88 20.91
N MET A 255 -22.33 48.63 20.25
CA MET A 255 -21.18 48.12 19.50
C MET A 255 -19.85 48.39 20.24
N SER A 256 -19.89 48.48 21.57
CA SER A 256 -18.71 48.74 22.43
C SER A 256 -17.57 47.75 22.22
N PHE A 257 -17.89 46.50 21.88
CA PHE A 257 -16.93 45.42 21.59
C PHE A 257 -15.99 45.68 20.40
N LEU A 258 -16.24 46.72 19.59
CA LEU A 258 -15.35 47.11 18.49
C LEU A 258 -14.10 47.87 18.96
N LYS A 259 -14.11 48.45 20.17
CA LYS A 259 -13.11 49.42 20.64
C LYS A 259 -11.68 48.87 20.71
N ASP A 260 -11.52 47.59 21.01
CA ASP A 260 -10.23 46.95 21.27
C ASP A 260 -9.73 46.09 20.07
N LYS A 261 -10.55 45.91 19.03
CA LYS A 261 -10.20 45.09 17.86
C LYS A 261 -9.11 45.77 17.03
N SER A 262 -8.09 45.00 16.65
CA SER A 262 -6.90 45.51 15.94
C SER A 262 -6.34 44.55 14.88
N LYS A 263 -6.64 43.25 14.96
CA LYS A 263 -6.13 42.23 14.06
C LYS A 263 -7.13 41.91 12.94
N ALA A 264 -6.62 41.71 11.72
CA ALA A 264 -7.48 41.50 10.56
C ALA A 264 -8.20 40.15 10.58
N VAL A 265 -7.46 39.03 10.44
CA VAL A 265 -8.09 37.71 10.25
C VAL A 265 -7.44 36.63 11.12
N ALA A 266 -8.25 35.84 11.82
CA ALA A 266 -7.84 34.62 12.51
C ALA A 266 -8.26 33.35 11.74
N TRP A 267 -7.53 32.26 11.95
CA TRP A 267 -7.95 30.93 11.47
C TRP A 267 -7.48 29.82 12.41
N PHE A 268 -8.41 29.14 13.10
CA PHE A 268 -8.08 28.01 13.97
C PHE A 268 -8.23 26.71 13.17
N VAL A 269 -7.12 26.04 12.84
CA VAL A 269 -7.11 24.90 11.91
C VAL A 269 -6.08 23.83 12.28
N SER A 270 -6.55 22.57 12.30
CA SER A 270 -5.75 21.40 12.70
C SER A 270 -5.60 20.34 11.60
N ASN A 271 -6.43 20.38 10.56
CA ASN A 271 -6.28 19.55 9.35
C ASN A 271 -5.96 20.45 8.15
N CYS A 272 -4.69 20.42 7.71
CA CYS A 272 -4.20 21.33 6.68
C CYS A 272 -4.52 20.83 5.27
N ASN A 273 -4.65 19.52 5.08
CA ASN A 273 -4.73 18.89 3.77
C ASN A 273 -6.16 18.35 3.59
N SER A 274 -7.07 19.20 3.12
CA SER A 274 -8.49 18.89 2.94
C SER A 274 -8.92 19.11 1.48
N ARG A 275 -9.94 18.38 1.02
CA ARG A 275 -10.38 18.40 -0.40
C ARG A 275 -10.89 19.77 -0.85
N SER A 276 -11.24 20.65 0.09
CA SER A 276 -11.59 22.05 -0.16
C SER A 276 -10.44 22.94 -0.65
N GLY A 277 -9.17 22.49 -0.65
CA GLY A 277 -8.02 23.33 -1.08
C GLY A 277 -7.79 24.57 -0.20
N ARG A 278 -8.35 24.58 1.01
CA ARG A 278 -8.46 25.75 1.88
C ARG A 278 -7.12 26.33 2.34
N LYS A 279 -6.06 25.51 2.38
CA LYS A 279 -4.69 25.91 2.74
C LYS A 279 -4.07 26.77 1.64
N GLU A 280 -4.29 26.39 0.39
CA GLU A 280 -3.83 27.11 -0.79
C GLU A 280 -4.62 28.42 -0.96
N LEU A 281 -5.91 28.45 -0.61
CA LEU A 281 -6.70 29.69 -0.57
C LEU A 281 -6.29 30.61 0.60
N GLY A 282 -6.16 30.06 1.81
CA GLY A 282 -5.71 30.82 2.99
C GLY A 282 -4.35 31.48 2.78
N LYS A 283 -3.40 30.79 2.13
CA LYS A 283 -2.12 31.38 1.71
C LYS A 283 -2.28 32.55 0.73
N LYS A 284 -3.18 32.46 -0.25
CA LYS A 284 -3.45 33.58 -1.18
C LYS A 284 -4.07 34.77 -0.44
N ILE A 285 -5.01 34.52 0.47
CA ILE A 285 -5.63 35.57 1.30
C ILE A 285 -4.57 36.24 2.18
N GLN A 286 -3.67 35.47 2.81
CA GLN A 286 -2.52 36.00 3.55
C GLN A 286 -1.65 36.91 2.67
N SER A 287 -1.28 36.45 1.46
CA SER A 287 -0.49 37.24 0.50
C SER A 287 -1.24 38.46 -0.07
N ALA A 288 -2.57 38.47 -0.06
CA ALA A 288 -3.37 39.62 -0.46
C ALA A 288 -3.52 40.64 0.67
N LEU A 289 -3.77 40.19 1.90
CA LEU A 289 -3.82 41.02 3.12
C LEU A 289 -2.49 41.75 3.38
N GLN A 290 -1.36 41.08 3.13
CA GLN A 290 -0.03 41.69 3.24
C GLN A 290 0.13 42.95 2.37
N LYS A 291 -0.56 43.07 1.24
CA LYS A 291 -0.55 44.28 0.38
C LYS A 291 -1.14 45.51 1.06
N TYR A 292 -2.01 45.30 2.05
CA TYR A 292 -2.67 46.33 2.86
C TYR A 292 -2.02 46.48 4.25
N GLY A 293 -0.92 45.76 4.53
CA GLY A 293 -0.29 45.74 5.86
C GLY A 293 -1.01 44.86 6.89
N LEU A 294 -1.94 44.00 6.45
CA LEU A 294 -2.80 43.20 7.32
C LEU A 294 -2.33 41.74 7.41
N THR A 295 -2.62 41.07 8.53
CA THR A 295 -2.21 39.67 8.78
C THR A 295 -3.36 38.67 8.73
N LEU A 296 -3.02 37.43 8.34
CA LEU A 296 -3.81 36.24 8.65
C LEU A 296 -3.04 35.43 9.69
N ASP A 297 -3.54 35.39 10.92
CA ASP A 297 -2.93 34.67 12.03
C ASP A 297 -3.52 33.26 12.11
N ILE A 298 -2.69 32.25 11.79
CA ILE A 298 -3.12 30.86 11.66
C ILE A 298 -2.72 30.08 12.93
N TYR A 299 -3.70 29.53 13.63
CA TYR A 299 -3.54 28.81 14.90
C TYR A 299 -3.72 27.31 14.71
N GLY A 300 -2.89 26.51 15.39
CA GLY A 300 -2.88 25.06 15.32
C GLY A 300 -1.91 24.51 14.27
N LYS A 301 -2.05 23.22 13.94
CA LYS A 301 -1.06 22.43 13.16
C LYS A 301 -0.72 22.94 11.75
N CYS A 302 -1.40 23.99 11.27
CA CYS A 302 -1.23 24.54 9.92
C CYS A 302 -0.64 25.96 9.91
N GLY A 303 -0.30 26.51 11.07
CA GLY A 303 0.26 27.85 11.22
C GLY A 303 1.34 27.91 12.29
N THR A 304 1.66 29.13 12.72
CA THR A 304 2.74 29.44 13.68
C THR A 304 2.23 29.77 15.08
N PHE A 305 0.92 29.94 15.26
CA PHE A 305 0.29 30.23 16.55
C PHE A 305 -0.35 28.96 17.14
N GLU A 306 -0.55 28.92 18.46
CA GLU A 306 -1.17 27.78 19.14
C GLU A 306 -2.52 28.15 19.79
N CYS A 307 -3.53 27.32 19.54
CA CYS A 307 -4.73 27.25 20.37
C CYS A 307 -4.94 25.80 20.85
N PRO A 308 -4.41 25.43 22.03
CA PRO A 308 -4.65 24.12 22.63
C PRO A 308 -6.13 23.92 23.02
N ARG A 309 -6.67 22.71 22.88
CA ARG A 309 -8.09 22.42 23.17
C ARG A 309 -8.51 22.75 24.61
N ASN A 310 -7.64 22.52 25.59
CA ASN A 310 -7.85 22.89 26.99
C ASN A 310 -7.82 24.41 27.26
N LYS A 311 -7.42 25.22 26.26
CA LYS A 311 -7.45 26.69 26.31
C LYS A 311 -8.53 27.31 25.40
N LYS A 312 -9.49 26.52 24.88
CA LYS A 312 -10.54 27.01 23.94
C LYS A 312 -11.21 28.31 24.41
N LYS A 313 -11.55 28.43 25.70
CA LYS A 313 -12.14 29.67 26.27
C LYS A 313 -11.25 30.90 26.01
N GLN A 314 -9.95 30.80 26.30
CA GLN A 314 -8.97 31.87 26.09
C GLN A 314 -8.78 32.21 24.61
N CYS A 315 -8.78 31.21 23.72
CA CYS A 315 -8.72 31.46 22.27
C CYS A 315 -9.98 32.16 21.75
N ASN A 316 -11.14 31.82 22.30
CA ASN A 316 -12.42 32.41 21.94
C ASN A 316 -12.52 33.85 22.46
N GLU A 317 -12.11 34.11 23.70
CA GLU A 317 -11.98 35.47 24.28
C GLU A 317 -11.03 36.36 23.46
N MET A 318 -9.89 35.81 23.02
CA MET A 318 -8.94 36.47 22.11
C MET A 318 -9.54 36.72 20.71
N LEU A 319 -10.30 35.78 20.14
CA LEU A 319 -11.03 35.99 18.89
C LEU A 319 -12.05 37.14 19.02
N GLU A 320 -12.79 37.12 20.12
CA GLU A 320 -13.85 38.08 20.43
C GLU A 320 -13.32 39.49 20.64
N LYS A 321 -12.16 39.63 21.31
CA LYS A 321 -11.53 40.91 21.60
C LYS A 321 -10.68 41.45 20.44
N ASP A 322 -9.79 40.63 19.87
CA ASP A 322 -8.66 41.16 19.09
C ASP A 322 -8.97 41.26 17.58
N TYR A 323 -9.81 40.36 17.04
CA TYR A 323 -9.95 40.13 15.60
C TYR A 323 -11.24 40.68 14.99
N PHE A 324 -11.18 41.16 13.75
CA PHE A 324 -12.36 41.46 12.96
C PHE A 324 -12.93 40.21 12.26
N PHE A 325 -12.11 39.44 11.53
CA PHE A 325 -12.59 38.34 10.68
C PHE A 325 -12.07 36.97 11.11
N TYR A 326 -12.79 35.92 10.70
CA TYR A 326 -12.42 34.52 10.97
C TYR A 326 -12.64 33.61 9.75
N LEU A 327 -11.65 32.79 9.39
CA LEU A 327 -11.79 31.84 8.27
C LEU A 327 -12.59 30.59 8.66
N SER A 328 -13.88 30.61 8.34
CA SER A 328 -14.84 29.50 8.55
C SER A 328 -14.78 28.48 7.41
N PHE A 329 -13.57 27.97 7.13
CA PHE A 329 -13.30 27.15 5.95
C PHE A 329 -13.54 25.67 6.20
N GLU A 330 -14.47 25.07 5.46
CA GLU A 330 -14.85 23.66 5.59
C GLU A 330 -13.83 22.68 5.03
N ASN A 331 -13.99 21.40 5.39
CA ASN A 331 -13.12 20.30 4.96
C ASN A 331 -13.34 19.89 3.48
N SER A 332 -14.46 20.28 2.87
CA SER A 332 -15.02 19.71 1.63
C SER A 332 -16.09 20.62 1.01
N PHE A 333 -16.59 20.27 -0.18
CA PHE A 333 -17.60 21.00 -0.96
C PHE A 333 -18.94 20.24 -1.12
N ALA A 334 -19.29 19.36 -0.18
CA ALA A 334 -20.62 18.73 -0.12
C ALA A 334 -21.74 19.78 0.12
N GLU A 335 -22.88 19.59 -0.57
CA GLU A 335 -24.10 20.39 -0.36
C GLU A 335 -24.52 20.38 1.12
N ASP A 336 -25.01 21.52 1.62
CA ASP A 336 -25.51 21.75 3.00
C ASP A 336 -24.53 21.46 4.15
N TYR A 337 -23.27 21.08 3.85
CA TYR A 337 -22.26 20.83 4.88
C TYR A 337 -21.71 22.16 5.44
N VAL A 338 -22.41 22.69 6.44
CA VAL A 338 -22.00 23.83 7.26
C VAL A 338 -21.91 23.39 8.72
N THR A 339 -20.83 23.73 9.40
CA THR A 339 -20.45 23.13 10.69
C THR A 339 -20.19 24.16 11.80
N GLU A 340 -19.62 23.73 12.94
CA GLU A 340 -19.26 24.57 14.10
C GLU A 340 -18.30 25.74 13.78
N LYS A 341 -17.70 25.72 12.58
CA LYS A 341 -16.73 26.72 12.11
C LYS A 341 -17.33 28.10 11.88
N VAL A 342 -18.63 28.20 11.55
CA VAL A 342 -19.35 29.50 11.49
C VAL A 342 -20.00 29.91 12.81
N LEU A 343 -20.34 28.95 13.69
CA LEU A 343 -20.78 29.27 15.06
C LEU A 343 -19.67 30.00 15.83
N THR A 344 -18.41 29.59 15.64
CA THR A 344 -17.24 30.15 16.32
C THR A 344 -17.17 31.70 16.21
N PRO A 345 -17.17 32.33 15.02
CA PRO A 345 -17.21 33.79 14.91
C PRO A 345 -18.57 34.42 15.28
N PHE A 346 -19.70 33.76 15.01
CA PHE A 346 -21.03 34.27 15.38
C PHE A 346 -21.23 34.39 16.89
N HIS A 347 -20.62 33.50 17.68
CA HIS A 347 -20.59 33.57 19.15
C HIS A 347 -19.52 34.52 19.70
N HIS A 348 -18.50 34.87 18.89
CA HIS A 348 -17.33 35.63 19.34
C HIS A 348 -17.05 36.85 18.44
N ASN A 349 -18.08 37.66 18.19
CA ASN A 349 -18.01 39.04 17.69
C ASN A 349 -17.12 39.27 16.46
N ALA A 350 -17.01 38.28 15.57
CA ALA A 350 -16.19 38.33 14.37
C ALA A 350 -17.04 38.00 13.12
N VAL A 351 -16.64 38.50 11.95
CA VAL A 351 -17.30 38.20 10.69
C VAL A 351 -16.71 36.94 10.06
N PRO A 352 -17.51 35.91 9.73
CA PRO A 352 -17.02 34.71 9.05
C PRO A 352 -16.69 35.00 7.58
N ILE A 353 -15.50 34.56 7.18
CA ILE A 353 -15.13 34.37 5.78
C ILE A 353 -15.30 32.88 5.49
N VAL A 354 -16.30 32.52 4.68
CA VAL A 354 -16.78 31.14 4.51
C VAL A 354 -16.23 30.47 3.25
N LEU A 355 -16.08 29.15 3.29
CA LEU A 355 -15.71 28.32 2.14
C LEU A 355 -16.25 26.90 2.33
N GLY A 356 -17.18 26.47 1.49
CA GLY A 356 -17.83 25.15 1.58
C GLY A 356 -18.87 24.92 0.49
N GLY A 357 -19.49 23.74 0.45
CA GLY A 357 -20.40 23.36 -0.64
C GLY A 357 -21.82 23.91 -0.54
N ALA A 358 -22.26 24.26 0.68
CA ALA A 358 -23.61 24.73 0.95
C ALA A 358 -23.97 26.04 0.24
N ASN A 359 -25.27 26.27 0.02
CA ASN A 359 -25.74 27.63 -0.19
C ASN A 359 -25.82 28.33 1.18
N TYR A 360 -24.87 29.21 1.49
CA TYR A 360 -24.81 29.90 2.78
C TYR A 360 -26.04 30.78 3.08
N SER A 361 -26.82 31.20 2.08
CA SER A 361 -28.08 31.92 2.34
C SER A 361 -29.17 31.07 3.02
N ARG A 362 -29.02 29.72 3.02
CA ARG A 362 -29.86 28.80 3.82
C ARG A 362 -29.50 28.78 5.31
N PHE A 363 -28.32 29.29 5.68
CA PHE A 363 -27.71 29.15 7.01
C PHE A 363 -27.37 30.48 7.70
N LEU A 364 -27.03 31.52 6.92
CA LEU A 364 -26.60 32.83 7.38
C LEU A 364 -27.40 33.92 6.63
N PRO A 365 -27.80 35.03 7.28
CA PRO A 365 -28.50 36.11 6.60
C PRO A 365 -27.59 36.80 5.57
N PRO A 366 -28.15 37.39 4.49
CA PRO A 366 -27.42 38.26 3.58
C PRO A 366 -26.61 39.33 4.32
N ASP A 367 -25.47 39.74 3.75
CA ASP A 367 -24.56 40.77 4.26
C ASP A 367 -23.96 40.53 5.67
N THR A 368 -23.99 39.29 6.18
CA THR A 368 -23.39 38.91 7.48
C THR A 368 -22.09 38.12 7.39
N TYR A 369 -21.63 37.81 6.17
CA TYR A 369 -20.46 36.96 5.89
C TYR A 369 -19.78 37.33 4.57
N LEU A 370 -18.55 36.86 4.36
CA LEU A 370 -17.81 36.98 3.09
C LEU A 370 -17.63 35.59 2.47
N ASP A 371 -18.21 35.33 1.29
CA ASP A 371 -18.10 34.04 0.61
C ASP A 371 -16.85 33.97 -0.30
N ALA A 372 -15.86 33.17 0.12
CA ALA A 372 -14.58 33.02 -0.57
C ALA A 372 -14.65 32.10 -1.83
N ARG A 373 -15.86 31.76 -2.31
CA ARG A 373 -16.09 31.14 -3.62
C ARG A 373 -16.35 32.17 -4.72
N ILE A 374 -17.00 33.28 -4.37
CA ILE A 374 -17.37 34.36 -5.30
C ILE A 374 -16.38 35.52 -5.23
N LEU A 375 -15.79 35.78 -4.06
CA LEU A 375 -14.76 36.79 -3.86
C LEU A 375 -13.36 36.22 -4.14
N THR A 376 -12.52 36.96 -4.87
CA THR A 376 -11.10 36.62 -5.00
C THR A 376 -10.32 36.97 -3.72
N PRO A 377 -9.10 36.45 -3.52
CA PRO A 377 -8.25 36.82 -2.38
C PRO A 377 -8.00 38.34 -2.29
N GLU A 378 -7.89 39.01 -3.44
CA GLU A 378 -7.80 40.45 -3.58
C GLU A 378 -9.09 41.19 -3.15
N ASP A 379 -10.27 40.68 -3.53
CA ASP A 379 -11.56 41.27 -3.11
C ASP A 379 -11.80 41.09 -1.61
N ILE A 380 -11.40 39.94 -1.06
CA ILE A 380 -11.42 39.66 0.38
C ILE A 380 -10.49 40.64 1.11
N ALA A 381 -9.23 40.77 0.68
CA ALA A 381 -8.26 41.62 1.35
C ALA A 381 -8.64 43.12 1.33
N SER A 382 -9.11 43.61 0.18
CA SER A 382 -9.60 44.99 0.04
C SER A 382 -10.89 45.26 0.81
N THR A 383 -11.79 44.27 0.90
CA THR A 383 -13.00 44.35 1.73
C THR A 383 -12.67 44.35 3.22
N VAL A 384 -11.75 43.49 3.67
CA VAL A 384 -11.26 43.46 5.05
C VAL A 384 -10.61 44.79 5.43
N ASP A 385 -9.74 45.34 4.58
CA ASP A 385 -9.12 46.65 4.80
C ASP A 385 -10.14 47.80 4.88
N ARG A 386 -11.07 47.88 3.92
CA ARG A 386 -12.16 48.88 3.94
C ARG A 386 -13.00 48.78 5.21
N LEU A 387 -13.41 47.58 5.61
CA LEU A 387 -14.28 47.38 6.77
C LEU A 387 -13.55 47.66 8.09
N MET A 388 -12.27 47.31 8.22
CA MET A 388 -11.46 47.69 9.38
C MET A 388 -11.29 49.22 9.51
N ARG A 389 -11.24 49.94 8.39
CA ARG A 389 -11.17 51.42 8.35
C ARG A 389 -12.54 52.10 8.51
N SER A 390 -13.64 51.37 8.36
CA SER A 390 -15.01 51.90 8.37
C SER A 390 -15.90 51.13 9.37
N PRO A 391 -15.82 51.47 10.68
CA PRO A 391 -16.62 50.81 11.72
C PRO A 391 -18.12 50.83 11.41
N GLU A 392 -18.66 51.92 10.85
CA GLU A 392 -20.08 52.03 10.50
C GLU A 392 -20.51 51.11 9.34
N GLU A 393 -19.58 50.67 8.49
CA GLU A 393 -19.84 49.59 7.52
C GLU A 393 -19.69 48.21 8.15
N TYR A 394 -18.64 47.99 8.96
CA TYR A 394 -18.40 46.72 9.64
C TYR A 394 -19.52 46.34 10.62
N LYS A 395 -20.08 47.32 11.35
CA LYS A 395 -21.25 47.14 12.23
C LYS A 395 -22.41 46.43 11.53
N LYS A 396 -22.68 46.74 10.25
CA LYS A 396 -23.85 46.24 9.49
C LYS A 396 -23.89 44.71 9.41
N TYR A 397 -22.74 44.03 9.49
CA TYR A 397 -22.64 42.57 9.50
C TYR A 397 -23.25 41.91 10.75
N PHE A 398 -23.56 42.69 11.80
CA PHE A 398 -24.10 42.20 13.09
C PHE A 398 -25.58 42.47 13.31
N LYS A 399 -26.28 43.12 12.36
CA LYS A 399 -27.74 43.39 12.43
C LYS A 399 -28.60 42.18 12.83
N TRP A 400 -28.16 40.98 12.46
CA TRP A 400 -28.87 39.73 12.76
C TRP A 400 -28.96 39.41 14.25
N LYS A 401 -28.02 39.88 15.09
CA LYS A 401 -27.94 39.55 16.52
C LYS A 401 -29.22 39.86 17.27
N SER A 402 -29.83 41.01 16.96
CA SER A 402 -31.04 41.45 17.62
C SER A 402 -32.27 40.65 17.14
N TYR A 403 -32.19 39.75 16.17
CA TYR A 403 -33.34 39.02 15.59
C TYR A 403 -33.22 37.49 15.70
N TYR A 404 -32.00 36.96 15.66
CA TYR A 404 -31.74 35.52 15.57
C TYR A 404 -30.66 35.06 16.55
N THR A 405 -30.86 33.88 17.14
CA THR A 405 -29.87 33.18 17.95
C THR A 405 -29.41 31.90 17.25
N TYR A 406 -28.14 31.55 17.47
CA TYR A 406 -27.47 30.41 16.82
C TYR A 406 -26.98 29.44 17.89
N ARG A 407 -27.26 28.14 17.72
CA ARG A 407 -26.73 27.09 18.60
C ARG A 407 -26.44 25.79 17.86
N ASP A 408 -25.67 24.92 18.49
CA ASP A 408 -25.48 23.53 18.06
C ASP A 408 -26.62 22.67 18.67
N PRO A 409 -27.50 22.05 17.86
CA PRO A 409 -28.62 21.24 18.35
C PRO A 409 -28.28 19.74 18.46
N SER A 410 -27.08 19.32 18.05
CA SER A 410 -26.76 17.91 17.74
C SER A 410 -26.95 16.99 18.96
N ASP A 411 -26.45 17.41 20.12
CA ASP A 411 -26.56 16.70 21.39
C ASP A 411 -27.95 16.79 22.06
N THR A 412 -28.88 17.58 21.50
CA THR A 412 -30.16 17.95 22.15
C THR A 412 -31.37 17.73 21.24
N ASP A 413 -31.81 18.76 20.51
CA ASP A 413 -33.04 18.73 19.72
C ASP A 413 -33.00 17.66 18.62
N SER A 414 -31.83 17.41 18.02
CA SER A 414 -31.67 16.39 16.97
C SER A 414 -31.89 14.97 17.52
N VAL A 415 -31.52 14.72 18.78
CA VAL A 415 -31.84 13.47 19.48
C VAL A 415 -33.35 13.36 19.73
N CYS A 416 -34.00 14.44 20.18
CA CYS A 416 -35.45 14.45 20.40
C CYS A 416 -36.24 14.18 19.11
N ALA A 417 -35.83 14.79 18.00
CA ALA A 417 -36.47 14.63 16.69
C ALA A 417 -36.54 13.16 16.23
N VAL A 418 -35.55 12.32 16.60
CA VAL A 418 -35.62 10.87 16.31
C VAL A 418 -36.79 10.22 17.04
N CYS A 419 -36.95 10.43 18.35
CA CYS A 419 -38.04 9.79 19.08
C CYS A 419 -39.41 10.36 18.71
N GLU A 420 -39.48 11.64 18.36
CA GLU A 420 -40.70 12.29 17.86
C GLU A 420 -41.13 11.74 16.50
N TYR A 421 -40.19 11.48 15.57
CA TYR A 421 -40.48 10.83 14.29
C TYR A 421 -41.07 9.43 14.48
N LEU A 422 -40.47 8.59 15.34
CA LEU A 422 -40.92 7.21 15.56
C LEU A 422 -42.27 7.11 16.29
N ASN A 423 -42.69 8.17 16.96
CA ASN A 423 -44.01 8.30 17.58
C ASN A 423 -45.08 8.87 16.63
N ASN A 424 -44.71 9.30 15.43
CA ASN A 424 -45.65 9.76 14.42
C ASN A 424 -46.12 8.58 13.55
N GLU A 425 -47.30 8.04 13.84
CA GLU A 425 -47.85 6.92 13.07
C GLU A 425 -47.94 7.20 11.57
N SER A 426 -48.25 8.44 11.15
CA SER A 426 -48.41 8.78 9.74
C SER A 426 -47.07 8.63 8.99
N LEU A 427 -45.98 9.14 9.58
CA LEU A 427 -44.64 8.99 9.03
C LEU A 427 -44.16 7.53 9.08
N MET A 428 -44.41 6.82 10.18
CA MET A 428 -44.05 5.40 10.29
C MET A 428 -44.84 4.50 9.33
N LYS A 429 -46.07 4.85 8.95
CA LYS A 429 -46.88 4.12 7.96
C LYS A 429 -46.47 4.38 6.50
N GLN A 430 -45.74 5.46 6.21
CA GLN A 430 -45.25 5.74 4.85
C GLN A 430 -44.13 4.78 4.42
N GLN A 431 -44.27 4.12 3.26
CA GLN A 431 -43.23 3.28 2.69
C GLN A 431 -42.21 4.11 1.89
N THR A 432 -41.43 4.91 2.60
CA THR A 432 -40.22 5.54 2.05
C THR A 432 -39.16 4.46 1.80
N VAL A 433 -38.63 4.40 0.58
CA VAL A 433 -37.47 3.59 0.20
C VAL A 433 -36.64 4.40 -0.80
N TYR A 434 -35.39 4.67 -0.45
CA TYR A 434 -34.48 5.45 -1.28
C TYR A 434 -33.90 4.60 -2.41
N ASN A 435 -34.68 4.41 -3.48
CA ASN A 435 -34.36 3.55 -4.63
C ASN A 435 -33.04 3.89 -5.34
N ASN A 436 -32.53 5.11 -5.21
CA ASN A 436 -31.21 5.52 -5.68
C ASN A 436 -30.50 6.34 -4.58
N PHE A 437 -30.30 5.70 -3.43
CA PHE A 437 -29.68 6.30 -2.24
C PHE A 437 -28.33 6.96 -2.57
N ARG A 438 -27.54 6.35 -3.47
CA ARG A 438 -26.24 6.88 -3.90
C ARG A 438 -26.33 8.09 -4.83
N ALA A 439 -27.48 8.43 -5.39
CA ALA A 439 -27.69 9.74 -6.02
C ALA A 439 -27.93 10.78 -4.92
N TRP A 440 -28.97 10.60 -4.09
CA TRP A 440 -29.32 11.49 -2.97
C TRP A 440 -28.10 11.87 -2.09
N CYS A 441 -27.29 10.87 -1.70
CA CYS A 441 -26.08 11.04 -0.89
C CYS A 441 -25.00 11.92 -1.57
N ARG A 442 -24.96 11.92 -2.91
CA ARG A 442 -23.93 12.58 -3.75
C ARG A 442 -24.50 13.68 -4.65
N ASP A 443 -25.74 14.11 -4.44
CA ASP A 443 -26.40 15.07 -5.34
C ASP A 443 -25.60 16.37 -5.42
N TYR A 444 -25.30 16.77 -6.66
CA TYR A 444 -24.67 18.04 -6.98
C TYR A 444 -25.71 19.15 -6.94
N VAL A 445 -25.35 20.29 -6.34
CA VAL A 445 -26.19 21.49 -6.20
C VAL A 445 -26.91 21.84 -7.51
N SER A 446 -28.24 21.80 -7.49
CA SER A 446 -29.09 22.28 -8.58
C SER A 446 -29.16 23.81 -8.56
N ILE A 447 -28.32 24.46 -9.35
CA ILE A 447 -28.30 25.92 -9.50
C ILE A 447 -29.52 26.36 -10.33
N SER A 448 -30.22 27.40 -9.90
CA SER A 448 -31.35 28.00 -10.60
C SER A 448 -30.94 28.73 -11.89
N GLU A 449 -31.82 28.79 -12.88
CA GLU A 449 -31.52 29.44 -14.18
C GLU A 449 -31.20 30.94 -14.05
N SER A 450 -31.75 31.64 -13.05
CA SER A 450 -31.42 33.05 -12.77
C SER A 450 -29.97 33.22 -12.30
N SER A 451 -29.53 32.42 -11.33
CA SER A 451 -28.14 32.44 -10.86
C SER A 451 -27.16 31.85 -11.91
N ILE A 452 -27.63 30.98 -12.80
CA ILE A 452 -26.87 30.58 -14.00
C ILE A 452 -26.72 31.77 -14.95
N GLN A 453 -27.77 32.56 -15.22
CA GLN A 453 -27.68 33.70 -16.13
C GLN A 453 -26.80 34.83 -15.57
N GLU A 454 -26.95 35.18 -14.30
CA GLU A 454 -26.08 36.17 -13.64
C GLU A 454 -24.61 35.70 -13.59
N ALA A 455 -24.37 34.41 -13.35
CA ALA A 455 -23.04 33.84 -13.48
C ALA A 455 -22.52 33.89 -14.93
N LEU A 456 -23.36 33.58 -15.93
CA LEU A 456 -23.01 33.65 -17.36
C LEU A 456 -22.67 35.08 -17.81
N ASP A 457 -23.41 36.09 -17.36
CA ASP A 457 -23.20 37.49 -17.76
C ASP A 457 -21.97 38.14 -17.10
N ASN A 458 -21.58 37.65 -15.92
CA ASN A 458 -20.30 37.98 -15.30
C ASN A 458 -19.14 37.18 -15.93
N VAL A 459 -19.36 35.91 -16.27
CA VAL A 459 -18.41 35.05 -17.00
C VAL A 459 -18.14 35.55 -18.42
N ALA A 460 -19.13 36.11 -19.12
CA ALA A 460 -19.01 36.63 -20.48
C ALA A 460 -18.06 37.84 -20.60
N LYS A 461 -17.75 38.52 -19.49
CA LYS A 461 -16.81 39.64 -19.43
C LYS A 461 -15.35 39.20 -19.21
N ASP A 462 -15.11 37.92 -18.90
CA ASP A 462 -13.77 37.39 -18.64
C ASP A 462 -13.28 36.49 -19.79
N LEU A 463 -12.32 37.01 -20.57
CA LEU A 463 -11.63 36.29 -21.65
C LEU A 463 -10.92 34.99 -21.20
N ARG A 464 -10.81 34.74 -19.89
CA ARG A 464 -10.24 33.51 -19.31
C ARG A 464 -11.24 32.34 -19.22
N TYR A 465 -12.50 32.53 -19.61
CA TYR A 465 -13.59 31.54 -19.43
C TYR A 465 -14.07 30.83 -20.71
N VAL A 466 -13.42 31.05 -21.86
CA VAL A 466 -13.76 30.37 -23.13
C VAL A 466 -13.21 28.93 -23.15
N ASP A 467 -13.84 28.02 -22.40
CA ASP A 467 -13.65 26.56 -22.54
C ASP A 467 -14.93 25.75 -22.21
N VAL A 468 -16.10 26.34 -22.51
CA VAL A 468 -17.41 25.74 -22.84
C VAL A 468 -17.99 24.66 -21.89
N PHE A 469 -19.09 25.03 -21.20
CA PHE A 469 -19.99 24.14 -20.44
C PHE A 469 -20.33 22.81 -21.14
N ARG A 470 -19.80 21.69 -20.60
CA ARG A 470 -20.33 20.30 -20.53
C ARG A 470 -21.34 19.82 -21.61
N LYS A 471 -21.20 20.25 -22.86
CA LYS A 471 -21.96 19.74 -24.01
C LYS A 471 -20.99 19.26 -25.07
N LYS A 472 -20.68 17.96 -25.01
CA LYS A 472 -19.84 17.19 -25.96
C LYS A 472 -20.00 17.60 -27.43
N ASN A 473 -21.23 17.92 -27.84
CA ASN A 473 -21.60 18.29 -29.21
C ASN A 473 -21.12 19.70 -29.65
N ARG A 474 -20.55 20.51 -28.74
CA ARG A 474 -19.97 21.84 -29.02
C ARG A 474 -18.44 21.86 -29.10
N LEU A 475 -17.76 20.74 -28.77
CA LEU A 475 -16.30 20.67 -28.80
C LEU A 475 -15.77 20.45 -30.23
N PRO A 476 -14.59 20.99 -30.60
CA PRO A 476 -13.99 20.75 -31.91
C PRO A 476 -13.81 19.26 -32.23
N LYS A 477 -14.18 18.87 -33.46
CA LYS A 477 -14.16 17.46 -33.92
C LYS A 477 -12.76 16.83 -33.99
N ASN A 478 -11.70 17.62 -33.80
CA ASN A 478 -10.29 17.23 -33.87
C ASN A 478 -9.57 17.25 -32.50
N LEU A 479 -10.30 17.36 -31.38
CA LEU A 479 -9.70 17.27 -30.05
C LEU A 479 -9.19 15.85 -29.73
N LYS A 480 -8.14 15.81 -28.91
CA LYS A 480 -7.55 14.61 -28.32
C LYS A 480 -7.90 14.50 -26.84
N PHE A 481 -8.66 13.48 -26.47
CA PHE A 481 -9.23 13.35 -25.13
C PHE A 481 -8.36 12.50 -24.21
N ILE A 482 -7.99 13.06 -23.05
CA ILE A 482 -7.09 12.45 -22.06
C ILE A 482 -7.87 12.26 -20.75
N LEU A 483 -8.09 11.00 -20.36
CA LEU A 483 -8.71 10.66 -19.08
C LEU A 483 -7.64 10.44 -18.00
N LEU A 484 -7.66 11.25 -16.93
CA LEU A 484 -6.88 11.00 -15.72
C LEU A 484 -7.59 9.92 -14.89
N TRP A 485 -7.08 8.69 -14.91
CA TRP A 485 -7.75 7.55 -14.29
C TRP A 485 -7.61 7.51 -12.77
N THR A 486 -6.53 8.09 -12.25
CA THR A 486 -6.18 8.18 -10.84
C THR A 486 -6.25 9.64 -10.37
N PRO A 487 -6.39 9.92 -9.06
CA PRO A 487 -6.60 11.28 -8.55
C PRO A 487 -5.62 12.33 -9.09
N LYS A 488 -6.14 13.49 -9.51
CA LYS A 488 -5.35 14.60 -10.09
C LYS A 488 -4.50 15.38 -9.08
N GLU A 489 -4.62 15.05 -7.79
CA GLU A 489 -3.95 15.68 -6.64
C GLU A 489 -2.42 15.51 -6.61
N PHE A 490 -1.87 14.48 -7.28
CA PHE A 490 -0.44 14.15 -7.22
C PHE A 490 0.33 14.58 -8.45
N ALA A 491 1.63 14.88 -8.29
CA ALA A 491 2.55 15.08 -9.42
C ALA A 491 2.55 13.82 -10.30
N PRO A 492 2.52 13.93 -11.65
CA PRO A 492 2.49 15.16 -12.44
C PRO A 492 1.08 15.66 -12.84
N PHE A 493 -0.01 15.03 -12.39
CA PHE A 493 -1.36 15.28 -12.92
C PHE A 493 -1.86 16.70 -12.69
N TYR A 494 -1.55 17.32 -11.55
CA TYR A 494 -1.96 18.71 -11.29
C TYR A 494 -1.34 19.72 -12.29
N ASN A 495 -0.24 19.38 -12.98
CA ASN A 495 0.34 20.22 -14.04
C ASN A 495 -0.41 20.08 -15.38
N LEU A 496 -1.07 18.94 -15.63
CA LEU A 496 -1.91 18.73 -16.81
C LEU A 496 -3.26 19.45 -16.71
N GLY A 497 -3.75 19.67 -15.48
CA GLY A 497 -4.98 20.43 -15.22
C GLY A 497 -6.25 19.76 -15.75
N GLU A 498 -7.18 20.58 -16.22
CA GLU A 498 -8.49 20.18 -16.75
C GLU A 498 -8.86 21.11 -17.92
N GLY A 499 -9.61 20.60 -18.91
CA GLY A 499 -9.89 21.29 -20.17
C GLY A 499 -8.68 21.36 -21.11
N GLN A 500 -8.62 22.39 -21.96
CA GLN A 500 -7.45 22.66 -22.83
C GLN A 500 -6.45 23.65 -22.20
N ARG A 501 -6.85 24.27 -21.07
CA ARG A 501 -6.18 25.39 -20.40
C ARG A 501 -4.68 25.23 -20.19
N ALA A 502 -4.21 24.03 -19.84
CA ALA A 502 -2.79 23.80 -19.57
C ALA A 502 -1.92 23.86 -20.85
N PHE A 503 -2.45 23.46 -22.01
CA PHE A 503 -1.73 23.54 -23.28
C PHE A 503 -1.77 24.97 -23.85
N ILE A 504 -2.92 25.64 -23.74
CA ILE A 504 -3.10 27.03 -24.18
C ILE A 504 -2.21 27.97 -23.36
N LYS A 505 -2.25 27.88 -22.02
CA LYS A 505 -1.45 28.76 -21.14
C LYS A 505 0.06 28.66 -21.38
N ASN A 506 0.55 27.48 -21.75
CA ASN A 506 1.97 27.23 -22.00
C ASN A 506 2.37 27.46 -23.47
N ASN A 507 1.47 28.01 -24.30
CA ASN A 507 1.71 28.28 -25.72
C ASN A 507 2.22 27.04 -26.49
N CYS A 508 1.67 25.86 -26.20
CA CYS A 508 2.08 24.62 -26.83
C CYS A 508 1.75 24.61 -28.33
N SER A 509 2.70 24.14 -29.16
CA SER A 509 2.53 24.02 -30.61
C SER A 509 1.34 23.16 -31.03
N MET A 510 0.97 22.17 -30.21
CA MET A 510 -0.32 21.48 -30.26
C MET A 510 -1.10 21.78 -28.99
N SER A 511 -2.30 22.37 -29.15
CA SER A 511 -3.20 22.75 -28.05
C SER A 511 -4.57 22.04 -28.12
N ASN A 512 -4.81 21.22 -29.13
CA ASN A 512 -6.05 20.47 -29.37
C ASN A 512 -6.21 19.24 -28.46
N CYS A 513 -5.71 19.28 -27.22
CA CYS A 513 -5.85 18.19 -26.25
C CYS A 513 -6.70 18.66 -25.07
N TYR A 514 -7.58 17.78 -24.59
CA TYR A 514 -8.55 18.05 -23.53
C TYR A 514 -8.37 17.03 -22.40
N VAL A 515 -8.06 17.52 -21.19
CA VAL A 515 -7.85 16.69 -20.00
C VAL A 515 -9.09 16.69 -19.12
N THR A 516 -9.49 15.53 -18.61
CA THR A 516 -10.52 15.41 -17.56
C THR A 516 -10.26 14.18 -16.70
N ASP A 517 -10.74 14.18 -15.45
CA ASP A 517 -10.84 13.00 -14.58
C ASP A 517 -12.27 12.39 -14.57
N ASP A 518 -13.22 12.98 -15.31
CA ASP A 518 -14.57 12.44 -15.46
C ASP A 518 -14.61 11.20 -16.36
N LYS A 519 -14.76 10.04 -15.74
CA LYS A 519 -14.88 8.73 -16.40
C LYS A 519 -16.22 8.57 -17.14
N TYR A 520 -17.22 9.40 -16.83
CA TYR A 520 -18.56 9.38 -17.39
C TYR A 520 -18.76 10.38 -18.55
N PHE A 521 -17.75 11.20 -18.88
CA PHE A 521 -17.78 12.23 -19.93
C PHE A 521 -18.29 11.75 -21.31
N PHE A 522 -18.16 10.45 -21.59
CA PHE A 522 -18.63 9.81 -22.82
C PHE A 522 -19.79 8.82 -22.64
N GLY A 523 -20.47 8.85 -21.48
CA GLY A 523 -21.59 7.98 -21.11
C GLY A 523 -21.12 6.57 -20.75
N ASP A 524 -20.34 6.44 -19.67
CA ASP A 524 -19.58 5.24 -19.22
C ASP A 524 -18.60 4.64 -20.26
N ASP A 525 -18.64 5.09 -21.52
CA ASP A 525 -17.80 4.54 -22.58
C ASP A 525 -16.39 5.16 -22.59
N VAL A 526 -15.60 4.69 -21.63
CA VAL A 526 -14.17 4.95 -21.49
C VAL A 526 -13.35 4.60 -22.74
N THR A 527 -13.89 3.88 -23.73
CA THR A 527 -13.14 3.54 -24.95
C THR A 527 -12.95 4.74 -25.89
N LYS A 528 -13.77 5.79 -25.76
CA LYS A 528 -13.76 6.97 -26.65
C LYS A 528 -12.63 7.97 -26.39
N PHE A 529 -11.87 7.85 -25.29
CA PHE A 529 -10.71 8.71 -25.03
C PHE A 529 -9.50 8.29 -25.88
N ASP A 530 -8.74 9.23 -26.45
CA ASP A 530 -7.47 8.94 -27.12
C ASP A 530 -6.41 8.42 -26.14
N ALA A 531 -6.43 8.89 -24.88
CA ALA A 531 -5.53 8.45 -23.84
C ALA A 531 -6.22 8.21 -22.49
N ILE A 532 -5.67 7.26 -21.72
CA ILE A 532 -5.98 7.08 -20.30
C ILE A 532 -4.65 7.11 -19.52
N ALA A 533 -4.49 8.10 -18.66
CA ALA A 533 -3.29 8.33 -17.85
C ALA A 533 -3.44 7.74 -16.44
N PHE A 534 -2.36 7.16 -15.90
CA PHE A 534 -2.31 6.60 -14.55
C PHE A 534 -1.08 7.11 -13.80
N ASN A 535 -1.26 7.53 -12.54
CA ASN A 535 -0.21 8.06 -11.68
C ASN A 535 0.49 6.93 -10.90
N GLY A 536 1.82 6.86 -10.99
CA GLY A 536 2.67 5.84 -10.36
C GLY A 536 2.49 5.72 -8.84
N ARG A 537 2.22 6.83 -8.15
CA ARG A 537 1.95 6.85 -6.70
C ARG A 537 0.67 6.11 -6.34
N ASN A 538 -0.36 6.18 -7.18
CA ASN A 538 -1.62 5.45 -6.99
C ASN A 538 -1.55 4.01 -7.51
N ILE A 539 -0.79 3.76 -8.59
CA ILE A 539 -0.59 2.42 -9.17
C ILE A 539 -0.11 1.40 -8.13
N ARG A 540 0.74 1.80 -7.19
CA ARG A 540 1.22 0.93 -6.08
C ARG A 540 0.09 0.31 -5.24
N THR A 541 -1.06 0.98 -5.14
CA THR A 541 -2.23 0.55 -4.35
C THR A 541 -3.49 0.36 -5.20
N MET A 542 -3.34 0.22 -6.52
CA MET A 542 -4.48 -0.06 -7.41
C MET A 542 -4.77 -1.55 -7.49
N LEU A 543 -6.02 -1.91 -7.21
CA LEU A 543 -6.54 -3.27 -7.25
C LEU A 543 -7.22 -3.57 -8.61
N LYS A 544 -7.34 -4.84 -8.97
CA LYS A 544 -7.79 -5.29 -10.31
C LYS A 544 -9.19 -4.81 -10.71
N TYR A 545 -10.07 -4.54 -9.75
CA TYR A 545 -11.41 -4.00 -10.03
C TYR A 545 -11.43 -2.47 -10.25
N HIS A 546 -10.33 -1.77 -9.97
CA HIS A 546 -10.17 -0.32 -10.17
C HIS A 546 -9.58 0.07 -11.53
N ILE A 547 -9.13 -0.84 -12.39
CA ILE A 547 -8.68 -0.53 -13.78
C ILE A 547 -9.87 -0.45 -14.76
N PRO A 548 -9.71 0.18 -15.95
CA PRO A 548 -10.80 0.28 -16.92
C PRO A 548 -11.20 -1.10 -17.45
N LYS A 549 -12.50 -1.41 -17.43
CA LYS A 549 -13.05 -2.71 -17.87
C LYS A 549 -13.11 -2.88 -19.39
N LYS A 550 -12.89 -1.81 -20.17
CA LYS A 550 -12.89 -1.77 -21.63
C LYS A 550 -11.73 -0.88 -22.11
N ARG A 551 -11.19 -1.16 -23.30
CA ARG A 551 -10.04 -0.46 -23.90
C ARG A 551 -10.17 -0.44 -25.42
N SER A 552 -9.88 0.70 -26.06
CA SER A 552 -9.91 0.81 -27.53
C SER A 552 -8.56 0.48 -28.20
N PRO A 553 -8.55 -0.02 -29.46
CA PRO A 553 -7.34 -0.12 -30.29
C PRO A 553 -6.65 1.23 -30.57
N HIS A 554 -7.37 2.34 -30.70
CA HIS A 554 -6.75 3.66 -30.92
C HIS A 554 -6.19 4.29 -29.64
N GLN A 555 -6.58 3.77 -28.48
CA GLN A 555 -6.38 4.41 -27.18
C GLN A 555 -5.03 4.04 -26.55
N LYS A 556 -4.34 5.05 -26.00
CA LYS A 556 -3.03 4.93 -25.36
C LYS A 556 -3.15 4.97 -23.85
N TYR A 557 -2.73 3.89 -23.17
CA TYR A 557 -2.62 3.88 -21.71
C TYR A 557 -1.24 4.40 -21.32
N ILE A 558 -1.17 5.43 -20.48
CA ILE A 558 0.09 6.14 -20.16
C ILE A 558 0.42 6.00 -18.68
N TYR A 559 1.58 5.43 -18.37
CA TYR A 559 2.13 5.43 -17.01
C TYR A 559 2.90 6.74 -16.76
N PHE A 560 2.37 7.58 -15.88
CA PHE A 560 3.03 8.81 -15.44
C PHE A 560 3.68 8.61 -14.08
N ASN A 561 4.98 8.89 -13.96
CA ASN A 561 5.65 8.94 -12.66
C ASN A 561 6.86 9.88 -12.67
N THR A 562 6.86 10.85 -11.76
CA THR A 562 8.03 11.73 -11.52
C THR A 562 8.82 11.33 -10.28
N GLU A 563 8.27 10.45 -9.42
CA GLU A 563 8.91 10.03 -8.18
C GLU A 563 9.77 8.78 -8.38
N SER A 564 10.84 8.64 -7.60
CA SER A 564 11.81 7.54 -7.72
C SER A 564 11.16 6.15 -7.73
N SER A 565 11.59 5.31 -8.66
CA SER A 565 11.15 3.91 -8.81
C SER A 565 11.51 3.01 -7.62
N ASP A 566 12.52 3.40 -6.82
CA ASP A 566 12.80 2.76 -5.53
C ASP A 566 11.67 3.05 -4.53
N TYR A 567 11.20 4.30 -4.47
CA TYR A 567 10.18 4.75 -3.52
C TYR A 567 8.75 4.33 -3.90
N TYR A 568 8.41 4.36 -5.20
CA TYR A 568 7.12 3.92 -5.75
C TYR A 568 7.29 2.86 -6.86
N PRO A 569 7.73 1.64 -6.51
CA PRO A 569 7.88 0.55 -7.47
C PRO A 569 6.51 0.02 -7.93
N VAL A 570 6.42 -0.34 -9.21
CA VAL A 570 5.26 -1.04 -9.78
C VAL A 570 5.47 -2.55 -9.58
N CYS A 571 5.17 -3.05 -8.39
CA CYS A 571 5.40 -4.46 -8.03
C CYS A 571 4.32 -5.44 -8.56
N ASN A 572 3.25 -4.94 -9.16
CA ASN A 572 2.09 -5.76 -9.52
C ASN A 572 2.04 -6.02 -11.05
N SER A 573 2.21 -7.28 -11.44
CA SER A 573 2.25 -7.72 -12.85
C SER A 573 0.92 -7.56 -13.60
N MET A 574 -0.18 -7.15 -12.93
CA MET A 574 -1.38 -6.68 -13.64
C MET A 574 -1.12 -5.45 -14.54
N PHE A 575 0.03 -4.79 -14.37
CA PHE A 575 0.48 -3.66 -15.18
C PHE A 575 1.47 -4.03 -16.29
N ASP A 576 1.90 -5.29 -16.38
CA ASP A 576 2.75 -5.78 -17.47
C ASP A 576 1.95 -5.83 -18.78
N GLY A 577 2.49 -5.22 -19.84
CA GLY A 577 1.75 -5.02 -21.11
C GLY A 577 0.52 -4.09 -21.03
N PHE A 578 0.21 -3.55 -19.83
CA PHE A 578 -0.97 -2.72 -19.63
C PHE A 578 -0.80 -1.34 -20.26
N PHE A 579 0.35 -0.68 -20.07
CA PHE A 579 0.63 0.63 -20.64
C PHE A 579 1.07 0.54 -22.11
N ASN A 580 0.68 1.52 -22.92
CA ASN A 580 1.22 1.74 -24.26
C ASN A 580 2.44 2.65 -24.25
N TRP A 581 2.45 3.63 -23.34
CA TRP A 581 3.47 4.66 -23.23
C TRP A 581 3.85 4.91 -21.77
N THR A 582 5.06 5.38 -21.58
CA THR A 582 5.61 5.84 -20.30
C THR A 582 5.94 7.33 -20.38
N ALA A 583 5.61 8.05 -19.31
CA ALA A 583 5.82 9.48 -19.15
C ALA A 583 6.52 9.73 -17.81
N THR A 584 7.85 9.57 -17.80
CA THR A 584 8.67 9.60 -16.57
C THR A 584 9.98 10.37 -16.77
N TYR A 585 10.71 10.58 -15.68
CA TYR A 585 12.05 11.16 -15.68
C TYR A 585 13.09 10.29 -16.40
N LYS A 586 12.81 9.00 -16.63
CA LYS A 586 13.77 8.06 -17.20
C LYS A 586 14.03 8.34 -18.68
N LEU A 587 15.30 8.40 -19.08
CA LEU A 587 15.72 8.89 -20.41
C LEU A 587 15.43 7.92 -21.58
N ASN A 588 14.62 6.89 -21.37
CA ASN A 588 14.08 6.00 -22.40
C ASN A 588 12.54 5.86 -22.31
N SER A 589 11.86 6.80 -21.66
CA SER A 589 10.40 6.92 -21.73
C SER A 589 9.92 7.40 -23.10
N ASP A 590 8.72 6.95 -23.50
CA ASP A 590 8.06 7.33 -24.75
C ASP A 590 7.76 8.83 -24.81
N ILE A 591 7.47 9.42 -23.63
CA ILE A 591 7.34 10.85 -23.39
C ILE A 591 8.31 11.19 -22.27
N LEU A 592 9.31 12.04 -22.55
CA LEU A 592 10.27 12.43 -21.52
C LEU A 592 9.62 13.45 -20.57
N PHE A 593 9.61 13.15 -19.26
CA PHE A 593 8.93 13.96 -18.24
C PHE A 593 9.87 14.19 -17.04
N THR A 594 10.91 14.99 -17.25
CA THR A 594 11.99 15.26 -16.28
C THR A 594 11.74 16.49 -15.42
N TYR A 595 12.54 16.68 -14.37
CA TYR A 595 12.65 17.96 -13.64
C TYR A 595 13.63 18.94 -14.28
N ILE A 596 14.40 18.49 -15.27
CA ILE A 596 15.53 19.22 -15.84
C ILE A 596 15.53 19.04 -17.34
N GLN A 597 15.71 20.14 -18.05
CA GLN A 597 15.93 20.19 -19.49
C GLN A 597 17.13 21.09 -19.79
N ILE A 598 17.97 20.66 -20.71
CA ILE A 598 19.22 21.33 -21.11
C ILE A 598 18.97 21.98 -22.47
N ARG A 599 19.09 23.31 -22.53
CA ARG A 599 18.99 24.08 -23.77
C ARG A 599 20.35 24.65 -24.18
N ASN A 600 20.60 24.72 -25.49
CA ASN A 600 21.79 25.38 -26.05
C ASN A 600 21.58 26.90 -26.18
N ARG A 601 22.56 27.61 -26.78
CA ARG A 601 22.48 29.07 -27.04
C ARG A 601 21.27 29.49 -27.90
N SER A 602 20.83 28.65 -28.83
CA SER A 602 19.65 28.88 -29.69
C SER A 602 18.33 28.57 -28.97
N GLY A 603 18.38 28.08 -27.71
CA GLY A 603 17.20 27.71 -26.93
C GLY A 603 16.65 26.32 -27.27
N GLU A 604 17.33 25.55 -28.11
CA GLU A 604 16.94 24.21 -28.54
C GLU A 604 17.26 23.16 -27.46
N ILE A 605 16.39 22.16 -27.32
CA ILE A 605 16.51 21.10 -26.32
C ILE A 605 17.56 20.09 -26.77
N VAL A 606 18.71 20.05 -26.09
CA VAL A 606 19.85 19.16 -26.42
C VAL A 606 20.00 17.97 -25.47
N GLY A 607 19.31 17.99 -24.33
CA GLY A 607 19.29 16.89 -23.35
C GLY A 607 18.37 17.19 -22.14
N PRO A 608 18.40 16.35 -21.10
CA PRO A 608 19.26 15.17 -20.93
C PRO A 608 18.92 14.02 -21.88
N LYS A 609 19.92 13.21 -22.23
CA LYS A 609 19.79 12.01 -23.10
C LYS A 609 20.82 10.95 -22.71
N LYS A 610 20.56 9.66 -22.99
CA LYS A 610 21.45 8.56 -22.54
C LYS A 610 22.88 8.67 -23.10
N ASN A 611 23.01 9.14 -24.34
CA ASN A 611 24.28 9.47 -24.99
C ASN A 611 24.36 10.99 -25.10
N MET A 612 24.92 11.64 -24.07
CA MET A 612 25.07 13.10 -24.02
C MET A 612 26.42 13.52 -24.58
N GLU A 613 26.41 14.54 -25.44
CA GLU A 613 27.61 15.06 -26.10
C GLU A 613 27.79 16.53 -25.71
N TRP A 614 28.96 16.83 -25.13
CA TRP A 614 29.27 18.13 -24.56
C TRP A 614 30.32 18.85 -25.42
N VAL A 615 30.13 20.16 -25.62
CA VAL A 615 31.10 21.01 -26.35
C VAL A 615 32.43 21.03 -25.59
N LYS A 616 33.49 20.51 -26.21
CA LYS A 616 34.81 20.36 -25.56
C LYS A 616 35.46 21.70 -25.18
N ASN A 617 35.30 22.72 -26.03
CA ASN A 617 35.93 24.03 -25.85
C ASN A 617 34.90 25.05 -25.35
N MET A 618 34.63 25.03 -24.04
CA MET A 618 33.74 26.01 -23.39
C MET A 618 34.50 27.29 -23.05
N SER A 619 33.86 28.45 -23.20
CA SER A 619 34.52 29.74 -22.96
C SER A 619 34.52 30.06 -21.46
N LEU A 620 35.71 30.30 -20.90
CA LEU A 620 35.88 30.81 -19.55
C LEU A 620 35.55 32.31 -19.53
N LYS A 621 34.38 32.66 -18.95
CA LYS A 621 34.19 33.99 -18.38
C LYS A 621 34.86 34.01 -17.00
N ASN A 622 35.91 34.82 -16.85
CA ASN A 622 36.54 35.09 -15.55
C ASN A 622 35.68 36.07 -14.72
N ASP A 623 34.45 35.66 -14.43
CA ASP A 623 33.46 36.46 -13.71
C ASP A 623 33.60 36.26 -12.20
N PHE A 624 34.55 36.99 -11.62
CA PHE A 624 34.81 36.95 -10.17
C PHE A 624 33.69 37.60 -9.33
N SER A 625 32.69 38.26 -9.93
CA SER A 625 31.53 38.77 -9.16
C SER A 625 30.78 37.63 -8.46
N ILE A 626 30.82 36.42 -9.05
CA ILE A 626 30.22 35.20 -8.53
C ILE A 626 30.67 34.89 -7.08
N VAL A 627 31.90 35.20 -6.69
CA VAL A 627 32.43 34.84 -5.35
C VAL A 627 32.35 35.95 -4.31
N GLN A 628 32.11 37.21 -4.70
CA GLN A 628 32.30 38.40 -3.85
C GLN A 628 31.58 38.37 -2.49
N ASN A 629 30.39 37.76 -2.41
CA ASN A 629 29.58 37.69 -1.19
C ASN A 629 29.62 36.31 -0.50
N LYS A 630 30.34 35.33 -1.06
CA LYS A 630 30.34 33.95 -0.57
C LYS A 630 31.35 33.79 0.58
N SER A 631 30.86 33.35 1.73
CA SER A 631 31.62 33.19 2.98
C SER A 631 31.36 31.87 3.71
N LYS A 632 30.41 31.05 3.25
CA LYS A 632 30.07 29.76 3.84
C LYS A 632 30.39 28.61 2.88
N ALA A 633 30.81 27.46 3.42
CA ALA A 633 31.20 26.32 2.61
C ALA A 633 30.01 25.66 1.91
N VAL A 634 29.19 24.90 2.65
CA VAL A 634 28.15 24.04 2.07
C VAL A 634 26.78 24.31 2.69
N ALA A 635 25.76 24.47 1.85
CA ALA A 635 24.36 24.47 2.26
C ALA A 635 23.65 23.19 1.85
N TRP A 636 22.73 22.71 2.69
CA TRP A 636 21.83 21.60 2.36
C TRP A 636 20.39 21.91 2.77
N LEU A 637 19.46 21.93 1.81
CA LEU A 637 18.04 22.14 2.08
C LEU A 637 17.31 20.79 2.08
N VAL A 638 16.79 20.38 3.24
CA VAL A 638 16.24 19.03 3.44
C VAL A 638 15.19 18.94 4.55
N SER A 639 14.10 18.22 4.27
CA SER A 639 13.00 17.92 5.21
C SER A 639 12.66 16.44 5.36
N ASN A 640 13.27 15.54 4.57
CA ASN A 640 13.22 14.09 4.79
C ASN A 640 14.56 13.63 5.38
N CYS A 641 14.55 13.22 6.64
CA CYS A 641 15.73 12.92 7.46
C CYS A 641 16.01 11.41 7.59
N ASN A 642 15.29 10.57 6.83
CA ASN A 642 15.49 9.13 6.78
C ASN A 642 15.37 8.66 5.34
N SER A 643 16.36 9.02 4.52
CA SER A 643 16.41 8.62 3.12
C SER A 643 16.66 7.12 2.97
N ARG A 644 16.26 6.53 1.82
CA ARG A 644 16.55 5.13 1.52
C ARG A 644 18.02 4.90 1.19
N ASN A 645 18.67 5.89 0.58
CA ASN A 645 20.09 5.87 0.22
C ASN A 645 21.03 6.33 1.34
N LYS A 646 20.53 6.63 2.55
CA LYS A 646 21.35 7.03 3.72
C LYS A 646 22.34 8.18 3.45
N ARG A 647 21.90 9.15 2.65
CA ARG A 647 22.66 10.38 2.36
C ARG A 647 23.00 11.17 3.64
N GLU A 648 22.17 11.05 4.68
CA GLU A 648 22.38 11.67 5.99
C GLU A 648 23.73 11.21 6.60
N ASP A 649 24.04 9.92 6.54
CA ASP A 649 25.26 9.32 7.09
C ASP A 649 26.53 9.83 6.37
N VAL A 650 26.42 10.11 5.07
CA VAL A 650 27.51 10.68 4.26
C VAL A 650 27.73 12.15 4.60
N VAL A 651 26.66 12.92 4.82
CA VAL A 651 26.75 14.32 5.29
C VAL A 651 27.41 14.39 6.67
N THR A 652 27.09 13.48 7.59
CA THR A 652 27.75 13.38 8.90
C THR A 652 29.25 13.11 8.80
N GLN A 653 29.67 12.25 7.86
CA GLN A 653 31.09 12.02 7.58
C GLN A 653 31.77 13.26 7.00
N LEU A 654 31.16 13.93 6.01
CA LEU A 654 31.71 15.15 5.42
C LEU A 654 31.82 16.30 6.44
N GLN A 655 30.81 16.47 7.30
CA GLN A 655 30.85 17.41 8.43
C GLN A 655 32.00 17.12 9.40
N THR A 656 32.45 15.87 9.52
CA THR A 656 33.58 15.51 10.38
C THR A 656 34.89 15.99 9.77
N TYR A 657 35.12 15.76 8.47
CA TYR A 657 36.34 16.22 7.80
C TYR A 657 36.41 17.74 7.60
N LEU A 658 35.28 18.39 7.27
CA LEU A 658 35.25 19.85 7.08
C LEU A 658 35.61 20.64 8.35
N ARG A 659 35.40 20.09 9.55
CA ARG A 659 35.81 20.70 10.83
C ARG A 659 37.32 20.92 10.93
N HIS A 660 38.15 20.08 10.30
CA HIS A 660 39.61 20.28 10.28
C HIS A 660 40.03 21.56 9.54
N TYR A 661 39.18 22.04 8.63
CA TYR A 661 39.36 23.29 7.89
C TYR A 661 38.57 24.47 8.50
N GLY A 662 37.92 24.29 9.65
CA GLY A 662 37.03 25.29 10.26
C GLY A 662 35.70 25.48 9.50
N LEU A 663 35.34 24.57 8.60
CA LEU A 663 34.19 24.69 7.70
C LEU A 663 32.97 23.90 8.21
N THR A 664 31.77 24.36 7.84
CA THR A 664 30.48 23.73 8.21
C THR A 664 29.64 23.33 7.01
N VAL A 665 28.78 22.33 7.21
CA VAL A 665 27.59 22.10 6.37
C VAL A 665 26.40 22.65 7.12
N ASP A 666 25.82 23.75 6.65
CA ASP A 666 24.69 24.41 7.29
C ASP A 666 23.39 23.81 6.71
N ILE A 667 22.66 23.09 7.57
CA ILE A 667 21.48 22.30 7.17
C ILE A 667 20.21 23.11 7.41
N TYR A 668 19.50 23.40 6.32
CA TYR A 668 18.23 24.14 6.27
C TYR A 668 17.04 23.19 6.13
N GLY A 669 15.93 23.51 6.78
CA GLY A 669 14.69 22.74 6.67
C GLY A 669 14.37 22.00 7.96
N ASP A 670 13.76 20.83 7.88
CA ASP A 670 13.27 20.11 9.07
C ASP A 670 14.29 19.13 9.66
N CYS A 671 15.35 18.82 8.91
CA CYS A 671 16.47 17.99 9.38
C CYS A 671 17.65 18.81 9.92
N GLY A 672 17.46 20.11 10.17
CA GLY A 672 18.51 21.02 10.58
C GLY A 672 18.00 22.21 11.39
N SER A 673 18.93 22.94 12.01
CA SER A 673 18.65 24.11 12.85
C SER A 673 18.37 25.37 12.04
N TYR A 674 18.82 25.46 10.79
CA TYR A 674 18.59 26.63 9.95
C TYR A 674 17.21 26.57 9.27
N LYS A 675 16.56 27.73 9.12
CA LYS A 675 15.29 27.87 8.41
C LYS A 675 15.42 28.86 7.26
N CYS A 676 14.66 28.65 6.20
CA CYS A 676 14.57 29.59 5.08
C CYS A 676 13.74 30.83 5.47
N PRO A 677 14.07 32.04 4.97
CA PRO A 677 13.17 33.19 5.04
C PRO A 677 11.83 32.85 4.36
N SER A 678 10.72 33.10 5.04
CA SER A 678 9.42 32.49 4.71
C SER A 678 8.59 33.22 3.65
N GLU A 679 9.06 34.35 3.11
CA GLU A 679 8.19 35.35 2.45
C GLU A 679 8.20 35.33 0.92
N VAL A 680 9.16 34.65 0.26
CA VAL A 680 9.15 34.48 -1.21
C VAL A 680 9.63 33.08 -1.58
N THR A 681 8.93 32.42 -2.52
CA THR A 681 9.25 31.08 -3.02
C THR A 681 10.67 30.90 -3.56
N ASN A 682 11.33 31.97 -4.00
CA ASN A 682 12.72 31.95 -4.46
C ASN A 682 13.74 32.61 -3.50
N SER A 683 13.30 33.20 -2.38
CA SER A 683 14.19 33.96 -1.47
C SER A 683 15.34 33.12 -0.93
N CYS A 684 15.05 31.89 -0.48
CA CYS A 684 16.05 31.03 0.15
C CYS A 684 17.13 30.61 -0.85
N ALA A 685 16.78 30.21 -2.07
CA ALA A 685 17.76 29.82 -3.09
C ALA A 685 18.67 31.00 -3.50
N THR A 686 18.12 32.22 -3.61
CA THR A 686 18.92 33.46 -3.80
C THR A 686 19.88 33.71 -2.64
N MET A 687 19.39 33.61 -1.41
CA MET A 687 20.19 33.82 -0.18
C MET A 687 21.31 32.78 -0.03
N LEU A 688 21.03 31.51 -0.37
CA LEU A 688 22.05 30.46 -0.42
C LEU A 688 23.08 30.75 -1.51
N GLY A 689 22.63 31.11 -2.72
CA GLY A 689 23.49 31.47 -3.85
C GLY A 689 24.43 32.64 -3.58
N GLN A 690 23.99 33.62 -2.78
CA GLN A 690 24.84 34.74 -2.35
C GLN A 690 25.91 34.32 -1.34
N LYS A 691 25.59 33.43 -0.40
CA LYS A 691 26.44 33.16 0.78
C LYS A 691 27.33 31.90 0.68
N TYR A 692 26.92 30.88 -0.07
CA TYR A 692 27.56 29.56 -0.05
C TYR A 692 28.33 29.25 -1.34
N TYR A 693 29.46 28.56 -1.22
CA TYR A 693 30.21 28.05 -2.39
C TYR A 693 29.56 26.79 -2.97
N PHE A 694 29.07 25.88 -2.12
CA PHE A 694 28.56 24.57 -2.50
C PHE A 694 27.11 24.35 -2.06
N TYR A 695 26.37 23.60 -2.86
CA TYR A 695 25.01 23.18 -2.56
C TYR A 695 24.86 21.66 -2.68
N MET A 696 24.25 21.04 -1.67
CA MET A 696 24.02 19.59 -1.60
C MET A 696 22.77 19.17 -2.38
N SER A 697 22.98 18.81 -3.65
CA SER A 697 21.97 18.25 -4.56
C SER A 697 21.81 16.72 -4.36
N LEU A 698 21.52 16.30 -3.12
CA LEU A 698 21.45 14.88 -2.74
C LEU A 698 20.03 14.33 -2.88
N GLU A 699 19.85 13.32 -3.73
CA GLU A 699 18.57 12.63 -3.87
C GLU A 699 18.25 11.72 -2.68
N ASN A 700 16.98 11.34 -2.52
CA ASN A 700 16.45 10.56 -1.39
C ASN A 700 16.51 9.03 -1.56
N SER A 701 17.04 8.56 -2.70
CA SER A 701 17.00 7.18 -3.16
C SER A 701 18.00 6.95 -4.31
N PHE A 702 18.28 5.68 -4.64
CA PHE A 702 19.08 5.30 -5.80
C PHE A 702 18.19 4.79 -6.94
N ALA A 703 18.04 5.56 -8.02
CA ALA A 703 17.34 5.14 -9.23
C ALA A 703 18.04 5.69 -10.50
N GLU A 704 18.07 4.89 -11.59
CA GLU A 704 18.64 5.32 -12.88
C GLU A 704 17.92 6.57 -13.40
N ASP A 705 18.67 7.57 -13.84
CA ASP A 705 18.20 8.84 -14.40
C ASP A 705 17.35 9.73 -13.45
N TYR A 706 17.19 9.37 -12.17
CA TYR A 706 16.46 10.20 -11.21
C TYR A 706 17.30 11.39 -10.76
N VAL A 707 17.03 12.56 -11.35
CA VAL A 707 17.62 13.86 -11.00
C VAL A 707 16.51 14.92 -10.95
N THR A 708 16.47 15.68 -9.86
CA THR A 708 15.32 16.53 -9.47
C THR A 708 15.66 18.02 -9.41
N GLU A 709 14.71 18.85 -8.97
CA GLU A 709 14.87 20.30 -8.77
C GLU A 709 16.08 20.68 -7.88
N LYS A 710 16.54 19.77 -7.02
CA LYS A 710 17.70 19.95 -6.13
C LYS A 710 18.98 20.28 -6.89
N LEU A 711 19.12 19.85 -8.14
CA LEU A 711 20.26 20.22 -8.99
C LEU A 711 20.07 21.64 -9.57
N LEU A 712 18.87 22.01 -10.01
CA LEU A 712 18.58 23.37 -10.51
C LEU A 712 18.85 24.44 -9.45
N THR A 713 18.62 24.15 -8.16
CA THR A 713 18.95 25.05 -7.05
C THR A 713 20.43 25.46 -7.02
N ALA A 714 21.35 24.57 -7.39
CA ALA A 714 22.77 24.91 -7.48
C ALA A 714 23.09 25.70 -8.76
N LEU A 715 22.65 25.16 -9.91
CA LEU A 715 22.98 25.67 -11.24
C LEU A 715 22.47 27.11 -11.47
N ASN A 716 21.25 27.40 -11.03
CA ASN A 716 20.62 28.71 -11.24
C ASN A 716 21.18 29.80 -10.33
N TYR A 717 21.80 29.43 -9.20
CA TYR A 717 22.22 30.34 -8.13
C TYR A 717 23.74 30.35 -7.89
N ASN A 718 24.51 29.99 -8.92
CA ASN A 718 25.98 30.05 -8.93
C ASN A 718 26.63 29.31 -7.74
N MET A 719 26.13 28.13 -7.37
CA MET A 719 26.75 27.23 -6.41
C MET A 719 27.25 25.98 -7.15
N ILE A 720 28.37 25.40 -6.73
CA ILE A 720 28.80 24.11 -7.29
C ILE A 720 27.92 23.01 -6.67
N PRO A 721 27.21 22.21 -7.50
CA PRO A 721 26.44 21.08 -6.99
C PRO A 721 27.36 19.96 -6.50
N ILE A 722 27.15 19.55 -5.25
CA ILE A 722 27.63 18.28 -4.70
C ILE A 722 26.47 17.28 -4.87
N VAL A 723 26.66 16.23 -5.67
CA VAL A 723 25.59 15.29 -6.05
C VAL A 723 25.74 13.92 -5.40
N TYR A 724 24.60 13.27 -5.13
CA TYR A 724 24.51 11.90 -4.64
C TYR A 724 23.15 11.30 -5.03
N GLY A 725 23.17 10.20 -5.79
CA GLY A 725 21.96 9.60 -6.35
C GLY A 725 22.30 8.49 -7.35
N GLY A 726 21.28 7.82 -7.88
CA GLY A 726 21.46 6.66 -8.79
C GLY A 726 21.64 7.01 -10.28
N ALA A 727 21.69 8.30 -10.61
CA ALA A 727 21.80 8.77 -11.98
C ALA A 727 23.26 8.85 -12.46
N ASN A 728 23.50 8.56 -13.74
CA ASN A 728 24.76 8.95 -14.35
C ASN A 728 24.74 10.46 -14.67
N TYR A 729 25.25 11.27 -13.75
CA TYR A 729 25.25 12.73 -13.86
C TYR A 729 25.95 13.28 -15.11
N SER A 730 26.81 12.51 -15.81
CA SER A 730 27.39 12.95 -17.10
C SER A 730 26.35 13.06 -18.24
N ARG A 731 25.14 12.49 -18.06
CA ARG A 731 23.97 12.66 -18.95
C ARG A 731 23.25 13.98 -18.72
N PHE A 732 23.50 14.63 -17.58
CA PHE A 732 22.80 15.82 -17.09
C PHE A 732 23.71 17.05 -17.00
N LEU A 733 25.00 16.86 -16.71
CA LEU A 733 25.99 17.91 -16.52
C LEU A 733 27.26 17.63 -17.33
N PRO A 734 27.95 18.66 -17.85
CA PRO A 734 29.24 18.47 -18.50
C PRO A 734 30.33 18.08 -17.48
N PRO A 735 31.46 17.53 -17.96
CA PRO A 735 32.64 17.31 -17.13
C PRO A 735 33.04 18.58 -16.38
N ASN A 736 33.52 18.43 -15.14
CA ASN A 736 34.02 19.50 -14.28
C ASN A 736 32.97 20.58 -13.91
N ALA A 737 31.68 20.30 -14.00
CA ALA A 737 30.59 21.19 -13.56
C ALA A 737 30.02 20.85 -12.16
N TYR A 738 30.49 19.79 -11.52
CA TYR A 738 29.93 19.25 -10.28
C TYR A 738 30.94 18.38 -9.51
N LEU A 739 30.64 18.11 -8.23
CA LEU A 739 31.38 17.18 -7.38
C LEU A 739 30.51 15.95 -7.10
N ASP A 740 31.07 14.75 -7.26
CA ASP A 740 30.33 13.48 -7.28
C ASP A 740 30.72 12.59 -6.10
N ILE A 741 29.83 12.48 -5.10
CA ILE A 741 30.10 11.71 -3.86
C ILE A 741 30.34 10.23 -4.15
N LEU A 742 29.85 9.68 -5.26
CA LEU A 742 30.10 8.28 -5.61
C LEU A 742 31.47 8.05 -6.30
N LYS A 743 32.27 9.10 -6.48
CA LYS A 743 33.61 9.06 -7.09
C LYS A 743 34.72 9.61 -6.21
N MET A 744 34.40 10.09 -5.01
CA MET A 744 35.33 10.74 -4.08
C MET A 744 34.98 10.34 -2.65
N SER A 745 35.98 10.02 -1.83
CA SER A 745 35.73 9.82 -0.40
C SER A 745 35.25 11.12 0.28
N PRO A 746 34.55 11.04 1.43
CA PRO A 746 34.18 12.23 2.20
C PRO A 746 35.38 13.10 2.63
N LYS A 747 36.59 12.52 2.72
CA LYS A 747 37.82 13.28 2.96
C LYS A 747 38.25 14.06 1.71
N GLU A 748 38.41 13.39 0.57
CA GLU A 748 38.83 14.05 -0.69
C GLU A 748 37.84 15.16 -1.10
N LEU A 749 36.55 14.97 -0.82
CA LEU A 749 35.52 16.00 -1.01
C LEU A 749 35.73 17.20 -0.07
N ALA A 750 36.05 16.99 1.22
CA ALA A 750 36.38 18.08 2.14
C ALA A 750 37.66 18.83 1.75
N ASP A 751 38.71 18.09 1.37
CA ASP A 751 39.98 18.65 0.88
C ASP A 751 39.73 19.53 -0.36
N THR A 752 38.89 19.05 -1.30
CA THR A 752 38.52 19.76 -2.54
C THR A 752 37.68 21.01 -2.26
N ILE A 753 36.72 20.93 -1.33
CA ILE A 753 35.91 22.08 -0.89
C ILE A 753 36.81 23.19 -0.33
N ALA A 754 37.76 22.82 0.54
CA ALA A 754 38.71 23.77 1.14
C ALA A 754 39.61 24.43 0.07
N GLN A 755 40.18 23.66 -0.86
CA GLN A 755 41.02 24.18 -1.95
C GLN A 755 40.25 25.14 -2.87
N LEU A 756 39.01 24.81 -3.25
CA LEU A 756 38.20 25.64 -4.14
C LEU A 756 37.72 26.94 -3.47
N MET A 757 37.49 26.94 -2.15
CA MET A 757 37.15 28.17 -1.41
C MET A 757 38.29 29.19 -1.37
N ILE A 758 39.55 28.74 -1.40
CA ILE A 758 40.73 29.62 -1.47
C ILE A 758 41.24 29.88 -2.90
N SER A 759 40.60 29.27 -3.92
CA SER A 759 41.02 29.37 -5.34
C SER A 759 39.88 29.90 -6.23
N PRO A 760 39.58 31.22 -6.22
CA PRO A 760 38.49 31.81 -7.00
C PRO A 760 38.58 31.51 -8.51
N ASP A 761 39.79 31.47 -9.06
CA ASP A 761 40.03 31.17 -10.48
C ASP A 761 39.66 29.73 -10.86
N GLN A 762 39.79 28.78 -9.92
CA GLN A 762 39.40 27.38 -10.09
C GLN A 762 37.88 27.22 -9.88
N TYR A 763 37.32 27.86 -8.85
CA TYR A 763 35.88 27.85 -8.56
C TYR A 763 35.06 28.36 -9.76
N VAL A 764 35.49 29.46 -10.40
CA VAL A 764 34.79 30.02 -11.57
C VAL A 764 34.78 29.06 -12.78
N ARG A 765 35.77 28.17 -12.93
CA ARG A 765 35.83 27.22 -14.08
C ARG A 765 34.67 26.23 -14.09
N TYR A 766 34.11 25.89 -12.93
CA TYR A 766 32.93 25.03 -12.79
C TYR A 766 31.66 25.62 -13.43
N PHE A 767 31.67 26.91 -13.79
CA PHE A 767 30.56 27.60 -14.46
C PHE A 767 30.82 27.92 -15.94
N SER A 768 31.95 27.48 -16.51
CA SER A 768 32.29 27.64 -17.94
C SER A 768 31.19 27.16 -18.89
N TRP A 769 30.42 26.14 -18.50
CA TRP A 769 29.25 25.65 -19.24
C TRP A 769 28.13 26.68 -19.42
N LYS A 770 28.03 27.70 -18.55
CA LYS A 770 27.06 28.81 -18.72
C LYS A 770 27.33 29.63 -19.99
N SER A 771 28.51 29.50 -20.58
CA SER A 771 28.79 30.05 -21.91
C SER A 771 28.08 29.30 -23.04
N GLN A 772 27.58 28.08 -22.85
CA GLN A 772 26.99 27.25 -23.92
C GLN A 772 25.57 26.75 -23.64
N TYR A 773 25.20 26.55 -22.36
CA TYR A 773 23.95 25.89 -21.97
C TYR A 773 23.17 26.66 -20.92
N THR A 774 21.84 26.57 -21.01
CA THR A 774 20.90 26.97 -19.95
C THR A 774 20.12 25.75 -19.45
N TYR A 775 19.67 25.81 -18.19
CA TYR A 775 18.95 24.74 -17.51
C TYR A 775 17.60 25.27 -17.06
N VAL A 776 16.53 24.55 -17.41
CA VAL A 776 15.15 24.94 -17.08
C VAL A 776 14.40 23.78 -16.43
N ASP A 777 13.39 24.12 -15.62
CA ASP A 777 12.37 23.19 -15.13
C ASP A 777 11.25 23.09 -16.18
N PRO A 778 11.10 21.96 -16.89
CA PRO A 778 10.07 21.78 -17.90
C PRO A 778 8.72 21.32 -17.32
N SER A 779 8.63 21.08 -15.99
CA SER A 779 7.53 20.35 -15.35
C SER A 779 6.14 20.99 -15.53
N ARG A 780 6.10 22.30 -15.74
CA ARG A 780 4.87 23.10 -15.90
C ARG A 780 4.57 23.51 -17.33
N SER A 781 5.52 23.39 -18.26
CA SER A 781 5.41 23.86 -19.65
C SER A 781 5.71 22.74 -20.66
N ASP A 782 6.98 22.50 -20.98
CA ASP A 782 7.38 21.60 -22.07
C ASP A 782 6.91 20.16 -21.81
N ASN A 783 6.95 19.68 -20.57
CA ASN A 783 6.45 18.34 -20.20
C ASN A 783 4.93 18.21 -20.42
N VAL A 784 4.17 19.31 -20.27
CA VAL A 784 2.73 19.35 -20.56
C VAL A 784 2.51 19.33 -22.08
N CYS A 785 3.24 20.17 -22.82
CA CYS A 785 3.17 20.21 -24.28
C CYS A 785 3.55 18.88 -24.94
N ALA A 786 4.56 18.17 -24.41
CA ALA A 786 5.04 16.90 -24.93
C ALA A 786 3.94 15.81 -24.99
N VAL A 787 3.03 15.79 -24.00
CA VAL A 787 1.90 14.84 -23.98
C VAL A 787 0.93 15.12 -25.14
N CYS A 788 0.62 16.39 -25.43
CA CYS A 788 -0.26 16.72 -26.55
C CYS A 788 0.42 16.54 -27.90
N ALA A 789 1.73 16.83 -28.01
CA ALA A 789 2.51 16.56 -29.20
C ALA A 789 2.55 15.06 -29.54
N ALA A 790 2.73 14.18 -28.54
CA ALA A 790 2.72 12.73 -28.73
C ALA A 790 1.38 12.20 -29.27
N LEU A 791 0.25 12.72 -28.78
CA LEU A 791 -1.10 12.32 -29.23
C LEU A 791 -1.49 12.82 -30.63
N ASN A 792 -0.78 13.84 -31.13
CA ASN A 792 -0.92 14.34 -32.50
C ASN A 792 0.12 13.75 -33.47
N ASN A 793 1.20 13.16 -32.96
CA ASN A 793 2.17 12.44 -33.76
C ASN A 793 1.57 11.11 -34.28
N LYS A 794 1.12 11.10 -35.53
CA LYS A 794 0.53 9.93 -36.20
C LYS A 794 1.39 8.68 -36.04
N THR A 795 2.71 8.80 -36.25
CA THR A 795 3.65 7.68 -36.13
C THR A 795 3.68 7.08 -34.72
N MET A 796 3.65 7.90 -33.66
CA MET A 796 3.55 7.42 -32.28
C MET A 796 2.17 6.82 -31.98
N MET A 797 1.10 7.36 -32.56
CA MET A 797 -0.27 6.85 -32.40
C MET A 797 -0.48 5.51 -33.10
N GLU A 798 0.01 5.35 -34.32
CA GLU A 798 -0.12 4.14 -35.15
C GLU A 798 0.81 3.01 -34.68
N GLN A 799 1.88 3.32 -33.92
CA GLN A 799 2.74 2.30 -33.32
C GLN A 799 2.00 1.39 -32.32
N ARG A 800 1.76 0.16 -32.78
CA ARG A 800 1.64 -1.09 -32.01
C ARG A 800 2.48 -2.13 -32.75
N MET A 801 3.54 -2.68 -32.14
CA MET A 801 4.54 -3.48 -32.87
C MET A 801 4.93 -4.79 -32.17
N ILE A 802 4.60 -5.92 -32.81
CA ILE A 802 5.40 -7.15 -32.72
C ILE A 802 6.24 -7.26 -33.99
N ARG A 803 7.54 -7.58 -33.85
CA ARG A 803 8.50 -7.69 -34.95
C ARG A 803 8.82 -9.15 -35.31
N ASN A 804 9.12 -9.40 -36.58
CA ASN A 804 9.72 -10.64 -37.07
C ASN A 804 11.27 -10.64 -36.87
N ARG A 805 11.95 -11.70 -37.34
CA ARG A 805 13.43 -11.81 -37.21
C ARG A 805 14.22 -10.77 -38.04
N SER A 806 13.63 -10.11 -39.04
CA SER A 806 14.23 -8.99 -39.78
C SER A 806 13.86 -7.62 -39.20
N GLY A 807 13.28 -7.57 -37.99
CA GLY A 807 12.85 -6.34 -37.32
C GLY A 807 11.57 -5.71 -37.90
N THR A 808 10.97 -6.29 -38.93
CA THR A 808 9.79 -5.80 -39.64
C THR A 808 8.50 -6.11 -38.84
N ILE A 809 7.52 -5.22 -38.88
CA ILE A 809 6.28 -5.32 -38.09
C ILE A 809 5.34 -6.36 -38.73
N VAL A 810 4.81 -7.30 -37.95
CA VAL A 810 3.98 -8.40 -38.51
C VAL A 810 2.64 -8.70 -37.81
N GLY A 811 2.36 -8.17 -36.61
CA GLY A 811 1.05 -8.43 -35.99
C GLY A 811 0.86 -7.89 -34.56
N PRO A 812 -0.28 -8.22 -33.91
CA PRO A 812 -1.37 -9.07 -34.44
C PRO A 812 -2.34 -8.34 -35.39
N LYS A 813 -2.98 -9.09 -36.30
CA LYS A 813 -4.07 -8.63 -37.20
C LYS A 813 -5.28 -9.55 -37.03
N LYS A 814 -6.48 -9.11 -37.44
CA LYS A 814 -7.73 -9.90 -37.29
C LYS A 814 -7.80 -11.10 -38.24
N ASN A 815 -7.14 -11.03 -39.40
CA ASN A 815 -7.00 -12.15 -40.34
C ASN A 815 -5.50 -12.49 -40.46
N MET A 816 -5.13 -13.75 -40.22
CA MET A 816 -3.77 -14.27 -40.34
C MET A 816 -3.65 -15.19 -41.55
N GLU A 817 -2.78 -14.85 -42.50
CA GLU A 817 -2.43 -15.72 -43.62
C GLU A 817 -1.31 -16.69 -43.20
N TRP A 818 -1.71 -17.84 -42.68
CA TRP A 818 -0.81 -18.96 -42.40
C TRP A 818 -0.32 -19.59 -43.70
N VAL A 819 0.97 -19.98 -43.76
CA VAL A 819 1.54 -20.69 -44.92
C VAL A 819 0.83 -22.03 -45.12
N LYS A 820 0.21 -22.24 -46.29
CA LYS A 820 -0.55 -23.46 -46.60
C LYS A 820 0.34 -24.52 -47.28
N ASN A 821 -0.02 -25.78 -47.07
CA ASN A 821 0.49 -26.98 -47.77
C ASN A 821 2.02 -27.20 -47.72
N MET A 822 2.57 -27.55 -46.55
CA MET A 822 3.86 -28.25 -46.46
C MET A 822 3.77 -29.44 -45.51
N SER A 823 4.25 -30.61 -45.96
CA SER A 823 4.38 -31.82 -45.15
C SER A 823 5.69 -31.85 -44.36
N LEU A 824 5.70 -32.57 -43.24
CA LEU A 824 6.94 -32.86 -42.50
C LEU A 824 7.87 -33.72 -43.37
N LYS A 825 9.18 -33.39 -43.38
CA LYS A 825 10.20 -34.26 -43.98
C LYS A 825 10.38 -35.53 -43.12
N ASN A 826 10.66 -36.66 -43.76
CA ASN A 826 10.30 -38.00 -43.27
C ASN A 826 10.98 -38.49 -41.97
N ASP A 827 12.05 -37.85 -41.49
CA ASP A 827 13.00 -38.47 -40.55
C ASP A 827 12.75 -38.15 -39.06
N SER A 828 11.51 -37.82 -38.67
CA SER A 828 11.16 -37.66 -37.25
C SER A 828 9.68 -37.97 -36.94
N PHE A 829 9.41 -39.19 -36.49
CA PHE A 829 8.08 -39.55 -35.96
C PHE A 829 7.95 -38.99 -34.53
N ILE A 830 6.88 -38.23 -34.27
CA ILE A 830 6.60 -37.65 -32.95
C ILE A 830 5.94 -38.70 -32.03
N VAL A 831 5.36 -39.74 -32.63
CA VAL A 831 4.83 -40.92 -31.93
C VAL A 831 5.96 -41.93 -31.66
N HIS A 832 6.68 -41.73 -30.56
CA HIS A 832 7.51 -42.77 -29.96
C HIS A 832 7.10 -42.97 -28.49
N ASN A 833 6.85 -44.22 -28.11
CA ASN A 833 6.50 -44.69 -26.76
C ASN A 833 5.24 -44.08 -26.10
N LYS A 834 4.39 -43.39 -26.87
CA LYS A 834 3.02 -43.01 -26.45
C LYS A 834 2.10 -44.24 -26.47
N SER A 835 1.39 -44.48 -25.37
CA SER A 835 0.54 -45.68 -25.17
C SER A 835 -0.80 -45.41 -24.45
N LYS A 836 -1.09 -44.16 -24.09
CA LYS A 836 -2.33 -43.71 -23.43
C LYS A 836 -3.05 -42.67 -24.27
N ALA A 837 -4.38 -42.57 -24.15
CA ALA A 837 -5.16 -41.73 -25.07
C ALA A 837 -5.06 -40.24 -24.75
N VAL A 838 -5.77 -39.81 -23.70
CA VAL A 838 -5.98 -38.40 -23.38
C VAL A 838 -5.54 -38.15 -21.94
N ALA A 839 -4.76 -37.10 -21.73
CA ALA A 839 -4.50 -36.56 -20.41
C ALA A 839 -5.31 -35.27 -20.19
N TRP A 840 -5.82 -35.06 -18.98
CA TRP A 840 -6.36 -33.76 -18.58
C TRP A 840 -5.71 -33.30 -17.29
N LEU A 841 -4.99 -32.18 -17.32
CA LEU A 841 -4.51 -31.55 -16.11
C LEU A 841 -5.53 -30.54 -15.60
N VAL A 842 -6.00 -30.71 -14.36
CA VAL A 842 -7.01 -29.81 -13.79
C VAL A 842 -6.85 -29.69 -12.27
N SER A 843 -6.91 -28.43 -11.81
CA SER A 843 -6.73 -28.02 -10.40
C SER A 843 -7.97 -27.39 -9.77
N ASN A 844 -9.10 -27.39 -10.47
CA ASN A 844 -10.35 -26.77 -10.06
C ASN A 844 -11.52 -27.55 -10.66
N CYS A 845 -12.35 -28.18 -9.83
CA CYS A 845 -13.34 -29.16 -10.26
C CYS A 845 -14.75 -28.58 -10.24
N ASN A 846 -15.62 -29.09 -11.11
CA ASN A 846 -16.99 -28.61 -11.31
C ASN A 846 -17.00 -27.13 -11.71
N GLY A 847 -16.21 -26.79 -12.74
CA GLY A 847 -16.08 -25.43 -13.23
C GLY A 847 -17.37 -24.94 -13.89
N ARG A 848 -17.74 -23.68 -13.66
CA ARG A 848 -18.94 -23.05 -14.28
C ARG A 848 -18.89 -22.97 -15.82
N SER A 849 -17.81 -23.40 -16.46
CA SER A 849 -17.69 -23.56 -17.91
C SER A 849 -18.22 -24.91 -18.43
N GLY A 850 -18.68 -25.84 -17.58
CA GLY A 850 -19.29 -27.11 -18.02
C GLY A 850 -18.33 -28.15 -18.62
N ARG A 851 -17.03 -27.82 -18.72
CA ARG A 851 -15.96 -28.68 -19.23
C ARG A 851 -15.95 -30.09 -18.61
N ASP A 852 -16.22 -30.20 -17.31
CA ASP A 852 -16.22 -31.45 -16.53
C ASP A 852 -17.27 -32.44 -17.08
N GLU A 853 -18.39 -31.95 -17.61
CA GLU A 853 -19.42 -32.76 -18.28
C GLU A 853 -18.88 -33.39 -19.57
N ILE A 854 -18.18 -32.60 -20.39
CA ILE A 854 -17.60 -33.07 -21.65
C ILE A 854 -16.50 -34.10 -21.42
N VAL A 855 -15.66 -33.92 -20.39
CA VAL A 855 -14.66 -34.95 -20.04
C VAL A 855 -15.33 -36.24 -19.57
N ARG A 856 -16.39 -36.16 -18.75
CA ARG A 856 -17.18 -37.33 -18.36
C ARG A 856 -17.80 -38.04 -19.56
N HIS A 857 -18.33 -37.31 -20.55
CA HIS A 857 -18.88 -37.90 -21.76
C HIS A 857 -17.79 -38.50 -22.68
N LEU A 858 -16.64 -37.85 -22.82
CA LEU A 858 -15.50 -38.36 -23.58
C LEU A 858 -14.93 -39.63 -22.95
N GLN A 859 -14.79 -39.67 -21.62
CA GLN A 859 -14.38 -40.85 -20.85
C GLN A 859 -15.32 -42.04 -21.10
N ASN A 860 -16.63 -41.84 -20.96
CA ASN A 860 -17.63 -42.89 -21.18
C ASN A 860 -17.65 -43.39 -22.64
N TYR A 861 -17.23 -42.57 -23.61
CA TYR A 861 -17.14 -42.97 -25.01
C TYR A 861 -15.85 -43.75 -25.29
N LEU A 862 -14.69 -43.25 -24.84
CA LEU A 862 -13.37 -43.86 -25.02
C LEU A 862 -13.26 -45.25 -24.36
N GLN A 863 -14.04 -45.52 -23.30
CA GLN A 863 -14.17 -46.85 -22.70
C GLN A 863 -14.55 -47.94 -23.71
N ARG A 864 -15.31 -47.62 -24.78
CA ARG A 864 -15.66 -48.57 -25.85
C ARG A 864 -14.44 -49.11 -26.58
N TYR A 865 -13.41 -48.28 -26.72
CA TYR A 865 -12.11 -48.62 -27.31
C TYR A 865 -11.08 -49.11 -26.28
N LYS A 866 -11.50 -49.35 -25.02
CA LYS A 866 -10.65 -49.63 -23.86
C LYS A 866 -9.63 -48.50 -23.57
N LEU A 867 -9.94 -47.28 -23.99
CA LEU A 867 -9.13 -46.08 -23.80
C LEU A 867 -9.67 -45.25 -22.62
N THR A 868 -8.79 -44.43 -22.03
CA THR A 868 -9.14 -43.54 -20.91
C THR A 868 -8.67 -42.11 -21.14
N VAL A 869 -9.49 -41.16 -20.69
CA VAL A 869 -9.01 -39.86 -20.22
C VAL A 869 -8.47 -40.05 -18.82
N ASP A 870 -7.15 -40.03 -18.69
CA ASP A 870 -6.51 -40.08 -17.39
C ASP A 870 -6.44 -38.65 -16.85
N ILE A 871 -7.21 -38.38 -15.80
CA ILE A 871 -7.31 -37.05 -15.19
C ILE A 871 -6.23 -36.90 -14.12
N TYR A 872 -5.43 -35.84 -14.25
CA TYR A 872 -4.25 -35.56 -13.45
C TYR A 872 -4.41 -34.27 -12.62
N GLY A 873 -3.95 -34.35 -11.37
CA GLY A 873 -3.87 -33.21 -10.46
C GLY A 873 -4.86 -33.31 -9.30
N TYR A 874 -5.78 -32.36 -9.24
CA TYR A 874 -6.74 -32.21 -8.15
C TYR A 874 -7.93 -33.17 -8.41
N CYS A 875 -8.69 -32.91 -9.48
CA CYS A 875 -9.94 -33.57 -9.88
C CYS A 875 -9.79 -34.99 -10.47
N GLY A 876 -8.73 -35.72 -10.11
CA GLY A 876 -8.42 -36.99 -10.75
C GLY A 876 -7.58 -37.92 -9.86
N PRO A 877 -7.64 -39.24 -10.12
CA PRO A 877 -6.91 -40.24 -9.34
C PRO A 877 -5.40 -40.16 -9.57
N TYR A 878 -4.96 -39.65 -10.73
CA TYR A 878 -3.55 -39.49 -11.04
C TYR A 878 -3.05 -38.13 -10.56
N LYS A 879 -1.83 -38.08 -10.00
CA LYS A 879 -1.32 -36.88 -9.33
C LYS A 879 -0.20 -36.21 -10.11
N CYS A 880 -0.18 -34.90 -10.04
CA CYS A 880 0.74 -34.01 -10.75
C CYS A 880 0.98 -32.78 -9.87
N PRO A 881 2.00 -32.81 -8.99
CA PRO A 881 2.39 -31.65 -8.21
C PRO A 881 2.76 -30.49 -9.13
N ARG A 882 2.44 -29.26 -8.72
CA ARG A 882 2.93 -28.06 -9.42
C ARG A 882 4.47 -28.04 -9.42
N GLU A 883 5.08 -28.56 -8.34
CA GLU A 883 6.52 -28.83 -8.18
C GLU A 883 7.12 -29.55 -9.38
N LEU A 884 6.33 -30.43 -9.99
CA LEU A 884 6.72 -31.26 -11.09
C LEU A 884 6.00 -30.88 -12.38
N MET A 885 5.26 -29.77 -12.48
CA MET A 885 4.42 -29.35 -13.61
C MET A 885 5.09 -29.61 -14.98
N ASN A 886 6.28 -29.05 -15.24
CA ASN A 886 7.00 -29.32 -16.50
C ASN A 886 7.46 -30.79 -16.67
N SER A 887 7.82 -31.51 -15.59
CA SER A 887 8.22 -32.93 -15.67
C SER A 887 7.00 -33.84 -15.89
N CYS A 888 5.88 -33.50 -15.25
CA CYS A 888 4.56 -34.08 -15.43
C CYS A 888 4.05 -33.84 -16.86
N LEU A 889 4.05 -32.60 -17.38
CA LEU A 889 3.68 -32.32 -18.77
C LEU A 889 4.61 -33.01 -19.78
N ASN A 890 5.91 -33.19 -19.47
CA ASN A 890 6.81 -34.05 -20.26
C ASN A 890 6.44 -35.54 -20.17
N MET A 891 6.06 -36.03 -18.99
CA MET A 891 5.61 -37.41 -18.77
C MET A 891 4.28 -37.69 -19.47
N LEU A 892 3.37 -36.72 -19.47
CA LEU A 892 2.15 -36.73 -20.27
C LEU A 892 2.51 -36.70 -21.77
N GLY A 893 3.39 -35.78 -22.19
CA GLY A 893 3.88 -35.69 -23.56
C GLY A 893 4.55 -36.94 -24.11
N ARG A 894 5.17 -37.75 -23.24
CA ARG A 894 5.76 -39.05 -23.61
C ARG A 894 4.75 -40.19 -23.64
N LYS A 895 3.71 -40.17 -22.79
CA LYS A 895 2.76 -41.29 -22.66
C LYS A 895 1.47 -41.10 -23.48
N TYR A 896 1.00 -39.86 -23.66
CA TYR A 896 -0.33 -39.55 -24.18
C TYR A 896 -0.27 -38.95 -25.58
N TYR A 897 -1.32 -39.19 -26.37
CA TYR A 897 -1.49 -38.57 -27.68
C TYR A 897 -2.15 -37.18 -27.55
N PHE A 898 -3.14 -37.04 -26.67
CA PHE A 898 -3.97 -35.84 -26.54
C PHE A 898 -3.89 -35.19 -25.16
N TYR A 899 -4.10 -33.88 -25.12
CA TYR A 899 -4.16 -33.11 -23.88
C TYR A 899 -5.37 -32.18 -23.89
N LEU A 900 -6.20 -32.24 -22.84
CA LEU A 900 -7.40 -31.41 -22.74
C LEU A 900 -7.06 -29.98 -22.29
N SER A 901 -7.11 -29.04 -23.23
CA SER A 901 -6.81 -27.62 -23.08
C SER A 901 -8.08 -26.80 -22.82
N LEU A 902 -8.82 -27.15 -21.76
CA LEU A 902 -10.17 -26.64 -21.48
C LEU A 902 -10.12 -25.41 -20.56
N GLU A 903 -10.82 -24.33 -20.93
CA GLU A 903 -10.70 -23.06 -20.25
C GLU A 903 -11.64 -22.85 -19.04
N ASN A 904 -11.27 -21.86 -18.23
CA ASN A 904 -12.00 -21.46 -17.03
C ASN A 904 -13.22 -20.55 -17.33
N SER A 905 -13.34 -20.01 -18.55
CA SER A 905 -14.38 -19.05 -18.93
C SER A 905 -14.59 -19.00 -20.45
N PHE A 906 -15.78 -18.60 -20.89
CA PHE A 906 -16.13 -18.35 -22.30
C PHE A 906 -15.95 -16.88 -22.70
N ALA A 907 -14.86 -16.26 -22.27
CA ALA A 907 -14.55 -14.90 -22.70
C ALA A 907 -13.85 -14.93 -24.08
N GLU A 908 -14.32 -14.07 -24.98
CA GLU A 908 -13.63 -13.79 -26.25
C GLU A 908 -12.20 -13.31 -25.95
N ASP A 909 -11.22 -13.85 -26.67
CA ASP A 909 -9.77 -13.67 -26.47
C ASP A 909 -9.18 -14.22 -25.14
N TYR A 910 -9.91 -15.01 -24.35
CA TYR A 910 -9.35 -15.69 -23.17
C TYR A 910 -8.69 -17.04 -23.54
N VAL A 911 -7.37 -17.01 -23.73
CA VAL A 911 -6.50 -18.16 -24.03
C VAL A 911 -5.38 -18.24 -23.00
N THR A 912 -4.98 -19.45 -22.59
CA THR A 912 -4.00 -19.67 -21.51
C THR A 912 -3.04 -20.85 -21.78
N GLU A 913 -2.21 -21.18 -20.78
CA GLU A 913 -1.06 -22.10 -20.83
C GLU A 913 -1.41 -23.52 -21.20
N LYS A 914 -2.68 -23.89 -21.10
CA LYS A 914 -3.18 -25.23 -21.38
C LYS A 914 -2.96 -25.59 -22.85
N ILE A 915 -2.95 -24.60 -23.74
CA ILE A 915 -2.65 -24.77 -25.17
C ILE A 915 -1.14 -24.98 -25.41
N LEU A 916 -0.28 -24.07 -24.92
CA LEU A 916 1.17 -24.25 -25.06
C LEU A 916 1.68 -25.49 -24.30
N SER A 917 1.03 -25.88 -23.20
CA SER A 917 1.36 -27.09 -22.44
C SER A 917 1.19 -28.36 -23.28
N ALA A 918 0.18 -28.43 -24.14
CA ALA A 918 0.03 -29.52 -25.11
C ALA A 918 1.08 -29.41 -26.23
N LEU A 919 1.11 -28.26 -26.90
CA LEU A 919 1.91 -28.04 -28.11
C LEU A 919 3.41 -28.18 -27.85
N ASN A 920 3.93 -27.64 -26.74
CA ASN A 920 5.35 -27.75 -26.37
C ASN A 920 5.76 -29.19 -25.99
N HIS A 921 4.81 -30.00 -25.53
CA HIS A 921 5.04 -31.39 -25.10
C HIS A 921 4.56 -32.43 -26.12
N ASN A 922 4.42 -32.05 -27.39
CA ASN A 922 4.07 -32.96 -28.48
C ASN A 922 2.76 -33.73 -28.24
N MET A 923 1.77 -33.09 -27.62
CA MET A 923 0.39 -33.57 -27.55
C MET A 923 -0.49 -32.68 -28.43
N ILE A 924 -1.53 -33.25 -29.04
CA ILE A 924 -2.52 -32.44 -29.75
C ILE A 924 -3.45 -31.82 -28.69
N PRO A 925 -3.54 -30.48 -28.57
CA PRO A 925 -4.50 -29.85 -27.68
C PRO A 925 -5.93 -30.12 -28.17
N ILE A 926 -6.78 -30.56 -27.25
CA ILE A 926 -8.23 -30.58 -27.42
C ILE A 926 -8.75 -29.35 -26.68
N VAL A 927 -9.10 -28.29 -27.42
CA VAL A 927 -9.45 -26.97 -26.86
C VAL A 927 -10.93 -26.85 -26.57
N TYR A 928 -11.27 -26.00 -25.59
CA TYR A 928 -12.66 -25.71 -25.22
C TYR A 928 -12.75 -24.37 -24.48
N GLY A 929 -13.35 -23.34 -25.09
CA GLY A 929 -13.46 -22.00 -24.52
C GLY A 929 -14.02 -20.99 -25.52
N GLY A 930 -14.22 -19.75 -25.07
CA GLY A 930 -14.91 -18.71 -25.85
C GLY A 930 -14.03 -17.93 -26.84
N ALA A 931 -12.78 -18.34 -27.07
CA ALA A 931 -11.85 -17.65 -27.94
C ALA A 931 -11.80 -18.28 -29.35
N ASP A 932 -11.71 -17.45 -30.38
CA ASP A 932 -11.40 -17.91 -31.74
C ASP A 932 -9.93 -18.33 -31.84
N TYR A 933 -9.68 -19.61 -31.61
CA TYR A 933 -8.34 -20.20 -31.61
C TYR A 933 -7.59 -20.07 -32.95
N SER A 934 -8.27 -19.81 -34.07
CA SER A 934 -7.63 -19.65 -35.40
C SER A 934 -6.81 -18.36 -35.53
N ARG A 935 -7.07 -17.37 -34.66
CA ARG A 935 -6.30 -16.13 -34.52
C ARG A 935 -4.98 -16.33 -33.75
N PHE A 936 -4.84 -17.43 -33.02
CA PHE A 936 -3.70 -17.72 -32.15
C PHE A 936 -2.88 -18.92 -32.64
N LEU A 937 -3.52 -19.89 -33.30
CA LEU A 937 -2.94 -21.13 -33.79
C LEU A 937 -3.17 -21.32 -35.31
N PRO A 938 -2.24 -21.96 -36.02
CA PRO A 938 -2.48 -22.40 -37.40
C PRO A 938 -3.60 -23.46 -37.48
N PRO A 939 -4.26 -23.63 -38.66
CA PRO A 939 -5.22 -24.70 -38.88
C PRO A 939 -4.61 -26.10 -38.70
N ASN A 940 -5.44 -27.05 -38.29
CA ASN A 940 -5.08 -28.45 -38.05
C ASN A 940 -3.93 -28.62 -37.04
N THR A 941 -3.93 -27.84 -35.96
CA THR A 941 -2.95 -27.95 -34.86
C THR A 941 -3.60 -28.26 -33.50
N TYR A 942 -4.93 -28.27 -33.46
CA TYR A 942 -5.78 -28.54 -32.32
C TYR A 942 -7.04 -29.29 -32.77
N LEU A 943 -7.75 -29.92 -31.83
CA LEU A 943 -9.13 -30.39 -32.01
C LEU A 943 -10.05 -29.52 -31.16
N ASP A 944 -11.15 -29.01 -31.70
CA ASP A 944 -12.05 -28.11 -30.98
C ASP A 944 -13.28 -28.87 -30.46
N ALA A 945 -13.38 -29.01 -29.14
CA ALA A 945 -14.46 -29.74 -28.48
C ALA A 945 -15.79 -28.96 -28.39
N LEU A 946 -15.85 -27.72 -28.87
CA LEU A 946 -17.12 -27.02 -29.17
C LEU A 946 -17.61 -27.30 -30.59
N GLN A 947 -16.69 -27.43 -31.55
CA GLN A 947 -17.02 -27.56 -32.97
C GLN A 947 -17.20 -29.02 -33.42
N MET A 948 -16.48 -29.97 -32.78
CA MET A 948 -16.59 -31.40 -33.06
C MET A 948 -17.69 -32.08 -32.23
N ARG A 949 -18.42 -33.02 -32.84
CA ARG A 949 -19.44 -33.81 -32.12
C ARG A 949 -18.80 -34.82 -31.16
N ARG A 950 -19.48 -35.11 -30.04
CA ARG A 950 -18.93 -35.92 -28.92
C ARG A 950 -18.47 -37.34 -29.34
N GLN A 951 -19.12 -37.95 -30.34
CA GLN A 951 -18.73 -39.25 -30.91
C GLN A 951 -17.51 -39.11 -31.83
N GLU A 952 -17.64 -38.22 -32.82
CA GLU A 952 -16.64 -37.86 -33.83
C GLU A 952 -15.26 -37.49 -33.22
N LEU A 953 -15.25 -36.76 -32.09
CA LEU A 953 -14.03 -36.48 -31.33
C LEU A 953 -13.38 -37.76 -30.75
N GLY A 954 -14.19 -38.68 -30.20
CA GLY A 954 -13.71 -39.95 -29.65
C GLY A 954 -13.18 -40.90 -30.71
N ASP A 955 -13.87 -40.99 -31.85
CA ASP A 955 -13.44 -41.78 -33.02
C ASP A 955 -12.14 -41.23 -33.62
N THR A 956 -12.04 -39.90 -33.74
CA THR A 956 -10.81 -39.21 -34.18
C THR A 956 -9.63 -39.52 -33.26
N ILE A 957 -9.83 -39.53 -31.94
CA ILE A 957 -8.80 -39.91 -30.96
C ILE A 957 -8.34 -41.36 -31.17
N ALA A 958 -9.27 -42.31 -31.33
CA ALA A 958 -8.95 -43.72 -31.54
C ALA A 958 -8.21 -43.95 -32.88
N GLN A 959 -8.63 -43.26 -33.96
CA GLN A 959 -7.98 -43.33 -35.26
C GLN A 959 -6.55 -42.75 -35.22
N LEU A 960 -6.37 -41.56 -34.65
CA LEU A 960 -5.05 -40.91 -34.57
C LEU A 960 -4.08 -41.66 -33.65
N MET A 961 -4.56 -42.40 -32.64
CA MET A 961 -3.72 -43.33 -31.85
C MET A 961 -3.24 -44.55 -32.63
N THR A 962 -3.98 -44.97 -33.66
CA THR A 962 -3.65 -46.13 -34.51
C THR A 962 -2.94 -45.74 -35.81
N SER A 963 -2.92 -44.44 -36.17
CA SER A 963 -2.19 -43.90 -37.32
C SER A 963 -1.14 -42.83 -36.92
N PRO A 964 0.10 -43.23 -36.61
CA PRO A 964 1.20 -42.30 -36.30
C PRO A 964 1.44 -41.23 -37.38
N GLN A 965 1.24 -41.59 -38.65
CA GLN A 965 1.41 -40.69 -39.80
C GLN A 965 0.38 -39.55 -39.77
N GLN A 966 -0.89 -39.85 -39.48
CA GLN A 966 -1.94 -38.83 -39.37
C GLN A 966 -1.74 -37.97 -38.12
N TYR A 967 -1.38 -38.56 -36.98
CA TYR A 967 -1.06 -37.82 -35.76
C TYR A 967 0.07 -36.81 -35.94
N ASN A 968 1.15 -37.20 -36.63
CA ASN A 968 2.28 -36.32 -36.90
C ASN A 968 1.90 -35.06 -37.70
N GLN A 969 0.85 -35.11 -38.55
CA GLN A 969 0.44 -33.97 -39.39
C GLN A 969 0.04 -32.74 -38.55
N TYR A 970 -0.47 -32.92 -37.32
CA TYR A 970 -0.87 -31.81 -36.44
C TYR A 970 0.28 -30.91 -35.96
N PHE A 971 1.53 -31.29 -36.24
CA PHE A 971 2.74 -30.58 -35.82
C PHE A 971 3.51 -29.91 -36.96
N TRP A 972 2.95 -29.90 -38.18
CA TRP A 972 3.56 -29.32 -39.40
C TRP A 972 4.17 -27.92 -39.17
N TRP A 973 3.45 -27.06 -38.46
CA TRP A 973 3.79 -25.65 -38.19
C TRP A 973 5.10 -25.43 -37.43
N LYS A 974 5.60 -26.44 -36.72
CA LYS A 974 6.82 -26.35 -35.89
C LYS A 974 8.09 -26.09 -36.70
N SER A 975 8.07 -26.33 -38.02
CA SER A 975 9.17 -25.95 -38.92
C SER A 975 9.21 -24.45 -39.23
N HIS A 976 8.18 -23.66 -38.89
CA HIS A 976 8.03 -22.26 -39.34
C HIS A 976 7.78 -21.21 -38.23
N TYR A 977 7.23 -21.52 -37.04
CA TYR A 977 6.71 -20.50 -36.09
C TYR A 977 6.99 -20.75 -34.59
N THR A 978 7.18 -19.69 -33.77
CA THR A 978 7.29 -19.72 -32.26
C THR A 978 7.05 -18.34 -31.54
N TYR A 979 6.89 -18.32 -30.20
CA TYR A 979 6.30 -17.23 -29.34
C TYR A 979 7.01 -17.14 -27.94
N GLU A 980 7.29 -15.95 -27.32
CA GLU A 980 8.35 -15.72 -26.26
C GLU A 980 7.99 -14.92 -24.95
N HIS A 981 8.54 -15.28 -23.76
CA HIS A 981 8.56 -14.50 -22.48
C HIS A 981 9.62 -15.01 -21.41
N PRO A 982 10.30 -14.18 -20.56
CA PRO A 982 11.29 -14.63 -19.52
C PRO A 982 10.94 -14.23 -18.04
N ARG A 983 11.67 -14.41 -16.89
CA ARG A 983 13.07 -14.80 -16.44
C ARG A 983 13.10 -15.36 -14.96
N THR A 984 14.13 -16.14 -14.52
CA THR A 984 14.57 -16.35 -13.09
C THR A 984 16.04 -16.86 -12.94
N MET A 985 16.52 -17.39 -11.79
CA MET A 985 17.97 -17.55 -11.37
C MET A 985 18.58 -19.00 -11.27
N ASP A 986 19.89 -19.05 -10.98
CA ASP A 986 20.78 -20.14 -10.44
C ASP A 986 21.42 -21.25 -11.33
N THR A 987 22.63 -21.72 -10.92
CA THR A 987 23.50 -22.69 -11.64
C THR A 987 24.39 -23.58 -10.73
N ILE A 988 24.60 -24.85 -11.10
CA ILE A 988 25.48 -25.87 -10.46
C ILE A 988 26.52 -26.38 -11.49
N ARG A 989 27.77 -26.64 -11.09
CA ARG A 989 28.85 -27.07 -11.99
C ARG A 989 29.53 -28.39 -11.60
N ASN A 990 30.08 -29.08 -12.60
CA ASN A 990 30.94 -30.26 -12.42
C ASN A 990 32.44 -29.85 -12.32
N ARG A 991 33.34 -30.83 -12.15
CA ARG A 991 34.79 -30.60 -12.09
C ARG A 991 35.41 -30.01 -13.37
N SER A 992 34.80 -30.16 -14.54
CA SER A 992 35.20 -29.48 -15.79
C SER A 992 34.70 -28.03 -15.89
N GLY A 993 33.94 -27.54 -14.91
CA GLY A 993 33.41 -26.17 -14.86
C GLY A 993 32.13 -25.95 -15.67
N GLU A 994 31.56 -27.01 -16.24
CA GLU A 994 30.37 -26.99 -17.07
C GLU A 994 29.09 -26.94 -16.24
N ILE A 995 28.05 -26.25 -16.73
CA ILE A 995 26.79 -26.05 -15.99
C ILE A 995 25.89 -27.29 -16.10
N VAL A 996 25.96 -28.14 -15.07
CA VAL A 996 25.22 -29.41 -15.00
C VAL A 996 23.84 -29.28 -14.35
N GLY A 997 23.60 -28.27 -13.51
CA GLY A 997 22.31 -28.05 -12.83
C GLY A 997 22.02 -26.57 -12.54
N PRO A 998 20.99 -26.25 -11.72
CA PRO A 998 19.92 -27.15 -11.29
C PRO A 998 19.01 -27.50 -12.48
N LYS A 999 18.56 -28.75 -12.56
CA LYS A 999 17.67 -29.24 -13.64
C LYS A 999 16.54 -30.06 -13.03
N LYS A 1000 15.38 -30.10 -13.70
CA LYS A 1000 14.15 -30.65 -13.11
C LYS A 1000 14.20 -32.15 -12.84
N ASN A 1001 15.01 -32.87 -13.61
CA ASN A 1001 15.48 -34.21 -13.27
C ASN A 1001 17.00 -34.10 -13.13
N MET A 1002 17.51 -34.08 -11.90
CA MET A 1002 18.94 -33.94 -11.64
C MET A 1002 19.57 -35.32 -11.42
N GLU A 1003 20.40 -35.76 -12.36
CA GLU A 1003 21.05 -37.06 -12.30
C GLU A 1003 22.39 -36.96 -11.57
N TRP A 1004 22.34 -37.13 -10.25
CA TRP A 1004 23.51 -37.29 -9.40
C TRP A 1004 24.20 -38.65 -9.65
N MET A 1005 25.53 -38.70 -9.53
CA MET A 1005 26.30 -39.95 -9.65
C MET A 1005 25.82 -40.98 -8.63
N LYS A 1006 25.59 -42.21 -9.10
CA LYS A 1006 24.97 -43.30 -8.31
C LYS A 1006 26.00 -44.24 -7.69
N ASP A 1007 27.13 -44.45 -8.37
CA ASP A 1007 28.26 -45.24 -7.91
C ASP A 1007 29.43 -44.31 -7.58
N VAL A 1008 29.70 -44.09 -6.29
CA VAL A 1008 30.75 -43.19 -5.82
C VAL A 1008 31.50 -43.87 -4.67
N SER A 1009 32.82 -44.02 -4.81
CA SER A 1009 33.67 -44.57 -3.76
C SER A 1009 33.81 -43.57 -2.60
N PHE A 1010 33.17 -43.85 -1.47
CA PHE A 1010 33.28 -43.02 -0.27
C PHE A 1010 34.73 -43.00 0.25
N ARG A 1011 35.36 -41.82 0.24
CA ARG A 1011 36.50 -41.51 1.09
C ARG A 1011 35.97 -40.83 2.35
N ASN A 1012 36.16 -41.47 3.51
CA ASN A 1012 35.78 -40.89 4.79
C ASN A 1012 36.78 -39.79 5.16
N ASP A 1013 36.42 -38.53 4.89
CA ASP A 1013 37.20 -37.37 5.32
C ASP A 1013 36.79 -36.93 6.72
N PHE A 1014 37.44 -37.51 7.72
CA PHE A 1014 37.19 -37.22 9.12
C PHE A 1014 37.62 -35.81 9.55
N SER A 1015 38.42 -35.08 8.75
CA SER A 1015 38.85 -33.70 9.07
C SER A 1015 37.66 -32.74 9.17
N ILE A 1016 36.58 -33.03 8.43
CA ILE A 1016 35.30 -32.32 8.47
C ILE A 1016 34.70 -32.27 9.88
N VAL A 1017 34.96 -33.28 10.73
CA VAL A 1017 34.28 -33.46 12.01
C VAL A 1017 35.10 -32.96 13.22
N GLN A 1018 36.43 -32.88 13.09
CA GLN A 1018 37.40 -32.76 14.19
C GLN A 1018 37.18 -31.63 15.21
N ASN A 1019 36.54 -30.52 14.84
CA ASN A 1019 36.34 -29.36 15.73
C ASN A 1019 34.86 -29.07 16.03
N LYS A 1020 33.93 -29.91 15.54
CA LYS A 1020 32.49 -29.69 15.70
C LYS A 1020 32.03 -30.18 17.08
N THR A 1021 31.38 -29.30 17.83
CA THR A 1021 30.93 -29.58 19.21
C THR A 1021 29.48 -29.18 19.49
N ARG A 1022 28.83 -28.40 18.61
CA ARG A 1022 27.47 -27.87 18.82
C ARG A 1022 26.49 -28.47 17.82
N ALA A 1023 25.30 -28.87 18.27
CA ALA A 1023 24.39 -29.64 17.43
C ALA A 1023 23.82 -28.82 16.26
N VAL A 1024 23.03 -27.78 16.55
CA VAL A 1024 22.22 -27.08 15.55
C VAL A 1024 22.36 -25.56 15.67
N VAL A 1025 22.57 -24.86 14.54
CA VAL A 1025 22.47 -23.39 14.46
C VAL A 1025 21.35 -22.96 13.53
N TRP A 1026 20.68 -21.86 13.87
CA TRP A 1026 19.75 -21.16 12.97
C TRP A 1026 20.12 -19.68 12.84
N LEU A 1027 20.39 -19.23 11.62
CA LEU A 1027 20.68 -17.83 11.32
C LEU A 1027 19.44 -17.16 10.70
N VAL A 1028 18.83 -16.20 11.41
CA VAL A 1028 17.52 -15.65 11.06
C VAL A 1028 17.34 -14.18 11.46
N SER A 1029 16.75 -13.38 10.57
CA SER A 1029 16.39 -11.98 10.83
C SER A 1029 14.91 -11.64 10.66
N ASN A 1030 14.06 -12.58 10.23
CA ASN A 1030 12.61 -12.43 10.30
C ASN A 1030 12.02 -13.48 11.25
N CYS A 1031 11.38 -13.00 12.32
CA CYS A 1031 11.00 -13.78 13.49
C CYS A 1031 9.56 -14.30 13.45
N TYR A 1032 8.76 -13.79 12.51
CA TYR A 1032 7.38 -14.20 12.25
C TYR A 1032 7.27 -14.51 10.76
N SER A 1033 7.02 -15.77 10.41
CA SER A 1033 7.14 -16.27 9.03
C SER A 1033 5.83 -16.87 8.53
N ARG A 1034 5.54 -16.67 7.24
CA ARG A 1034 4.38 -17.29 6.57
C ARG A 1034 4.55 -18.81 6.39
N SER A 1035 5.66 -19.38 6.85
CA SER A 1035 5.93 -20.83 6.96
C SER A 1035 5.83 -21.39 8.39
N GLY A 1036 5.59 -20.56 9.41
CA GLY A 1036 5.49 -20.99 10.82
C GLY A 1036 6.74 -21.70 11.35
N ARG A 1037 7.90 -21.51 10.71
CA ARG A 1037 9.14 -22.28 10.97
C ARG A 1037 9.65 -22.14 12.41
N GLU A 1038 9.35 -21.02 13.05
CA GLU A 1038 9.57 -20.73 14.47
C GLU A 1038 8.94 -21.79 15.39
N GLU A 1039 7.79 -22.39 15.03
CA GLU A 1039 7.15 -23.44 15.83
C GLU A 1039 7.94 -24.76 15.75
N ILE A 1040 8.39 -25.16 14.56
CA ILE A 1040 9.24 -26.35 14.40
C ILE A 1040 10.57 -26.16 15.15
N VAL A 1041 11.17 -24.97 15.10
CA VAL A 1041 12.35 -24.63 15.92
C VAL A 1041 12.06 -24.77 17.42
N TRP A 1042 10.92 -24.27 17.90
CA TRP A 1042 10.50 -24.39 19.30
C TRP A 1042 10.33 -25.87 19.72
N HIS A 1043 9.64 -26.67 18.91
CA HIS A 1043 9.44 -28.10 19.16
C HIS A 1043 10.77 -28.89 19.09
N LEU A 1044 11.62 -28.63 18.10
CA LEU A 1044 12.92 -29.28 17.95
C LEU A 1044 13.84 -28.95 19.13
N GLN A 1045 13.88 -27.67 19.54
CA GLN A 1045 14.63 -27.22 20.73
C GLN A 1045 14.11 -27.86 22.03
N LYS A 1046 12.83 -28.25 22.10
CA LYS A 1046 12.28 -29.02 23.24
C LYS A 1046 12.79 -30.46 23.24
N TYR A 1047 12.82 -31.15 22.09
CA TYR A 1047 13.24 -32.56 22.02
C TYR A 1047 14.76 -32.76 22.06
N LEU A 1048 15.56 -31.86 21.48
CA LEU A 1048 17.04 -31.92 21.55
C LEU A 1048 17.56 -31.92 23.00
N ARG A 1049 16.86 -31.23 23.93
CA ARG A 1049 17.21 -31.22 25.36
C ARG A 1049 17.15 -32.59 26.02
N LEU A 1050 16.34 -33.53 25.51
CA LEU A 1050 16.28 -34.90 26.03
C LEU A 1050 17.62 -35.65 25.78
N TYR A 1051 18.32 -35.30 24.71
CA TYR A 1051 19.65 -35.79 24.36
C TYR A 1051 20.77 -34.87 24.87
N LYS A 1052 20.46 -33.93 25.78
CA LYS A 1052 21.35 -32.85 26.28
C LYS A 1052 21.88 -31.88 25.21
N LEU A 1053 21.35 -31.94 23.97
CA LEU A 1053 21.77 -31.11 22.84
C LEU A 1053 21.08 -29.73 22.83
N LYS A 1054 21.66 -28.80 22.08
CA LYS A 1054 21.22 -27.39 21.98
C LYS A 1054 21.03 -26.95 20.52
N LEU A 1055 20.09 -26.03 20.35
CA LEU A 1055 19.82 -25.29 19.12
C LEU A 1055 20.11 -23.82 19.43
N ASP A 1056 21.02 -23.20 18.68
CA ASP A 1056 21.49 -21.85 18.92
C ASP A 1056 21.02 -20.89 17.81
N ILE A 1057 20.38 -19.77 18.19
CA ILE A 1057 19.77 -18.83 17.23
C ILE A 1057 20.63 -17.56 17.11
N TYR A 1058 21.04 -17.25 15.88
CA TYR A 1058 21.85 -16.10 15.50
C TYR A 1058 21.03 -15.13 14.64
N GLY A 1059 21.27 -13.82 14.77
CA GLY A 1059 20.63 -12.79 13.96
C GLY A 1059 19.71 -11.89 14.78
N PHE A 1060 18.61 -11.39 14.21
CA PHE A 1060 17.71 -10.50 14.95
C PHE A 1060 16.91 -11.27 16.02
N CYS A 1061 16.41 -12.46 15.65
CA CYS A 1061 15.49 -13.28 16.45
C CYS A 1061 16.15 -14.14 17.52
N GLY A 1062 17.47 -14.00 17.72
CA GLY A 1062 18.25 -14.81 18.66
C GLY A 1062 19.19 -13.98 19.52
N PRO A 1063 19.71 -14.55 20.62
CA PRO A 1063 20.66 -13.84 21.49
C PRO A 1063 22.03 -13.64 20.82
N TYR A 1064 22.44 -14.54 19.93
CA TYR A 1064 23.71 -14.46 19.21
C TYR A 1064 23.58 -13.63 17.93
N LYS A 1065 24.70 -13.11 17.39
CA LYS A 1065 24.71 -12.17 16.25
C LYS A 1065 25.77 -12.57 15.22
N CYS A 1066 25.38 -12.53 13.94
CA CYS A 1066 26.29 -12.45 12.80
C CYS A 1066 26.01 -11.12 12.06
N PRO A 1067 26.90 -10.11 12.14
CA PRO A 1067 26.77 -8.89 11.36
C PRO A 1067 26.90 -9.18 9.86
N ARG A 1068 26.10 -8.50 9.02
CA ARG A 1068 26.10 -8.72 7.55
C ARG A 1068 27.44 -8.39 6.89
N GLU A 1069 28.19 -7.45 7.46
CA GLU A 1069 29.53 -7.04 7.03
C GLU A 1069 30.58 -8.15 7.13
N PHE A 1070 30.38 -9.11 8.05
CA PHE A 1070 31.30 -10.23 8.31
C PHE A 1070 30.60 -11.58 8.12
N MET A 1071 29.63 -11.65 7.19
CA MET A 1071 28.74 -12.81 7.08
C MET A 1071 29.50 -14.09 6.76
N ASP A 1072 30.41 -14.07 5.78
CA ASP A 1072 31.19 -15.25 5.40
C ASP A 1072 32.08 -15.72 6.56
N THR A 1073 32.81 -14.81 7.22
CA THR A 1073 33.58 -15.12 8.44
C THR A 1073 32.72 -15.70 9.56
N CYS A 1074 31.45 -15.29 9.67
CA CYS A 1074 30.52 -15.85 10.63
C CYS A 1074 30.04 -17.25 10.22
N LEU A 1075 29.71 -17.47 8.93
CA LEU A 1075 29.33 -18.78 8.41
C LEU A 1075 30.47 -19.79 8.48
N ASP A 1076 31.71 -19.35 8.28
CA ASP A 1076 32.95 -20.10 8.43
C ASP A 1076 33.20 -20.50 9.90
N MET A 1077 32.91 -19.59 10.85
CA MET A 1077 32.89 -19.88 12.30
C MET A 1077 31.78 -20.87 12.67
N LEU A 1078 30.56 -20.71 12.13
CA LEU A 1078 29.50 -21.69 12.33
C LEU A 1078 29.89 -23.06 11.77
N GLY A 1079 30.49 -23.07 10.58
CA GLY A 1079 30.95 -24.27 9.88
C GLY A 1079 31.97 -25.10 10.64
N LYS A 1080 32.88 -24.43 11.36
CA LYS A 1080 33.89 -25.08 12.20
C LYS A 1080 33.29 -25.68 13.49
N ASN A 1081 32.24 -25.05 14.05
CA ASN A 1081 31.73 -25.39 15.38
C ASN A 1081 30.46 -26.27 15.40
N TYR A 1082 29.62 -26.22 14.36
CA TYR A 1082 28.28 -26.86 14.37
C TYR A 1082 28.17 -28.05 13.41
N TYR A 1083 27.38 -29.06 13.77
CA TYR A 1083 27.06 -30.20 12.90
C TYR A 1083 25.98 -29.85 11.87
N PHE A 1084 24.92 -29.15 12.28
CA PHE A 1084 23.73 -28.89 11.46
C PHE A 1084 23.37 -27.41 11.38
N TYR A 1085 22.92 -26.97 10.20
CA TYR A 1085 22.48 -25.59 9.93
C TYR A 1085 21.02 -25.59 9.47
N LEU A 1086 20.17 -24.78 10.10
CA LEU A 1086 18.75 -24.67 9.76
C LEU A 1086 18.52 -23.75 8.55
N ALA A 1087 18.43 -24.35 7.36
CA ALA A 1087 18.08 -23.68 6.11
C ALA A 1087 16.55 -23.63 5.94
N LEU A 1088 15.87 -22.86 6.82
CA LEU A 1088 14.41 -22.75 6.85
C LEU A 1088 13.94 -21.50 6.10
N GLU A 1089 13.08 -21.66 5.10
CA GLU A 1089 12.63 -20.57 4.24
C GLU A 1089 11.52 -19.71 4.87
N ASN A 1090 11.40 -18.46 4.41
CA ASN A 1090 10.46 -17.46 4.97
C ASN A 1090 8.98 -17.77 4.68
N SER A 1091 8.73 -18.65 3.71
CA SER A 1091 7.42 -19.04 3.20
C SER A 1091 7.56 -20.36 2.43
N PHE A 1092 6.54 -21.20 2.41
CA PHE A 1092 6.53 -22.37 1.54
C PHE A 1092 6.40 -21.94 0.08
N ALA A 1093 7.38 -22.32 -0.74
CA ALA A 1093 7.31 -22.27 -2.19
C ALA A 1093 8.32 -23.24 -2.82
N GLU A 1094 7.96 -23.61 -4.04
CA GLU A 1094 8.29 -24.82 -4.81
C GLU A 1094 9.64 -24.82 -5.55
N ASP A 1095 10.05 -23.63 -5.99
CA ASP A 1095 11.39 -23.35 -6.51
C ASP A 1095 12.08 -22.28 -5.64
N TYR A 1096 11.54 -22.00 -4.45
CA TYR A 1096 12.06 -20.99 -3.51
C TYR A 1096 13.16 -21.58 -2.62
N VAL A 1097 14.25 -22.00 -3.26
CA VAL A 1097 15.52 -22.30 -2.59
C VAL A 1097 16.36 -21.02 -2.60
N THR A 1098 16.99 -20.68 -1.48
CA THR A 1098 17.76 -19.44 -1.33
C THR A 1098 19.19 -19.69 -0.86
N GLU A 1099 19.96 -18.60 -0.66
CA GLU A 1099 21.36 -18.62 -0.22
C GLU A 1099 21.61 -19.45 1.04
N LYS A 1100 20.59 -19.64 1.89
CA LYS A 1100 20.65 -20.35 3.17
C LYS A 1100 21.15 -21.79 3.05
N ILE A 1101 20.95 -22.45 1.92
CA ILE A 1101 21.49 -23.80 1.69
C ILE A 1101 22.98 -23.75 1.35
N LEU A 1102 23.42 -22.81 0.50
CA LEU A 1102 24.84 -22.63 0.19
C LEU A 1102 25.64 -22.22 1.45
N SER A 1103 25.03 -21.44 2.35
CA SER A 1103 25.57 -21.13 3.67
C SER A 1103 25.92 -22.36 4.51
N ALA A 1104 25.18 -23.48 4.36
CA ALA A 1104 25.50 -24.75 5.01
C ALA A 1104 26.55 -25.56 4.22
N LEU A 1105 26.31 -25.76 2.93
CA LEU A 1105 27.14 -26.62 2.07
C LEU A 1105 28.59 -26.14 1.99
N ASN A 1106 28.79 -24.84 1.74
CA ASN A 1106 30.14 -24.29 1.55
C ASN A 1106 30.96 -24.41 2.83
N HIS A 1107 30.31 -24.26 4.00
CA HIS A 1107 30.93 -24.24 5.32
C HIS A 1107 30.81 -25.59 6.07
N ASN A 1108 30.80 -26.72 5.36
CA ASN A 1108 30.88 -28.07 5.93
C ASN A 1108 29.78 -28.41 6.98
N MET A 1109 28.58 -27.84 6.88
CA MET A 1109 27.43 -28.21 7.72
C MET A 1109 26.40 -29.00 6.93
N ILE A 1110 25.72 -29.95 7.56
CA ILE A 1110 24.55 -30.60 6.96
C ILE A 1110 23.38 -29.61 7.06
N PRO A 1111 22.77 -29.17 5.93
CA PRO A 1111 21.55 -28.38 5.98
C PRO A 1111 20.39 -29.25 6.48
N ILE A 1112 19.69 -28.74 7.49
CA ILE A 1112 18.33 -29.16 7.83
C ILE A 1112 17.40 -28.19 7.11
N VAL A 1113 16.64 -28.69 6.14
CA VAL A 1113 15.81 -27.88 5.25
C VAL A 1113 14.36 -27.85 5.72
N TYR A 1114 13.69 -26.72 5.49
CA TYR A 1114 12.25 -26.55 5.76
C TYR A 1114 11.70 -25.44 4.86
N GLY A 1115 10.97 -25.82 3.82
CA GLY A 1115 10.45 -24.95 2.79
C GLY A 1115 9.63 -25.78 1.80
N GLY A 1116 9.14 -25.19 0.71
CA GLY A 1116 8.24 -25.91 -0.20
C GLY A 1116 8.96 -26.86 -1.16
N ALA A 1117 10.17 -26.50 -1.56
CA ALA A 1117 10.85 -27.07 -2.71
C ALA A 1117 11.32 -28.52 -2.56
N ASP A 1118 11.22 -29.29 -3.64
CA ASP A 1118 11.96 -30.54 -3.82
C ASP A 1118 13.49 -30.30 -3.86
N TYR A 1119 14.12 -30.38 -2.68
CA TYR A 1119 15.54 -30.17 -2.47
C TYR A 1119 16.44 -31.16 -3.23
N SER A 1120 15.95 -32.33 -3.66
CA SER A 1120 16.75 -33.34 -4.40
C SER A 1120 17.20 -32.86 -5.79
N ARG A 1121 16.57 -31.80 -6.30
CA ARG A 1121 16.92 -31.13 -7.56
C ARG A 1121 18.10 -30.17 -7.44
N PHE A 1122 18.46 -29.79 -6.20
CA PHE A 1122 19.49 -28.81 -5.86
C PHE A 1122 20.63 -29.44 -5.05
N LEU A 1123 20.30 -30.46 -4.23
CA LEU A 1123 21.18 -31.21 -3.37
C LEU A 1123 21.24 -32.69 -3.80
N PRO A 1124 22.41 -33.34 -3.74
CA PRO A 1124 22.51 -34.78 -3.94
C PRO A 1124 21.76 -35.56 -2.85
N PRO A 1125 21.42 -36.84 -3.10
CA PRO A 1125 20.83 -37.70 -2.07
C PRO A 1125 21.78 -37.87 -0.89
N ASN A 1126 21.20 -37.97 0.31
CA ASN A 1126 21.89 -38.13 1.59
C ASN A 1126 22.89 -37.01 1.93
N THR A 1127 22.62 -35.75 1.54
CA THR A 1127 23.45 -34.59 1.92
C THR A 1127 22.70 -33.54 2.77
N TYR A 1128 21.47 -33.86 3.22
CA TYR A 1128 20.59 -32.97 3.99
C TYR A 1128 19.59 -33.77 4.84
N LEU A 1129 18.91 -33.11 5.77
CA LEU A 1129 17.77 -33.66 6.52
C LEU A 1129 16.54 -32.78 6.30
N ASP A 1130 15.37 -33.37 6.06
CA ASP A 1130 14.13 -32.65 5.77
C ASP A 1130 13.20 -32.60 7.00
N ALA A 1131 12.95 -31.40 7.52
CA ALA A 1131 12.12 -31.19 8.69
C ALA A 1131 10.60 -31.23 8.42
N LEU A 1132 10.16 -31.34 7.16
CA LEU A 1132 8.78 -31.71 6.82
C LEU A 1132 8.55 -33.22 6.86
N GLN A 1133 9.59 -34.01 6.59
CA GLN A 1133 9.50 -35.48 6.51
C GLN A 1133 9.79 -36.20 7.84
N MET A 1134 10.39 -35.50 8.81
CA MET A 1134 10.76 -36.03 10.12
C MET A 1134 10.08 -35.24 11.23
N ARG A 1135 9.34 -35.90 12.15
CA ARG A 1135 8.72 -35.16 13.27
C ARG A 1135 9.81 -34.60 14.19
N PRO A 1136 9.63 -33.45 14.88
CA PRO A 1136 10.69 -32.83 15.66
C PRO A 1136 11.35 -33.71 16.75
N LYS A 1137 10.66 -34.76 17.23
CA LYS A 1137 11.22 -35.79 18.13
C LYS A 1137 12.18 -36.76 17.42
N GLU A 1138 11.83 -37.17 16.20
CA GLU A 1138 12.62 -38.08 15.36
C GLU A 1138 13.84 -37.35 14.80
N LEU A 1139 13.67 -36.12 14.33
CA LEU A 1139 14.75 -35.25 13.88
C LEU A 1139 15.79 -35.05 15.00
N ALA A 1140 15.35 -34.79 16.24
CA ALA A 1140 16.23 -34.68 17.41
C ALA A 1140 17.01 -35.96 17.72
N ALA A 1141 16.38 -37.14 17.55
CA ALA A 1141 17.04 -38.43 17.74
C ALA A 1141 18.10 -38.69 16.66
N THR A 1142 17.79 -38.40 15.39
CA THR A 1142 18.73 -38.56 14.27
C THR A 1142 19.92 -37.60 14.37
N ILE A 1143 19.70 -36.36 14.80
CA ILE A 1143 20.79 -35.41 15.11
C ILE A 1143 21.72 -35.99 16.17
N ALA A 1144 21.17 -36.56 17.26
CA ALA A 1144 21.97 -37.16 18.32
C ALA A 1144 22.78 -38.39 17.84
N GLN A 1145 22.17 -39.27 17.02
CA GLN A 1145 22.86 -40.43 16.45
C GLN A 1145 24.02 -40.02 15.51
N LEU A 1146 23.79 -39.06 14.61
CA LEU A 1146 24.81 -38.60 13.66
C LEU A 1146 25.96 -37.86 14.35
N MET A 1147 25.71 -37.19 15.48
CA MET A 1147 26.78 -36.60 16.29
C MET A 1147 27.65 -37.64 17.03
N THR A 1148 27.21 -38.90 17.15
CA THR A 1148 27.98 -39.98 17.80
C THR A 1148 28.68 -40.95 16.83
N SER A 1149 28.56 -40.75 15.51
CA SER A 1149 29.35 -41.48 14.50
C SER A 1149 29.91 -40.52 13.44
N PRO A 1150 31.19 -40.12 13.57
CA PRO A 1150 31.89 -39.31 12.57
C PRO A 1150 31.86 -39.94 11.16
N GLU A 1151 31.81 -41.27 11.08
CA GLU A 1151 31.70 -42.04 9.84
C GLU A 1151 30.38 -41.70 9.12
N GLN A 1152 29.25 -41.89 9.81
CA GLN A 1152 27.91 -41.62 9.27
C GLN A 1152 27.73 -40.14 8.95
N TYR A 1153 28.30 -39.22 9.75
CA TYR A 1153 28.26 -37.79 9.46
C TYR A 1153 29.11 -37.41 8.23
N SER A 1154 30.33 -37.95 8.11
CA SER A 1154 31.25 -37.63 6.99
C SER A 1154 30.67 -38.03 5.61
N GLN A 1155 29.86 -39.09 5.56
CA GLN A 1155 29.23 -39.57 4.33
C GLN A 1155 28.32 -38.52 3.66
N TYR A 1156 27.75 -37.56 4.40
CA TYR A 1156 26.90 -36.49 3.85
C TYR A 1156 27.66 -35.49 2.92
N PHE A 1157 28.98 -35.56 2.86
CA PHE A 1157 29.83 -34.63 2.10
C PHE A 1157 30.49 -35.25 0.85
N TRP A 1158 30.14 -36.49 0.48
CA TRP A 1158 30.70 -37.22 -0.67
C TRP A 1158 30.78 -36.39 -1.96
N TRP A 1159 29.77 -35.54 -2.17
CA TRP A 1159 29.56 -34.70 -3.35
C TRP A 1159 30.65 -33.66 -3.59
N LYS A 1160 31.37 -33.22 -2.54
CA LYS A 1160 32.48 -32.26 -2.65
C LYS A 1160 33.64 -32.78 -3.50
N SER A 1161 33.70 -34.10 -3.69
CA SER A 1161 34.65 -34.73 -4.62
C SER A 1161 34.26 -34.59 -6.10
N GLN A 1162 33.04 -34.16 -6.46
CA GLN A 1162 32.53 -34.19 -7.84
C GLN A 1162 31.91 -32.87 -8.33
N TYR A 1163 31.29 -32.08 -7.45
CA TYR A 1163 30.46 -30.92 -7.82
C TYR A 1163 30.88 -29.62 -7.11
N THR A 1164 30.60 -28.48 -7.75
CA THR A 1164 30.77 -27.14 -7.17
C THR A 1164 29.53 -26.28 -7.38
N TYR A 1165 29.28 -25.37 -6.43
CA TYR A 1165 28.16 -24.42 -6.46
C TYR A 1165 28.72 -23.00 -6.62
N ALA A 1166 28.15 -22.21 -7.53
CA ALA A 1166 28.65 -20.87 -7.86
C ALA A 1166 27.53 -19.96 -8.39
N TYR A 1167 27.61 -18.66 -8.05
CA TYR A 1167 26.73 -17.64 -8.60
C TYR A 1167 27.01 -17.44 -10.11
N PRO A 1168 25.98 -17.35 -10.97
CA PRO A 1168 26.16 -17.14 -12.40
C PRO A 1168 26.58 -15.69 -12.69
N GLN A 1169 27.73 -15.48 -13.32
CA GLN A 1169 28.25 -14.14 -13.58
C GLN A 1169 27.37 -13.35 -14.58
N THR A 1170 27.43 -12.01 -14.53
CA THR A 1170 26.75 -11.14 -15.50
C THR A 1170 27.23 -11.41 -16.94
N MET A 1171 28.52 -11.68 -17.12
CA MET A 1171 29.06 -12.17 -18.40
C MET A 1171 28.41 -13.49 -18.81
N ASP A 1172 28.38 -14.51 -17.96
CA ASP A 1172 27.77 -15.82 -18.29
C ASP A 1172 26.30 -15.69 -18.68
N ASN A 1173 25.52 -14.83 -18.04
CA ASN A 1173 24.11 -14.63 -18.39
C ASN A 1173 23.95 -13.91 -19.74
N VAL A 1174 24.73 -12.86 -20.01
CA VAL A 1174 24.69 -12.14 -21.31
C VAL A 1174 25.29 -13.00 -22.42
N CYS A 1175 26.30 -13.81 -22.14
CA CYS A 1175 26.91 -14.77 -23.06
C CYS A 1175 26.02 -16.00 -23.27
N ALA A 1176 25.23 -16.45 -22.29
CA ALA A 1176 24.21 -17.49 -22.48
C ALA A 1176 23.03 -16.97 -23.31
N VAL A 1177 22.61 -15.71 -23.12
CA VAL A 1177 21.64 -15.06 -24.02
C VAL A 1177 22.23 -14.86 -25.41
N CYS A 1178 23.48 -14.40 -25.56
CA CYS A 1178 24.15 -14.25 -26.85
C CYS A 1178 24.34 -15.61 -27.54
N ALA A 1179 24.73 -16.64 -26.79
CA ALA A 1179 24.83 -18.01 -27.28
C ALA A 1179 23.45 -18.57 -27.65
N ALA A 1180 22.37 -18.26 -26.93
CA ALA A 1180 21.01 -18.64 -27.31
C ALA A 1180 20.52 -17.89 -28.56
N LEU A 1181 20.88 -16.63 -28.72
CA LEU A 1181 20.57 -15.80 -29.90
C LEU A 1181 21.37 -16.20 -31.15
N ASN A 1182 22.54 -16.82 -30.99
CA ASN A 1182 23.36 -17.36 -32.09
C ASN A 1182 23.16 -18.87 -32.31
N ASN A 1183 22.78 -19.62 -31.28
CA ASN A 1183 22.36 -21.01 -31.36
C ASN A 1183 21.02 -21.06 -32.11
N LYS A 1184 21.11 -21.40 -33.39
CA LYS A 1184 19.97 -21.46 -34.31
C LYS A 1184 18.80 -22.25 -33.74
N THR A 1185 19.06 -23.31 -32.97
CA THR A 1185 18.07 -24.17 -32.31
C THR A 1185 17.34 -23.47 -31.16
N MET A 1186 18.02 -22.61 -30.40
CA MET A 1186 17.38 -21.81 -29.34
C MET A 1186 16.60 -20.61 -29.92
N MET A 1187 17.12 -19.98 -30.98
CA MET A 1187 16.35 -19.00 -31.79
C MET A 1187 15.16 -19.60 -32.54
N GLN A 1188 15.20 -20.90 -32.84
CA GLN A 1188 14.09 -21.70 -33.40
C GLN A 1188 13.16 -22.23 -32.31
N LYS A 1189 13.54 -22.17 -31.05
CA LYS A 1189 12.62 -22.00 -29.93
C LYS A 1189 12.33 -20.51 -29.70
N ARG A 1190 11.48 -20.28 -28.73
CA ARG A 1190 10.98 -19.04 -28.09
C ARG A 1190 9.97 -19.57 -27.06
N THR A 1191 9.78 -18.91 -25.93
CA THR A 1191 9.16 -19.54 -24.76
C THR A 1191 8.15 -18.66 -24.02
N VAL A 1192 6.89 -18.54 -24.45
CA VAL A 1192 5.85 -17.93 -23.57
C VAL A 1192 5.47 -18.88 -22.43
N TYR A 1193 5.25 -18.28 -21.26
CA TYR A 1193 4.67 -18.89 -20.08
C TYR A 1193 3.28 -18.26 -19.86
N ASP A 1194 2.23 -18.78 -20.52
CA ASP A 1194 0.96 -18.03 -20.68
C ASP A 1194 0.21 -17.77 -19.37
N ASP A 1195 0.22 -18.71 -18.42
CA ASP A 1195 -0.12 -18.44 -17.02
C ASP A 1195 1.16 -18.45 -16.19
N PHE A 1196 1.99 -17.44 -16.50
CA PHE A 1196 3.15 -17.01 -15.74
C PHE A 1196 2.88 -17.07 -14.23
N ARG A 1197 1.65 -16.76 -13.78
CA ARG A 1197 1.25 -16.77 -12.37
C ARG A 1197 1.21 -18.17 -11.74
N ILE A 1198 0.80 -19.20 -12.48
CA ILE A 1198 0.85 -20.60 -11.99
C ILE A 1198 2.28 -21.15 -12.06
N TRP A 1199 3.05 -20.73 -13.08
CA TRP A 1199 4.48 -21.02 -13.22
C TRP A 1199 5.34 -20.29 -12.16
N TRP A 1200 4.87 -19.16 -11.62
CA TRP A 1200 5.58 -18.31 -10.66
C TRP A 1200 5.16 -18.51 -9.20
N ASN A 1201 3.88 -18.74 -8.92
CA ASN A 1201 3.42 -19.10 -7.57
C ASN A 1201 2.38 -20.25 -7.61
N PRO A 1202 2.76 -21.45 -7.14
CA PRO A 1202 1.96 -22.65 -7.21
C PRO A 1202 0.96 -22.83 -6.05
N ILE A 1203 0.98 -21.97 -5.04
CA ILE A 1203 0.04 -22.04 -3.90
C ILE A 1203 -1.21 -21.17 -4.16
N TYR A 1204 -1.26 -20.46 -5.29
CA TYR A 1204 -2.33 -19.51 -5.67
C TYR A 1204 -3.70 -20.14 -6.04
N ILE A 1205 -4.06 -21.32 -5.51
CA ILE A 1205 -5.42 -21.88 -5.57
C ILE A 1205 -5.86 -22.38 -4.20
N GLY A 1206 -6.83 -21.65 -3.64
CA GLY A 1206 -7.46 -21.82 -2.34
C GLY A 1206 -8.05 -20.45 -2.02
N HIS A 1207 -9.34 -20.18 -2.21
CA HIS A 1207 -10.49 -21.09 -2.09
C HIS A 1207 -11.15 -21.50 -3.43
N ASN A 1208 -11.96 -22.57 -3.36
CA ASN A 1208 -12.80 -23.18 -4.42
C ASN A 1208 -12.04 -23.97 -5.53
N THR A 1209 -12.21 -25.28 -5.74
CA THR A 1209 -13.22 -26.25 -5.22
C THR A 1209 -12.72 -27.70 -5.20
N LYS A 1210 -12.65 -28.32 -3.99
CA LYS A 1210 -12.61 -29.76 -3.59
C LYS A 1210 -11.72 -30.79 -4.33
N GLU A 1211 -10.89 -31.52 -3.55
CA GLU A 1211 -9.94 -32.62 -3.92
C GLU A 1211 -8.46 -32.27 -4.25
N VAL A 1212 -7.69 -31.70 -3.31
CA VAL A 1212 -6.21 -31.86 -3.35
C VAL A 1212 -5.86 -33.31 -2.96
N ASP A 1213 -4.70 -33.79 -3.39
CA ASP A 1213 -4.18 -35.10 -2.96
C ASP A 1213 -4.06 -35.16 -1.42
N SER A 1214 -4.56 -36.24 -0.81
CA SER A 1214 -4.73 -36.34 0.65
C SER A 1214 -3.42 -36.30 1.44
N ARG A 1215 -2.28 -36.42 0.74
CA ARG A 1215 -0.92 -36.24 1.27
C ARG A 1215 -0.60 -34.79 1.66
N LEU A 1216 -1.13 -33.79 0.96
CA LEU A 1216 -0.89 -32.37 1.30
C LEU A 1216 -1.83 -31.88 2.42
N LEU A 1217 -2.99 -32.53 2.59
CA LEU A 1217 -3.99 -32.10 3.57
C LEU A 1217 -3.62 -32.45 5.02
N HIS A 1218 -2.88 -33.55 5.23
CA HIS A 1218 -2.56 -34.07 6.56
C HIS A 1218 -1.59 -33.21 7.37
N SER A 1219 -0.67 -32.48 6.72
CA SER A 1219 0.20 -31.51 7.40
C SER A 1219 -0.53 -30.19 7.67
N THR A 1220 -1.41 -29.73 6.77
CA THR A 1220 -2.09 -28.43 6.89
C THR A 1220 -3.24 -28.43 7.91
N LEU A 1221 -4.01 -29.52 8.06
CA LEU A 1221 -5.12 -29.55 9.03
C LEU A 1221 -4.68 -29.58 10.50
N ALA A 1222 -3.42 -29.92 10.80
CA ALA A 1222 -2.96 -30.14 12.17
C ALA A 1222 -2.77 -28.85 13.01
N ILE A 1223 -2.77 -27.66 12.37
CA ILE A 1223 -2.35 -26.40 13.00
C ILE A 1223 -3.54 -25.47 13.35
N LEU A 1224 -4.66 -25.56 12.62
CA LEU A 1224 -5.80 -24.61 12.71
C LEU A 1224 -6.72 -24.76 13.94
N LEU A 1225 -6.28 -25.41 15.02
CA LEU A 1225 -7.11 -25.69 16.21
C LEU A 1225 -6.54 -25.19 17.55
N VAL A 1226 -5.50 -24.35 17.55
CA VAL A 1226 -4.90 -23.83 18.81
C VAL A 1226 -4.63 -22.31 18.75
N ARG A 1227 -5.40 -21.55 19.55
CA ARG A 1227 -5.29 -20.09 19.83
C ARG A 1227 -5.63 -19.14 18.66
N GLY A 1228 -6.21 -17.95 18.88
CA GLY A 1228 -6.88 -17.40 20.07
C GLY A 1228 -6.02 -16.65 21.09
N GLY A 1229 -6.02 -15.30 21.03
CA GLY A 1229 -5.69 -14.42 22.18
C GLY A 1229 -4.68 -13.27 21.95
N HIS A 1230 -5.15 -12.03 22.19
CA HIS A 1230 -4.40 -10.81 22.58
C HIS A 1230 -3.22 -10.26 21.74
N GLY A 1231 -3.59 -9.49 20.71
CA GLY A 1231 -3.21 -8.10 20.38
C GLY A 1231 -2.09 -7.28 21.08
N GLY A 1232 -1.47 -6.39 20.30
CA GLY A 1232 -0.80 -5.17 20.80
C GLY A 1232 0.33 -4.61 19.90
N GLY A 1233 0.07 -3.52 19.16
CA GLY A 1233 1.09 -2.78 18.38
C GLY A 1233 0.87 -2.83 16.87
N GLY A 1234 0.89 -1.68 16.18
CA GLY A 1234 0.44 -1.57 14.79
C GLY A 1234 1.51 -1.16 13.79
N GLU A 1235 1.76 -2.01 12.79
CA GLU A 1235 2.33 -1.67 11.49
C GLU A 1235 1.37 -2.12 10.37
N GLY A 1236 1.40 -1.48 9.21
CA GLY A 1236 0.40 -1.64 8.15
C GLY A 1236 0.69 -2.81 7.21
N ASP A 1237 0.34 -4.03 7.64
CA ASP A 1237 0.46 -5.25 6.83
C ASP A 1237 -0.65 -5.39 5.76
N CYS A 1238 -0.50 -6.34 4.84
CA CYS A 1238 -1.39 -6.52 3.69
C CYS A 1238 -2.23 -7.81 3.76
N ASP A 1239 -3.50 -7.69 4.17
CA ASP A 1239 -4.55 -8.70 3.99
C ASP A 1239 -5.91 -8.05 3.64
N GLU A 1240 -6.65 -8.66 2.71
CA GLU A 1240 -8.07 -8.41 2.43
C GLU A 1240 -8.82 -9.74 2.53
N GLU A 1241 -9.99 -9.75 3.16
CA GLU A 1241 -10.90 -10.90 3.13
C GLU A 1241 -12.36 -10.42 3.23
N TYR A 1242 -13.29 -10.98 2.47
CA TYR A 1242 -14.71 -10.98 2.82
C TYR A 1242 -15.48 -12.15 2.18
N VAL A 1243 -16.10 -12.96 3.04
CA VAL A 1243 -17.07 -14.02 2.70
C VAL A 1243 -18.29 -13.86 3.63
N LEU A 1244 -19.47 -14.24 3.16
CA LEU A 1244 -20.77 -13.99 3.77
C LEU A 1244 -21.66 -15.25 3.76
N ASP A 1245 -22.63 -15.32 4.69
CA ASP A 1245 -23.30 -16.57 5.10
C ASP A 1245 -24.43 -17.11 4.19
N ALA A 1246 -24.81 -18.37 4.44
CA ALA A 1246 -26.22 -18.81 4.49
C ALA A 1246 -26.43 -19.90 5.58
N HIS A 1247 -27.57 -19.86 6.27
CA HIS A 1247 -28.01 -20.92 7.21
C HIS A 1247 -28.81 -22.02 6.48
N PHE A 1248 -29.02 -23.19 7.12
CA PHE A 1248 -30.37 -23.61 7.55
C PHE A 1248 -30.36 -24.72 8.62
N SER A 1249 -31.44 -24.72 9.43
CA SER A 1249 -31.91 -25.64 10.47
C SER A 1249 -31.52 -27.13 10.46
N GLY A 1250 -31.50 -27.76 11.65
CA GLY A 1250 -31.75 -29.21 11.80
C GLY A 1250 -31.30 -29.83 13.12
N SER A 1251 -32.24 -30.28 13.96
CA SER A 1251 -32.02 -30.88 15.28
C SER A 1251 -31.23 -32.21 15.31
N THR A 1252 -30.41 -32.32 16.36
CA THR A 1252 -29.80 -33.54 16.97
C THR A 1252 -30.85 -34.60 17.42
N PRO A 1253 -30.48 -35.80 17.95
CA PRO A 1253 -29.16 -36.37 18.25
C PRO A 1253 -28.95 -37.84 17.80
N SER A 1254 -27.73 -38.38 17.96
CA SER A 1254 -27.43 -39.54 18.86
C SER A 1254 -26.05 -40.15 18.58
N ILE A 1255 -25.45 -40.72 19.63
CA ILE A 1255 -24.21 -41.52 19.61
C ILE A 1255 -24.61 -42.87 20.20
N ASP A 1256 -24.11 -43.98 19.65
CA ASP A 1256 -23.71 -45.09 20.52
C ASP A 1256 -22.56 -45.93 19.93
N ILE A 1257 -21.99 -46.79 20.78
CA ILE A 1257 -20.67 -47.40 20.68
C ILE A 1257 -20.80 -48.92 20.87
N ALA A 1258 -20.08 -49.74 20.08
CA ALA A 1258 -19.33 -50.93 20.55
C ALA A 1258 -18.87 -51.85 19.40
N GLY A 1259 -17.74 -52.52 19.63
CA GLY A 1259 -17.13 -53.50 18.73
C GLY A 1259 -15.68 -53.73 19.15
N TYR A 1260 -15.45 -54.57 20.15
CA TYR A 1260 -14.21 -54.62 20.93
C TYR A 1260 -13.59 -56.03 20.96
N TYR A 1261 -12.28 -56.09 21.27
CA TYR A 1261 -11.42 -57.26 21.51
C TYR A 1261 -10.97 -58.12 20.31
N GLU A 1262 -9.66 -57.97 20.01
CA GLU A 1262 -8.58 -58.98 20.20
C GLU A 1262 -8.92 -60.50 20.22
N PRO A 1263 -8.02 -61.38 19.72
CA PRO A 1263 -6.77 -61.65 20.44
C PRO A 1263 -5.50 -61.84 19.58
N LYS A 1264 -4.37 -62.07 20.25
CA LYS A 1264 -3.06 -62.48 19.68
C LYS A 1264 -2.65 -63.90 20.12
N ALA A 1265 -1.65 -64.41 19.39
CA ALA A 1265 -0.46 -65.13 19.90
C ALA A 1265 -0.38 -66.67 19.77
N GLY A 1266 0.87 -67.11 19.66
CA GLY A 1266 1.34 -68.50 19.55
C GLY A 1266 2.59 -68.54 18.65
N GLY A 1267 3.80 -68.80 19.14
CA GLY A 1267 4.26 -68.97 20.52
C GLY A 1267 5.75 -69.35 20.57
N VAL A 1268 6.28 -69.62 21.78
CA VAL A 1268 7.68 -70.04 22.07
C VAL A 1268 8.72 -68.91 21.86
N MET A 1269 9.70 -68.69 22.75
CA MET A 1269 10.10 -69.40 23.99
C MET A 1269 9.97 -68.49 25.21
#